data_AF-A0A3G1LXG8-F1
#
_entry.id   AF-A0A3G1LXG8-F1
#
_cell.length_a   1.000
_cell.length_b   1.000
_cell.length_c   1.000
_cell.angle_alpha   90.00
_cell.angle_beta   90.00
_cell.angle_gamma   90.00
#
_symmetry.space_group_name_H-M   'P 1'
#
loop_
_entity.id
_entity.type
_entity.pdbx_description
1 polymer ?
#
loop_
_entity_poly.entity_id
_entity_poly.type
_entity_poly.pdbx_seq_one_letter_code
_entity_poly.pdbx_strand_id
1 'polypeptide(L)'
;MHFIRDHFKTQSLETTIKELLEQKLIYKDHKDNGDYILANDYLSGNVKRKLKEVKEAINQGVEGLEINLKDLELIIPKDLKATEIMANINSPWIPTQYLEEFLMELSANHYEKQYGNKMTDYQLDNLKENIKVEHLNGAYEVSIRSDELNELYGIRHKDKPHSYKAPFESLLNRVLNNKDLSVKYAQVDPNDPKKEIFITDEEQSNLAKQKAEELKEAFKDWIYKDYARRTHLEQIYNDTFNNLVLKTYDGSQLELEGFNHNIKLRPHQKNAIFRTIQDRSVCLDHQVGAGKTLCAIASCMEQKRMGLVNKTLIAVPNHLTKQWGDEFYRAYPNANVLVVDSKDTTEKERELLYNQIANNNYDAVIIAHTHLELLSNPREIIEGLKEEELVNAEKNFERQELAYKNNPRENKKPNERAFKNKLDKIRAQYDAILEKQGSHIDISQMGIDNLIVDEAHLFKNLAFETSMEKIAGLGNQQGSNRARDLFIKTRYLHQNDKKIMFLTGTPIANSLSEMYHLQRYLTPDALKERGLEFFDDWAKTYGEVVSDFELDTSAQSYKMVNRFSKFSDVQGLSTMYRAFADIVSNDDILKHNPHFVPKVYGDKPINVVVKRSEEVAQFIGVADENGKYNEGSIIDRMQKCEGKKNKKGQDNILSCTTDARKVALDYRLIDPNAKVEKEFSKSYAMAKNIYENYLETHATKGTQLGFIGLSTPKTHSQKVSLEVLDNAHEIENTNPLDETQELLESLSGYDENGNLIAPSKKELENELKEKKAKSVNLDEELAKGCSFDVYSDVLRHLVQMGIPQNEIAFIHDAKTEEQKQDLFKKLNRGEVRVLLGSPAKMGVGTNVQERLVAMHELDCPWRPDELLQMEGRGIRQGNILHQNDPENFRMKIYRYATEKTYDSRMWQIIETKSKGIEQFRNAHKLGLNELEDFNMGSSNASEMKAEATGNPLIIEEVKLRAEIKSEESKYKAFNKEHYFNEESLKNNASQWDYLKQELKDLEALQSSIIIPTHTEIKLYDLKNEESKDYELIKVKEVEPLKENASMSEELTHKKLKEQNKQIAEQNKEKLDAIKKQFASNLNTLFVNEEEDYKLLEYKGFVVNAYKTKYQVEFSLSPKDNPNIAYSPSNMVYKNDTANMFSSYNFCAEIKFDGFLKRLDNAITKLPEKIKELENSIETTKENISKYTRLVEQKPPYPRLEYLQTLKWDHKTLIDDLAKMGKDRDYKPVFNPKSKEVLKNLEAEKRASLVDEREEVKGQANQETHRPMKKAANDDYDMGM
;
A
#
# COMPACT_ATOMS: atom_id res chain seq x y z
N MET A 1 -32.44 -9.60 -7.38
CA MET A 1 -33.68 -10.37 -7.71
C MET A 1 -34.96 -9.52 -7.70
N HIS A 2 -35.34 -8.86 -6.59
CA HIS A 2 -36.55 -8.01 -6.52
C HIS A 2 -36.57 -6.89 -7.60
N PHE A 3 -35.44 -6.20 -7.77
CA PHE A 3 -35.28 -5.16 -8.81
C PHE A 3 -35.63 -5.66 -10.23
N ILE A 4 -35.14 -6.85 -10.61
CA ILE A 4 -35.41 -7.45 -11.93
C ILE A 4 -36.91 -7.72 -12.09
N ARG A 5 -37.54 -8.29 -11.07
CA ARG A 5 -38.97 -8.61 -11.07
C ARG A 5 -39.86 -7.36 -11.20
N ASP A 6 -39.44 -6.25 -10.57
CA ASP A 6 -40.24 -5.03 -10.55
C ASP A 6 -40.09 -4.17 -11.81
N HIS A 7 -38.93 -4.23 -12.48
CA HIS A 7 -38.58 -3.35 -13.60
C HIS A 7 -38.59 -4.03 -14.98
N PHE A 8 -38.37 -5.34 -15.08
CA PHE A 8 -38.40 -6.07 -16.35
C PHE A 8 -39.72 -6.84 -16.51
N LYS A 9 -40.77 -6.14 -16.96
CA LYS A 9 -42.14 -6.69 -17.10
C LYS A 9 -42.38 -7.46 -18.39
N THR A 10 -41.45 -7.42 -19.34
CA THR A 10 -41.61 -7.98 -20.69
C THR A 10 -41.02 -9.38 -20.86
N GLN A 11 -40.19 -9.85 -19.92
CA GLN A 11 -39.48 -11.13 -19.96
C GLN A 11 -39.59 -11.84 -18.62
N SER A 12 -39.62 -13.18 -18.60
CA SER A 12 -39.71 -13.92 -17.34
C SER A 12 -38.39 -13.82 -16.56
N LEU A 13 -38.49 -13.83 -15.22
CA LEU A 13 -37.32 -13.78 -14.32
C LEU A 13 -36.33 -14.93 -14.62
N GLU A 14 -36.84 -16.13 -14.89
CA GLU A 14 -36.02 -17.30 -15.24
C GLU A 14 -35.24 -17.09 -16.54
N THR A 15 -35.87 -16.53 -17.58
CA THR A 15 -35.20 -16.25 -18.86
C THR A 15 -34.12 -15.18 -18.68
N THR A 16 -34.43 -14.13 -17.91
CA THR A 16 -33.47 -13.05 -17.63
C THR A 16 -32.26 -13.57 -16.86
N ILE A 17 -32.46 -14.40 -15.84
CA ILE A 17 -31.36 -15.02 -15.07
C ILE A 17 -30.53 -15.92 -15.96
N LYS A 18 -31.17 -16.72 -16.82
CA LYS A 18 -30.46 -17.59 -17.76
C LYS A 18 -29.58 -16.78 -18.70
N GLU A 19 -30.09 -15.69 -19.27
CA GLU A 19 -29.30 -14.80 -20.13
C GLU A 19 -28.14 -14.13 -19.37
N LEU A 20 -28.37 -13.67 -18.13
CA LEU A 20 -27.32 -13.07 -17.31
C LEU A 20 -26.23 -14.08 -16.94
N LEU A 21 -26.57 -15.35 -16.70
CA LEU A 21 -25.61 -16.44 -16.48
C LEU A 21 -24.85 -16.78 -17.77
N GLU A 22 -25.54 -16.86 -18.91
CA GLU A 22 -24.93 -17.12 -20.22
C GLU A 22 -23.96 -15.98 -20.63
N GLN A 23 -24.29 -14.74 -20.29
CA GLN A 23 -23.45 -13.56 -20.51
C GLN A 23 -22.37 -13.37 -19.43
N LYS A 24 -22.31 -14.24 -18.41
CA LYS A 24 -21.39 -14.14 -17.26
C LYS A 24 -21.48 -12.80 -16.50
N LEU A 25 -22.67 -12.26 -16.37
CA LEU A 25 -22.93 -11.03 -15.61
C LEU A 25 -23.30 -11.32 -14.15
N ILE A 26 -23.74 -12.54 -13.86
CA ILE A 26 -24.01 -13.05 -12.51
C ILE A 26 -23.44 -14.46 -12.35
N TYR A 27 -23.19 -14.85 -11.11
CA TYR A 27 -22.83 -16.22 -10.71
C TYR A 27 -23.78 -16.69 -9.63
N LYS A 28 -24.01 -18.01 -9.57
CA LYS A 28 -24.73 -18.63 -8.45
C LYS A 28 -23.90 -18.47 -7.18
N ASP A 29 -24.50 -18.02 -6.09
CA ASP A 29 -23.79 -17.91 -4.80
C ASP A 29 -23.50 -19.31 -4.25
N HIS A 30 -22.23 -19.56 -3.90
CA HIS A 30 -21.81 -20.80 -3.25
C HIS A 30 -22.15 -20.84 -1.75
N LYS A 31 -22.56 -19.71 -1.16
CA LYS A 31 -22.95 -19.60 0.26
C LYS A 31 -24.46 -19.70 0.49
N ASP A 32 -25.25 -19.21 -0.46
CA ASP A 32 -26.71 -19.16 -0.35
C ASP A 32 -27.34 -19.86 -1.55
N ASN A 33 -27.67 -21.14 -1.38
CA ASN A 33 -27.98 -22.15 -2.39
C ASN A 33 -29.26 -21.85 -3.21
N GLY A 34 -29.29 -20.71 -3.91
CA GLY A 34 -30.45 -20.16 -4.61
C GLY A 34 -30.36 -18.66 -4.98
N ASP A 35 -29.42 -17.89 -4.41
CA ASP A 35 -29.22 -16.48 -4.76
C ASP A 35 -28.08 -16.27 -5.77
N TYR A 36 -28.03 -15.07 -6.37
CA TYR A 36 -27.08 -14.72 -7.43
C TYR A 36 -26.27 -13.49 -7.06
N ILE A 37 -24.97 -13.55 -7.31
CA ILE A 37 -24.01 -12.46 -7.08
C ILE A 37 -23.58 -11.89 -8.44
N LEU A 38 -23.40 -10.57 -8.53
CA LEU A 38 -22.85 -9.93 -9.73
C LEU A 38 -21.43 -10.44 -10.03
N ALA A 39 -21.10 -10.62 -11.31
CA ALA A 39 -19.78 -11.08 -11.73
C ALA A 39 -18.63 -10.24 -11.15
N ASN A 40 -18.78 -8.92 -11.14
CA ASN A 40 -17.78 -8.02 -10.57
C ASN A 40 -17.57 -8.24 -9.06
N ASP A 41 -18.62 -8.63 -8.32
CA ASP A 41 -18.51 -8.93 -6.88
C ASP A 41 -18.02 -10.36 -6.63
N TYR A 42 -18.39 -11.30 -7.50
CA TYR A 42 -18.01 -12.70 -7.39
C TYR A 42 -16.53 -12.91 -7.74
N LEU A 43 -16.06 -12.31 -8.83
CA LEU A 43 -14.70 -12.41 -9.36
C LEU A 43 -13.73 -11.36 -8.79
N SER A 44 -14.04 -10.77 -7.64
CA SER A 44 -13.18 -9.82 -6.93
C SER A 44 -13.04 -10.16 -5.44
N GLY A 45 -12.27 -9.39 -4.69
CA GLY A 45 -12.00 -9.66 -3.28
C GLY A 45 -11.08 -10.87 -3.11
N ASN A 46 -11.23 -11.60 -2.00
CA ASN A 46 -10.39 -12.77 -1.71
C ASN A 46 -10.79 -13.98 -2.59
N VAL A 47 -10.23 -14.06 -3.80
CA VAL A 47 -10.59 -15.07 -4.80
C VAL A 47 -10.06 -16.46 -4.46
N LYS A 48 -8.93 -16.56 -3.76
CA LYS A 48 -8.40 -17.84 -3.27
C LYS A 48 -9.31 -18.48 -2.22
N ARG A 49 -9.83 -17.68 -1.27
CA ARG A 49 -10.84 -18.15 -0.32
C ARG A 49 -12.09 -18.62 -1.04
N LYS A 50 -12.63 -17.81 -1.97
CA LYS A 50 -13.82 -18.19 -2.75
C LYS A 50 -13.59 -19.49 -3.53
N LEU A 51 -12.42 -19.66 -4.16
CA LEU A 51 -12.08 -20.90 -4.86
C LEU A 51 -12.13 -22.11 -3.92
N LYS A 52 -11.55 -21.98 -2.72
CA LYS A 52 -11.58 -23.04 -1.71
C LYS A 52 -13.00 -23.36 -1.27
N GLU A 53 -13.79 -22.33 -0.93
CA GLU A 53 -15.21 -22.48 -0.54
C GLU A 53 -16.04 -23.14 -1.66
N VAL A 54 -15.78 -22.80 -2.93
CA VAL A 54 -16.45 -23.42 -4.10
C VAL A 54 -16.05 -24.87 -4.28
N LYS A 55 -14.77 -25.21 -4.15
CA LYS A 55 -14.30 -26.62 -4.19
C LYS A 55 -14.95 -27.43 -3.07
N GLU A 56 -15.05 -26.87 -1.88
CA GLU A 56 -15.75 -27.50 -0.75
C GLU A 56 -17.25 -27.67 -1.02
N ALA A 57 -17.92 -26.66 -1.58
CA ALA A 57 -19.35 -26.73 -1.93
C ALA A 57 -19.63 -27.79 -3.01
N ILE A 58 -18.78 -27.91 -4.03
CA ILE A 58 -18.88 -28.96 -5.06
C ILE A 58 -18.71 -30.34 -4.41
N ASN A 59 -17.72 -30.51 -3.53
CA ASN A 59 -17.50 -31.77 -2.79
C ASN A 59 -18.67 -32.11 -1.86
N GLN A 60 -19.44 -31.11 -1.41
CA GLN A 60 -20.66 -31.29 -0.62
C GLN A 60 -21.93 -31.53 -1.48
N GLY A 61 -21.79 -31.58 -2.81
CA GLY A 61 -22.88 -31.89 -3.74
C GLY A 61 -23.69 -30.68 -4.24
N VAL A 62 -23.15 -29.45 -4.14
CA VAL A 62 -23.82 -28.26 -4.69
C VAL A 62 -23.61 -28.19 -6.21
N GLU A 63 -24.68 -28.43 -6.99
CA GLU A 63 -24.63 -28.43 -8.46
C GLU A 63 -24.59 -27.01 -9.05
N GLY A 64 -23.96 -26.89 -10.23
CA GLY A 64 -23.96 -25.68 -11.05
C GLY A 64 -22.89 -24.65 -10.70
N LEU A 65 -21.82 -25.09 -10.02
CA LEU A 65 -20.67 -24.26 -9.63
C LEU A 65 -19.42 -24.52 -10.49
N GLU A 66 -19.50 -25.37 -11.51
CA GLU A 66 -18.34 -25.74 -12.34
C GLU A 66 -17.80 -24.54 -13.14
N ILE A 67 -18.71 -23.66 -13.57
CA ILE A 67 -18.37 -22.40 -14.25
C ILE A 67 -17.70 -21.44 -13.25
N ASN A 68 -18.26 -21.32 -12.04
CA ASN A 68 -17.67 -20.50 -10.98
C ASN A 68 -16.24 -20.93 -10.68
N LEU A 69 -16.00 -22.23 -10.57
CA LEU A 69 -14.69 -22.81 -10.34
C LEU A 69 -13.69 -22.40 -11.44
N LYS A 70 -14.07 -22.63 -12.70
CA LYS A 70 -13.22 -22.34 -13.86
C LYS A 70 -12.87 -20.86 -13.96
N ASP A 71 -13.84 -19.97 -13.79
CA ASP A 71 -13.62 -18.54 -13.93
C ASP A 71 -12.82 -17.97 -12.75
N LEU A 72 -13.00 -18.51 -11.53
CA LEU A 72 -12.14 -18.18 -10.38
C LEU A 72 -10.68 -18.60 -10.62
N GLU A 73 -10.43 -19.78 -11.20
CA GLU A 73 -9.07 -20.25 -11.51
C GLU A 73 -8.34 -19.35 -12.52
N LEU A 74 -9.07 -18.68 -13.42
CA LEU A 74 -8.49 -17.80 -14.44
C LEU A 74 -8.07 -16.42 -13.90
N ILE A 75 -8.67 -15.96 -12.80
CA ILE A 75 -8.45 -14.61 -12.26
C ILE A 75 -7.52 -14.57 -11.06
N ILE A 76 -7.11 -15.74 -10.54
CA ILE A 76 -6.22 -15.80 -9.38
C ILE A 76 -4.92 -15.07 -9.70
N PRO A 77 -4.49 -14.12 -8.84
CA PRO A 77 -3.21 -13.46 -9.00
C PRO A 77 -2.09 -14.48 -9.11
N LYS A 78 -1.14 -14.23 -10.01
CA LYS A 78 0.06 -15.07 -10.09
C LYS A 78 0.76 -15.07 -8.74
N ASP A 79 1.06 -16.25 -8.22
CA ASP A 79 1.79 -16.39 -6.97
C ASP A 79 3.16 -15.68 -7.06
N LEU A 80 3.43 -14.83 -6.08
CA LEU A 80 4.71 -14.17 -5.88
C LEU A 80 5.74 -15.19 -5.41
N LYS A 81 6.95 -15.10 -5.95
CA LYS A 81 8.06 -15.96 -5.54
C LYS A 81 8.83 -15.33 -4.40
N ALA A 82 9.66 -16.11 -3.71
CA ALA A 82 10.46 -15.66 -2.57
C ALA A 82 11.35 -14.44 -2.87
N THR A 83 11.79 -14.26 -4.11
CA THR A 83 12.54 -13.07 -4.52
C THR A 83 11.73 -11.78 -4.55
N GLU A 84 10.40 -11.93 -4.59
CA GLU A 84 9.44 -10.84 -4.61
C GLU A 84 8.83 -10.64 -3.21
N ILE A 85 8.98 -11.60 -2.30
CA ILE A 85 8.44 -11.52 -0.94
C ILE A 85 9.54 -11.05 0.01
N MET A 86 9.25 -9.99 0.78
CA MET A 86 10.17 -9.52 1.82
C MET A 86 9.80 -10.14 3.16
N ALA A 87 10.70 -10.97 3.71
CA ALA A 87 10.54 -11.60 5.02
C ALA A 87 11.39 -10.88 6.07
N ASN A 88 10.75 -10.08 6.92
CA ASN A 88 11.42 -9.50 8.09
C ASN A 88 11.39 -10.51 9.25
N ILE A 89 12.45 -10.54 10.06
CA ILE A 89 12.57 -11.45 11.22
C ILE A 89 11.41 -11.33 12.22
N ASN A 90 10.70 -10.21 12.21
CA ASN A 90 9.60 -9.89 13.10
C ASN A 90 8.23 -9.93 12.41
N SER A 91 8.12 -10.41 11.18
CA SER A 91 6.85 -10.48 10.47
C SER A 91 5.93 -11.57 11.05
N PRO A 92 4.69 -11.25 11.45
CA PRO A 92 3.80 -12.18 12.15
C PRO A 92 3.29 -13.33 11.28
N TRP A 93 3.33 -13.19 9.95
CA TRP A 93 2.95 -14.24 9.02
C TRP A 93 4.01 -15.34 8.88
N ILE A 94 5.24 -15.11 9.35
CA ILE A 94 6.29 -16.14 9.38
C ILE A 94 6.03 -17.04 10.58
N PRO A 95 5.84 -18.36 10.39
CA PRO A 95 5.71 -19.30 11.49
C PRO A 95 6.87 -19.19 12.48
N THR A 96 6.58 -19.12 13.78
CA THR A 96 7.61 -18.99 14.83
C THR A 96 8.60 -20.15 14.84
N GLN A 97 8.19 -21.32 14.35
CA GLN A 97 9.03 -22.50 14.14
C GLN A 97 10.29 -22.19 13.30
N TYR A 98 10.17 -21.33 12.28
CA TYR A 98 11.33 -20.94 11.46
C TYR A 98 12.27 -19.97 12.18
N LEU A 99 11.75 -19.18 13.13
CA LEU A 99 12.61 -18.39 14.01
C LEU A 99 13.38 -19.30 14.95
N GLU A 100 12.73 -20.31 15.53
CA GLU A 100 13.38 -21.29 16.40
C GLU A 100 14.46 -22.09 15.64
N GLU A 101 14.16 -22.57 14.43
CA GLU A 101 15.09 -23.29 13.56
C GLU A 101 16.31 -22.42 13.19
N PHE A 102 16.09 -21.16 12.82
CA PHE A 102 17.16 -20.21 12.55
C PHE A 102 18.12 -20.05 13.73
N LEU A 103 17.56 -19.89 14.94
CA LEU A 103 18.34 -19.70 16.16
C LEU A 103 19.11 -20.95 16.55
N MET A 104 18.52 -22.14 16.36
CA MET A 104 19.19 -23.42 16.57
C MET A 104 20.38 -23.60 15.61
N GLU A 105 20.18 -23.36 14.31
CA GLU A 105 21.26 -23.43 13.32
C GLU A 105 22.36 -22.41 13.60
N LEU A 106 22.00 -21.19 13.99
CA LEU A 106 22.97 -20.14 14.27
C LEU A 106 23.85 -20.51 15.49
N SER A 107 23.24 -21.10 16.53
CA SER A 107 23.95 -21.64 17.68
C SER A 107 24.89 -22.78 17.29
N ALA A 108 24.38 -23.78 16.54
CA ALA A 108 25.16 -24.93 16.09
C ALA A 108 26.35 -24.54 15.21
N ASN A 109 26.15 -23.59 14.28
CA ASN A 109 27.21 -23.07 13.41
C ASN A 109 28.29 -22.32 14.19
N HIS A 110 27.92 -21.61 15.25
CA HIS A 110 28.91 -20.95 16.11
C HIS A 110 29.74 -21.98 16.87
N TYR A 111 29.08 -22.97 17.45
CA TYR A 111 29.74 -24.07 18.18
C TYR A 111 30.73 -24.82 17.28
N GLU A 112 30.34 -25.18 16.06
CA GLU A 112 31.23 -25.85 15.11
C GLU A 112 32.45 -24.99 14.78
N LYS A 113 32.27 -23.67 14.57
CA LYS A 113 33.39 -22.75 14.34
C LYS A 113 34.33 -22.60 15.54
N GLN A 114 33.80 -22.64 16.75
CA GLN A 114 34.56 -22.42 17.98
C GLN A 114 35.31 -23.67 18.44
N TYR A 115 34.67 -24.84 18.35
CA TYR A 115 35.20 -26.10 18.89
C TYR A 115 35.70 -27.07 17.80
N GLY A 116 35.46 -26.78 16.53
CA GLY A 116 35.89 -27.58 15.39
C GLY A 116 35.10 -28.89 15.18
N ASN A 117 34.05 -29.13 15.96
CA ASN A 117 33.19 -30.30 15.89
C ASN A 117 31.71 -29.91 15.89
N LYS A 118 30.87 -30.71 15.23
CA LYS A 118 29.41 -30.53 15.25
C LYS A 118 28.82 -30.88 16.61
N MET A 119 27.71 -30.23 16.96
CA MET A 119 26.91 -30.59 18.13
C MET A 119 26.36 -32.02 17.99
N THR A 120 26.26 -32.72 19.12
CA THR A 120 25.61 -34.05 19.20
C THR A 120 24.08 -33.92 19.16
N ASP A 121 23.38 -34.99 18.78
CA ASP A 121 21.91 -35.04 18.77
C ASP A 121 21.31 -34.64 20.13
N TYR A 122 21.91 -35.09 21.24
CA TYR A 122 21.49 -34.70 22.59
C TYR A 122 21.64 -33.19 22.86
N GLN A 123 22.69 -32.55 22.34
CA GLN A 123 22.87 -31.10 22.47
C GLN A 123 21.85 -30.33 21.63
N LEU A 124 21.53 -30.83 20.43
CA LEU A 124 20.52 -30.25 19.55
C LEU A 124 19.11 -30.37 20.15
N ASP A 125 18.77 -31.53 20.73
CA ASP A 125 17.49 -31.75 21.42
C ASP A 125 17.35 -30.82 22.63
N ASN A 126 18.41 -30.65 23.43
CA ASN A 126 18.41 -29.69 24.54
C ASN A 126 18.24 -28.24 24.05
N LEU A 127 18.88 -27.86 22.95
CA LEU A 127 18.71 -26.53 22.34
C LEU A 127 17.26 -26.29 21.92
N LYS A 128 16.62 -27.31 21.34
CA LYS A 128 15.21 -27.25 20.93
C LYS A 128 14.26 -27.01 22.11
N GLU A 129 14.53 -27.61 23.27
CA GLU A 129 13.73 -27.31 24.48
C GLU A 129 14.03 -25.93 25.08
N ASN A 130 15.25 -25.43 24.88
CA ASN A 130 15.76 -24.19 25.45
C ASN A 130 15.48 -22.93 24.62
N ILE A 131 15.07 -23.07 23.36
CA ILE A 131 14.71 -21.97 22.46
C ILE A 131 13.21 -22.04 22.20
N LYS A 132 12.46 -21.04 22.67
CA LYS A 132 11.02 -20.89 22.42
C LYS A 132 10.68 -19.49 21.99
N VAL A 133 9.89 -19.37 20.93
CA VAL A 133 9.39 -18.09 20.42
C VAL A 133 7.87 -18.19 20.25
N GLU A 134 7.15 -17.31 20.94
CA GLU A 134 5.68 -17.21 20.87
C GLU A 134 5.29 -15.83 20.34
N HIS A 135 4.22 -15.77 19.54
CA HIS A 135 3.61 -14.52 19.07
C HIS A 135 2.16 -14.44 19.56
N LEU A 136 1.82 -13.37 20.26
CA LEU A 136 0.48 -13.16 20.83
C LEU A 136 0.13 -11.67 20.88
N ASN A 137 -1.01 -11.29 20.29
CA ASN A 137 -1.59 -9.94 20.32
C ASN A 137 -0.58 -8.81 20.03
N GLY A 138 0.01 -8.77 18.84
CA GLY A 138 0.93 -7.70 18.50
C GLY A 138 2.39 -7.89 18.94
N ALA A 139 2.71 -8.87 19.79
CA ALA A 139 4.05 -8.98 20.39
C ALA A 139 4.63 -10.40 20.39
N TYR A 140 5.95 -10.46 20.30
CA TYR A 140 6.73 -11.68 20.49
C TYR A 140 7.18 -11.81 21.95
N GLU A 141 7.17 -13.03 22.46
CA GLU A 141 7.87 -13.42 23.68
C GLU A 141 8.92 -14.47 23.34
N VAL A 142 10.10 -14.32 23.93
CA VAL A 142 11.28 -15.12 23.62
C VAL A 142 11.81 -15.69 24.92
N SER A 143 12.07 -16.99 24.96
CA SER A 143 12.78 -17.65 26.05
C SER A 143 13.94 -18.44 25.46
N ILE A 144 15.18 -18.05 25.79
CA ILE A 144 16.38 -18.64 25.20
C ILE A 144 17.43 -18.95 26.27
N ARG A 145 17.86 -20.21 26.33
CA ARG A 145 19.02 -20.63 27.10
C ARG A 145 20.09 -21.24 26.18
N SER A 146 20.97 -20.40 25.66
CA SER A 146 22.15 -20.82 24.89
C SER A 146 23.33 -19.91 25.22
N ASP A 147 24.46 -20.51 25.55
CA ASP A 147 25.70 -19.77 25.80
C ASP A 147 26.28 -19.27 24.47
N GLU A 148 26.18 -20.07 23.41
CA GLU A 148 26.66 -19.75 22.06
C GLU A 148 26.02 -18.48 21.50
N LEU A 149 24.69 -18.36 21.61
CA LEU A 149 23.96 -17.17 21.14
C LEU A 149 24.31 -15.92 21.96
N ASN A 150 24.54 -16.08 23.26
CA ASN A 150 25.01 -15.00 24.13
C ASN A 150 26.43 -14.57 23.76
N GLU A 151 27.33 -15.50 23.43
CA GLU A 151 28.69 -15.15 22.99
C GLU A 151 28.70 -14.39 21.66
N LEU A 152 27.81 -14.75 20.73
CA LEU A 152 27.79 -14.18 19.38
C LEU A 152 27.14 -12.78 19.32
N TYR A 153 26.05 -12.59 20.05
CA TYR A 153 25.22 -11.37 19.97
C TYR A 153 24.96 -10.67 21.32
N GLY A 154 25.26 -11.31 22.45
CA GLY A 154 25.09 -10.72 23.77
C GLY A 154 26.07 -9.57 24.03
N ILE A 155 25.63 -8.58 24.79
CA ILE A 155 26.41 -7.39 25.12
C ILE A 155 27.02 -7.56 26.51
N ARG A 156 28.35 -7.67 26.59
CA ARG A 156 29.08 -7.92 27.86
C ARG A 156 29.24 -6.65 28.71
N HIS A 157 29.38 -6.84 30.01
CA HIS A 157 29.81 -5.75 30.90
C HIS A 157 31.27 -5.36 30.63
N LYS A 158 31.56 -4.04 30.64
CA LYS A 158 32.94 -3.52 30.58
C LYS A 158 33.79 -4.03 31.75
N ASP A 159 33.22 -4.03 32.96
CA ASP A 159 33.95 -4.35 34.20
C ASP A 159 33.79 -5.82 34.65
N LYS A 160 32.94 -6.61 33.98
CA LYS A 160 32.63 -8.01 34.36
C LYS A 160 32.62 -8.90 33.12
N PRO A 161 33.78 -9.44 32.70
CA PRO A 161 33.94 -10.13 31.42
C PRO A 161 33.01 -11.35 31.23
N HIS A 162 32.62 -12.02 32.32
CA HIS A 162 31.77 -13.22 32.30
C HIS A 162 30.27 -12.93 32.48
N SER A 163 29.86 -11.66 32.43
CA SER A 163 28.46 -11.27 32.64
C SER A 163 27.98 -10.39 31.49
N TYR A 164 26.73 -10.61 31.09
CA TYR A 164 26.07 -9.85 30.03
C TYR A 164 25.26 -8.70 30.62
N LYS A 165 25.51 -7.50 30.10
CA LYS A 165 24.74 -6.30 30.37
C LYS A 165 23.39 -6.34 29.63
N ALA A 166 23.38 -6.88 28.42
CA ALA A 166 22.17 -7.23 27.69
C ALA A 166 22.36 -8.62 27.06
N PRO A 167 21.79 -9.68 27.66
CA PRO A 167 21.79 -11.02 27.09
C PRO A 167 21.10 -11.06 25.72
N PHE A 168 21.40 -12.10 24.94
CA PHE A 168 20.83 -12.27 23.60
C PHE A 168 19.31 -12.37 23.62
N GLU A 169 18.72 -13.07 24.60
CA GLU A 169 17.27 -13.14 24.77
C GLU A 169 16.64 -11.75 24.86
N SER A 170 17.21 -10.88 25.71
CA SER A 170 16.79 -9.48 25.88
C SER A 170 16.92 -8.68 24.59
N LEU A 171 18.04 -8.86 23.88
CA LEU A 171 18.30 -8.18 22.61
C LEU A 171 17.31 -8.62 21.54
N LEU A 172 17.11 -9.93 21.36
CA LEU A 172 16.19 -10.50 20.38
C LEU A 172 14.75 -10.09 20.68
N ASN A 173 14.29 -10.13 21.94
CA ASN A 173 12.94 -9.66 22.29
C ASN A 173 12.76 -8.18 21.88
N ARG A 174 13.78 -7.34 22.07
CA ARG A 174 13.72 -5.93 21.61
C ARG A 174 13.71 -5.83 20.09
N VAL A 175 14.47 -6.65 19.38
CA VAL A 175 14.49 -6.68 17.90
C VAL A 175 13.13 -7.12 17.35
N LEU A 176 12.58 -8.23 17.83
CA LEU A 176 11.29 -8.76 17.36
C LEU A 176 10.12 -7.82 17.67
N ASN A 177 10.21 -7.01 18.71
CA ASN A 177 9.17 -6.07 19.10
C ASN A 177 9.47 -4.60 18.75
N ASN A 178 10.50 -4.33 17.93
CA ASN A 178 10.90 -2.97 17.55
C ASN A 178 11.07 -2.02 18.77
N LYS A 179 11.65 -2.50 19.87
CA LYS A 179 11.90 -1.71 21.09
C LYS A 179 13.26 -1.02 21.05
N ASP A 180 13.44 -0.05 21.95
CA ASP A 180 14.70 0.71 22.11
C ASP A 180 15.89 -0.22 22.45
N LEU A 181 16.90 -0.23 21.56
CA LEU A 181 18.13 -1.01 21.71
C LEU A 181 19.18 -0.30 22.60
N SER A 182 18.84 0.82 23.24
CA SER A 182 19.76 1.49 24.16
C SER A 182 20.13 0.63 25.38
N VAL A 183 21.43 0.58 25.66
CA VAL A 183 22.02 -0.04 26.84
C VAL A 183 22.24 1.04 27.89
N LYS A 184 21.66 0.87 29.08
CA LYS A 184 21.71 1.88 30.15
C LYS A 184 22.43 1.36 31.39
N TYR A 185 23.10 2.25 32.11
CA TYR A 185 23.67 2.00 33.42
C TYR A 185 23.05 2.93 34.47
N ALA A 186 22.95 2.43 35.70
CA ALA A 186 22.49 3.22 36.82
C ALA A 186 23.65 4.08 37.32
N GLN A 187 23.38 5.36 37.54
CA GLN A 187 24.25 6.29 38.23
C GLN A 187 23.41 6.99 39.30
N VAL A 188 24.01 7.32 40.44
CA VAL A 188 23.33 8.09 41.48
C VAL A 188 23.04 9.50 40.95
N ASP A 189 21.81 9.99 41.14
CA ASP A 189 21.39 11.34 40.76
C ASP A 189 22.32 12.34 41.48
N PRO A 190 23.06 13.20 40.75
CA PRO A 190 23.97 14.16 41.36
C PRO A 190 23.27 15.10 42.37
N ASN A 191 21.95 15.26 42.26
CA ASN A 191 21.14 16.11 43.14
C ASN A 191 20.40 15.35 44.24
N ASP A 192 20.30 14.01 44.15
CA ASP A 192 19.63 13.17 45.15
C ASP A 192 20.35 11.82 45.29
N PRO A 193 21.19 11.65 46.34
CA PRO A 193 21.94 10.43 46.58
C PRO A 193 21.10 9.15 46.73
N LYS A 194 19.78 9.27 46.95
CA LYS A 194 18.86 8.13 47.11
C LYS A 194 18.17 7.73 45.81
N LYS A 195 18.40 8.44 44.72
CA LYS A 195 17.72 8.24 43.45
C LYS A 195 18.74 7.82 42.39
N GLU A 196 18.47 6.74 41.69
CA GLU A 196 19.28 6.32 40.54
C GLU A 196 18.71 6.93 39.25
N ILE A 197 19.58 7.54 38.45
CA ILE A 197 19.32 7.93 37.08
C ILE A 197 19.94 6.91 36.13
N PHE A 198 19.21 6.55 35.07
CA PHE A 198 19.71 5.63 34.06
C PHE A 198 20.28 6.43 32.89
N ILE A 199 21.60 6.40 32.75
CA ILE A 199 22.31 7.05 31.65
C ILE A 199 22.57 6.02 30.56
N THR A 200 22.47 6.45 29.32
CA THR A 200 22.69 5.60 28.15
C THR A 200 24.18 5.46 27.90
N ASP A 201 24.69 4.23 27.83
CA ASP A 201 26.04 3.96 27.34
C ASP A 201 25.97 3.96 25.81
N GLU A 202 26.39 5.05 25.18
CA GLU A 202 26.30 5.22 23.72
C GLU A 202 27.11 4.16 22.95
N GLU A 203 28.28 3.78 23.46
CA GLU A 203 29.17 2.81 22.82
C GLU A 203 28.53 1.41 22.83
N GLN A 204 28.07 0.96 24.00
CA GLN A 204 27.40 -0.34 24.13
C GLN A 204 26.05 -0.36 23.42
N SER A 205 25.34 0.78 23.36
CA SER A 205 24.10 0.92 22.59
C SER A 205 24.35 0.82 21.08
N ASN A 206 25.43 1.40 20.58
CA ASN A 206 25.82 1.28 19.17
C ASN A 206 26.22 -0.16 18.82
N LEU A 207 26.94 -0.84 19.71
CA LEU A 207 27.24 -2.26 19.56
C LEU A 207 25.97 -3.12 19.53
N ALA A 208 25.01 -2.87 20.42
CA ALA A 208 23.72 -3.56 20.43
C ALA A 208 22.94 -3.38 19.12
N LYS A 209 22.92 -2.15 18.57
CA LYS A 209 22.32 -1.86 17.26
C LYS A 209 23.02 -2.59 16.13
N GLN A 210 24.36 -2.61 16.13
CA GLN A 210 25.14 -3.35 15.14
C GLN A 210 24.81 -4.84 15.18
N LYS A 211 24.80 -5.45 16.38
CA LYS A 211 24.45 -6.86 16.58
C LYS A 211 23.03 -7.18 16.13
N ALA A 212 22.08 -6.29 16.39
CA ALA A 212 20.71 -6.43 15.89
C ALA A 212 20.63 -6.41 14.36
N GLU A 213 21.42 -5.55 13.70
CA GLU A 213 21.43 -5.46 12.24
C GLU A 213 22.11 -6.68 11.60
N GLU A 214 23.24 -7.12 12.16
CA GLU A 214 23.91 -8.38 11.77
C GLU A 214 22.95 -9.57 11.85
N LEU A 215 22.15 -9.65 12.91
CA LEU A 215 21.16 -10.70 13.11
C LEU A 215 20.03 -10.66 12.05
N LYS A 216 19.51 -9.46 11.75
CA LYS A 216 18.46 -9.29 10.74
C LYS A 216 18.95 -9.69 9.35
N GLU A 217 20.15 -9.26 8.97
CA GLU A 217 20.75 -9.62 7.68
C GLU A 217 21.03 -11.13 7.60
N ALA A 218 21.55 -11.73 8.68
CA ALA A 218 21.72 -13.18 8.75
C ALA A 218 20.40 -13.94 8.57
N PHE A 219 19.30 -13.44 9.15
CA PHE A 219 17.97 -14.03 8.95
C PHE A 219 17.47 -13.87 7.51
N LYS A 220 17.60 -12.68 6.90
CA LYS A 220 17.23 -12.43 5.50
C LYS A 220 17.97 -13.35 4.54
N ASP A 221 19.27 -13.53 4.76
CA ASP A 221 20.08 -14.45 3.97
C ASP A 221 19.70 -15.91 4.21
N TRP A 222 19.17 -16.25 5.39
CA TRP A 222 18.84 -17.63 5.76
C TRP A 222 17.45 -18.07 5.29
N ILE A 223 16.44 -17.20 5.41
CA ILE A 223 15.02 -17.58 5.33
C ILE A 223 14.64 -18.28 4.02
N TYR A 224 15.20 -17.85 2.88
CA TYR A 224 14.92 -18.41 1.55
C TYR A 224 15.99 -19.36 0.99
N LYS A 225 17.02 -19.70 1.78
CA LYS A 225 18.07 -20.65 1.34
C LYS A 225 17.57 -22.08 1.18
N ASP A 226 16.73 -22.55 2.10
CA ASP A 226 16.16 -23.89 2.00
C ASP A 226 14.92 -23.88 1.08
N TYR A 227 14.87 -24.83 0.16
CA TYR A 227 13.79 -24.92 -0.83
C TYR A 227 12.42 -25.19 -0.18
N ALA A 228 12.36 -26.11 0.80
CA ALA A 228 11.08 -26.53 1.38
C ALA A 228 10.49 -25.39 2.22
N ARG A 229 11.32 -24.75 3.04
CA ARG A 229 10.99 -23.53 3.77
C ARG A 229 10.57 -22.40 2.83
N ARG A 230 11.35 -22.15 1.76
CA ARG A 230 11.04 -21.15 0.74
C ARG A 230 9.65 -21.35 0.14
N THR A 231 9.35 -22.57 -0.31
CA THR A 231 8.07 -22.92 -0.94
C THR A 231 6.90 -22.79 0.05
N HIS A 232 7.08 -23.22 1.30
CA HIS A 232 6.05 -23.09 2.33
C HIS A 232 5.75 -21.62 2.66
N LEU A 233 6.79 -20.77 2.74
CA LEU A 233 6.61 -19.33 2.97
C LEU A 233 5.96 -18.63 1.77
N GLU A 234 6.32 -19.01 0.54
CA GLU A 234 5.62 -18.55 -0.67
C GLU A 234 4.12 -18.87 -0.59
N GLN A 235 3.74 -20.09 -0.20
CA GLN A 235 2.34 -20.48 -0.06
C GLN A 235 1.61 -19.65 1.01
N ILE A 236 2.15 -19.58 2.23
CA ILE A 236 1.55 -18.79 3.33
C ILE A 236 1.33 -17.35 2.91
N TYR A 237 2.35 -16.74 2.33
CA TYR A 237 2.28 -15.34 1.93
C TYR A 237 1.24 -15.14 0.82
N ASN A 238 1.25 -15.99 -0.21
CA ASN A 238 0.30 -15.85 -1.31
C ASN A 238 -1.15 -16.13 -0.90
N ASP A 239 -1.37 -17.03 0.05
CA ASP A 239 -2.72 -17.34 0.53
C ASP A 239 -3.25 -16.27 1.48
N THR A 240 -2.38 -15.54 2.18
CA THR A 240 -2.75 -14.51 3.15
C THR A 240 -2.83 -13.10 2.53
N PHE A 241 -1.86 -12.74 1.68
CA PHE A 241 -1.67 -11.38 1.16
C PHE A 241 -1.91 -11.26 -0.35
N ASN A 242 -1.41 -12.19 -1.17
CA ASN A 242 -1.59 -12.17 -2.63
C ASN A 242 -2.85 -12.94 -3.08
N ASN A 243 -4.00 -12.54 -2.52
CA ASN A 243 -5.28 -13.20 -2.76
C ASN A 243 -6.40 -12.25 -3.22
N LEU A 244 -6.10 -10.95 -3.33
CA LEU A 244 -7.09 -9.91 -3.55
C LEU A 244 -7.12 -9.48 -5.02
N VAL A 245 -8.28 -9.63 -5.66
CA VAL A 245 -8.55 -9.05 -6.98
C VAL A 245 -9.40 -7.79 -6.81
N LEU A 246 -8.93 -6.67 -7.36
CA LEU A 246 -9.66 -5.40 -7.30
C LEU A 246 -10.89 -5.45 -8.22
N LYS A 247 -12.00 -4.87 -7.75
CA LYS A 247 -13.18 -4.63 -8.57
C LYS A 247 -12.87 -3.61 -9.66
N THR A 248 -13.54 -3.76 -10.81
CA THR A 248 -13.53 -2.76 -11.87
C THR A 248 -14.83 -1.97 -11.84
N TYR A 249 -14.77 -0.66 -12.06
CA TYR A 249 -15.95 0.20 -12.01
C TYR A 249 -16.05 1.00 -13.29
N ASP A 250 -17.09 0.73 -14.07
CA ASP A 250 -17.42 1.49 -15.27
C ASP A 250 -18.77 2.19 -15.08
N GLY A 251 -18.71 3.50 -14.89
CA GLY A 251 -19.88 4.35 -14.76
C GLY A 251 -20.33 4.97 -16.08
N SER A 252 -19.78 4.59 -17.23
CA SER A 252 -20.06 5.23 -18.53
C SER A 252 -21.56 5.35 -18.84
N GLN A 253 -22.31 4.29 -18.51
CA GLN A 253 -23.76 4.15 -18.69
C GLN A 253 -24.61 4.87 -17.64
N LEU A 254 -24.00 5.51 -16.61
CA LEU A 254 -24.77 6.25 -15.60
C LEU A 254 -25.43 7.48 -16.22
N GLU A 255 -26.75 7.51 -16.12
CA GLU A 255 -27.62 8.65 -16.38
C GLU A 255 -28.18 9.16 -15.05
N LEU A 256 -27.81 10.37 -14.67
CA LEU A 256 -28.20 10.96 -13.40
C LEU A 256 -29.50 11.75 -13.57
N GLU A 257 -30.59 11.22 -13.04
CA GLU A 257 -31.91 11.86 -13.08
C GLU A 257 -31.97 13.07 -12.15
N GLY A 258 -32.54 14.19 -12.62
CA GLY A 258 -32.62 15.44 -11.85
C GLY A 258 -31.28 16.19 -11.71
N PHE A 259 -30.19 15.64 -12.26
CA PHE A 259 -28.89 16.30 -12.30
C PHE A 259 -28.90 17.43 -13.33
N ASN A 260 -28.24 18.54 -12.99
CA ASN A 260 -28.15 19.70 -13.85
C ASN A 260 -27.40 19.39 -15.17
N HIS A 261 -28.13 19.37 -16.29
CA HIS A 261 -27.60 19.04 -17.62
C HIS A 261 -26.51 19.99 -18.14
N ASN A 262 -26.35 21.18 -17.54
CA ASN A 262 -25.27 22.09 -17.88
C ASN A 262 -23.91 21.62 -17.34
N ILE A 263 -23.89 20.66 -16.41
CA ILE A 263 -22.69 20.10 -15.83
C ILE A 263 -22.38 18.78 -16.55
N LYS A 264 -21.17 18.67 -17.12
CA LYS A 264 -20.68 17.42 -17.73
C LYS A 264 -19.70 16.73 -16.80
N LEU A 265 -20.03 15.52 -16.36
CA LEU A 265 -19.15 14.68 -15.57
C LEU A 265 -18.07 14.04 -16.44
N ARG A 266 -16.86 13.95 -15.89
CA ARG A 266 -15.72 13.26 -16.49
C ARG A 266 -15.83 11.74 -16.30
N PRO A 267 -15.12 10.93 -17.12
CA PRO A 267 -15.13 9.47 -16.98
C PRO A 267 -14.79 9.00 -15.56
N HIS A 268 -13.73 9.53 -14.95
CA HIS A 268 -13.34 9.13 -13.58
C HIS A 268 -14.41 9.49 -12.53
N GLN A 269 -15.15 10.59 -12.72
CA GLN A 269 -16.22 10.98 -11.81
C GLN A 269 -17.40 10.02 -11.90
N LYS A 270 -17.77 9.61 -13.12
CA LYS A 270 -18.79 8.57 -13.31
C LYS A 270 -18.37 7.24 -12.69
N ASN A 271 -17.11 6.82 -12.88
CA ASN A 271 -16.60 5.59 -12.28
C ASN A 271 -16.60 5.65 -10.75
N ALA A 272 -16.21 6.80 -10.16
CA ALA A 272 -16.28 7.02 -8.73
C ALA A 272 -17.72 6.93 -8.20
N ILE A 273 -18.68 7.53 -8.88
CA ILE A 273 -20.11 7.43 -8.53
C ILE A 273 -20.56 5.96 -8.58
N PHE A 274 -20.23 5.25 -9.67
CA PHE A 274 -20.58 3.84 -9.81
C PHE A 274 -19.97 2.97 -8.70
N ARG A 275 -18.71 3.21 -8.35
CA ARG A 275 -18.05 2.54 -7.22
C ARG A 275 -18.80 2.76 -5.91
N THR A 276 -19.17 3.99 -5.60
CA THR A 276 -19.90 4.29 -4.36
C THR A 276 -21.29 3.65 -4.30
N ILE A 277 -21.91 3.38 -5.46
CA ILE A 277 -23.16 2.63 -5.54
C ILE A 277 -22.92 1.15 -5.19
N GLN A 278 -21.88 0.54 -5.73
CA GLN A 278 -21.57 -0.89 -5.54
C GLN A 278 -20.99 -1.21 -4.15
N ASP A 279 -20.10 -0.38 -3.63
CA ASP A 279 -19.42 -0.64 -2.37
C ASP A 279 -20.08 0.04 -1.18
N ARG A 280 -19.87 -0.53 0.01
CA ARG A 280 -20.37 0.03 1.28
C ARG A 280 -19.44 1.10 1.85
N SER A 281 -18.13 0.87 1.76
CA SER A 281 -17.09 1.74 2.33
C SER A 281 -16.16 2.21 1.23
N VAL A 282 -16.14 3.52 0.98
CA VAL A 282 -15.32 4.11 -0.09
C VAL A 282 -14.55 5.32 0.42
N CYS A 283 -13.28 5.42 0.04
CA CYS A 283 -12.48 6.63 0.19
C CYS A 283 -12.22 7.25 -1.18
N LEU A 284 -12.78 8.41 -1.49
CA LEU A 284 -12.42 9.17 -2.69
C LEU A 284 -11.13 9.95 -2.40
N ASP A 285 -9.99 9.30 -2.65
CA ASP A 285 -8.64 9.89 -2.62
C ASP A 285 -8.34 10.59 -3.95
N HIS A 286 -9.11 11.62 -4.27
CA HIS A 286 -8.87 12.41 -5.48
C HIS A 286 -8.10 13.68 -5.15
N GLN A 287 -7.17 14.09 -5.99
CA GLN A 287 -6.44 15.33 -5.80
C GLN A 287 -7.37 16.56 -5.80
N VAL A 288 -6.93 17.66 -5.20
CA VAL A 288 -7.68 18.92 -5.15
C VAL A 288 -8.03 19.36 -6.59
N GLY A 289 -9.31 19.65 -6.84
CA GLY A 289 -9.81 20.05 -8.16
C GLY A 289 -10.30 18.90 -9.05
N ALA A 290 -10.12 17.63 -8.65
CA ALA A 290 -10.60 16.47 -9.41
C ALA A 290 -12.14 16.30 -9.40
N GLY A 291 -12.85 17.02 -8.51
CA GLY A 291 -14.32 17.07 -8.47
C GLY A 291 -14.99 16.19 -7.41
N LYS A 292 -14.32 15.91 -6.28
CA LYS A 292 -14.82 15.07 -5.17
C LYS A 292 -16.21 15.46 -4.66
N THR A 293 -16.44 16.76 -4.42
CA THR A 293 -17.72 17.28 -3.92
C THR A 293 -18.87 16.91 -4.85
N LEU A 294 -18.69 17.14 -6.15
CA LEU A 294 -19.69 16.80 -7.16
C LEU A 294 -19.93 15.29 -7.25
N CYS A 295 -18.88 14.48 -7.17
CA CYS A 295 -19.01 13.02 -7.09
C CYS A 295 -19.84 12.60 -5.88
N ALA A 296 -19.52 13.11 -4.68
CA ALA A 296 -20.22 12.78 -3.45
C ALA A 296 -21.72 13.15 -3.49
N ILE A 297 -22.05 14.33 -4.03
CA ILE A 297 -23.44 14.78 -4.19
C ILE A 297 -24.20 13.87 -5.16
N ALA A 298 -23.62 13.60 -6.34
CA ALA A 298 -24.23 12.72 -7.34
C ALA A 298 -24.40 11.29 -6.80
N SER A 299 -23.39 10.76 -6.11
CA SER A 299 -23.45 9.47 -5.42
C SER A 299 -24.57 9.41 -4.38
N CYS A 300 -24.75 10.48 -3.60
CA CYS A 300 -25.80 10.55 -2.58
C CYS A 300 -27.19 10.46 -3.23
N MET A 301 -27.47 11.31 -4.21
CA MET A 301 -28.77 11.36 -4.88
C MET A 301 -29.07 10.08 -5.66
N GLU A 302 -28.08 9.53 -6.36
CA GLU A 302 -28.29 8.33 -7.17
C GLU A 302 -28.55 7.09 -6.30
N GLN A 303 -27.83 6.95 -5.19
CA GLN A 303 -28.10 5.87 -4.23
C GLN A 303 -29.47 6.01 -3.56
N LYS A 304 -29.90 7.25 -3.28
CA LYS A 304 -31.24 7.50 -2.75
C LYS A 304 -32.34 7.15 -3.76
N ARG A 305 -32.16 7.54 -5.01
CA ARG A 305 -33.05 7.19 -6.13
C ARG A 305 -33.20 5.68 -6.31
N MET A 306 -32.10 4.95 -6.18
CA MET A 306 -32.07 3.48 -6.25
C MET A 306 -32.60 2.78 -4.98
N GLY A 307 -32.93 3.52 -3.92
CA GLY A 307 -33.37 2.95 -2.64
C GLY A 307 -32.27 2.24 -1.85
N LEU A 308 -30.99 2.47 -2.17
CA LEU A 308 -29.84 1.90 -1.46
C LEU A 308 -29.51 2.67 -0.18
N VAL A 309 -29.90 3.93 -0.13
CA VAL A 309 -29.69 4.85 0.99
C VAL A 309 -30.98 5.65 1.19
N ASN A 310 -31.40 5.85 2.43
CA ASN A 310 -32.57 6.64 2.77
C ASN A 310 -32.19 8.08 3.13
N LYS A 311 -31.19 8.26 4.00
CA LYS A 311 -30.80 9.57 4.55
C LYS A 311 -29.30 9.66 4.75
N THR A 312 -28.68 10.56 3.97
CA THR A 312 -27.24 10.80 4.04
C THR A 312 -26.91 11.93 5.01
N LEU A 313 -25.95 11.70 5.91
CA LEU A 313 -25.31 12.76 6.69
C LEU A 313 -23.96 13.13 6.05
N ILE A 314 -23.76 14.40 5.75
CA ILE A 314 -22.53 14.95 5.18
C ILE A 314 -21.87 15.87 6.21
N ALA A 315 -20.71 15.46 6.73
CA ALA A 315 -19.92 16.24 7.66
C ALA A 315 -18.79 16.97 6.92
N VAL A 316 -18.71 18.29 7.06
CA VAL A 316 -17.77 19.14 6.32
C VAL A 316 -17.05 20.14 7.24
N PRO A 317 -15.91 20.72 6.84
CA PRO A 317 -15.30 21.83 7.57
C PRO A 317 -16.27 22.99 7.78
N ASN A 318 -16.18 23.66 8.94
CA ASN A 318 -17.17 24.64 9.38
C ASN A 318 -17.44 25.77 8.37
N HIS A 319 -16.39 26.25 7.69
CA HIS A 319 -16.49 27.33 6.71
C HIS A 319 -17.01 26.85 5.33
N LEU A 320 -17.19 25.54 5.13
CA LEU A 320 -17.61 24.96 3.85
C LEU A 320 -19.08 24.53 3.81
N THR A 321 -19.83 24.59 4.92
CA THR A 321 -21.23 24.12 4.99
C THR A 321 -22.12 24.80 3.94
N LYS A 322 -22.05 26.13 3.84
CA LYS A 322 -22.81 26.91 2.84
C LYS A 322 -22.37 26.60 1.41
N GLN A 323 -21.05 26.54 1.18
CA GLN A 323 -20.50 26.20 -0.13
C GLN A 323 -20.95 24.81 -0.61
N TRP A 324 -20.98 23.83 0.29
CA TRP A 324 -21.51 22.50 0.00
C TRP A 324 -23.01 22.53 -0.31
N GLY A 325 -23.80 23.30 0.44
CA GLY A 325 -25.22 23.53 0.14
C GLY A 325 -25.44 24.14 -1.26
N ASP A 326 -24.72 25.20 -1.59
CA ASP A 326 -24.80 25.87 -2.90
C ASP A 326 -24.42 24.92 -4.04
N GLU A 327 -23.34 24.13 -3.88
CA GLU A 327 -22.92 23.16 -4.89
C GLU A 327 -23.93 22.00 -5.01
N PHE A 328 -24.59 21.62 -3.91
CA PHE A 328 -25.67 20.63 -3.93
C PHE A 328 -26.86 21.12 -4.76
N TYR A 329 -27.36 22.33 -4.50
CA TYR A 329 -28.46 22.92 -5.28
C TYR A 329 -28.06 23.24 -6.72
N ARG A 330 -26.78 23.55 -6.97
CA ARG A 330 -26.25 23.71 -8.33
C ARG A 330 -26.31 22.39 -9.12
N ALA A 331 -25.97 21.28 -8.48
CA ALA A 331 -25.99 19.95 -9.08
C ALA A 331 -27.42 19.39 -9.20
N TYR A 332 -28.24 19.58 -8.16
CA TYR A 332 -29.62 19.11 -8.06
C TYR A 332 -30.54 20.21 -7.51
N PRO A 333 -31.14 21.04 -8.39
CA PRO A 333 -31.95 22.19 -7.96
C PRO A 333 -33.20 21.84 -7.13
N ASN A 334 -33.72 20.62 -7.27
CA ASN A 334 -34.94 20.16 -6.60
C ASN A 334 -34.68 19.30 -5.35
N ALA A 335 -33.43 19.17 -4.90
CA ALA A 335 -33.10 18.31 -3.75
C ALA A 335 -33.59 18.92 -2.42
N ASN A 336 -34.10 18.08 -1.52
CA ASN A 336 -34.50 18.48 -0.17
C ASN A 336 -33.32 18.33 0.80
N VAL A 337 -32.49 19.38 0.90
CA VAL A 337 -31.24 19.36 1.70
C VAL A 337 -31.35 20.26 2.92
N LEU A 338 -31.07 19.71 4.10
CA LEU A 338 -30.93 20.48 5.33
C LEU A 338 -29.47 20.94 5.49
N VAL A 339 -29.23 22.25 5.46
CA VAL A 339 -27.90 22.83 5.73
C VAL A 339 -27.90 23.47 7.11
N VAL A 340 -27.06 22.97 8.01
CA VAL A 340 -26.94 23.48 9.38
C VAL A 340 -25.79 24.48 9.45
N ASP A 341 -26.11 25.76 9.71
CA ASP A 341 -25.11 26.82 9.88
C ASP A 341 -24.36 26.67 11.21
N SER A 342 -23.11 27.14 11.26
CA SER A 342 -22.17 26.89 12.35
C SER A 342 -22.37 27.76 13.60
N LYS A 343 -23.50 28.44 13.75
CA LYS A 343 -23.75 29.31 14.91
C LYS A 343 -24.22 28.46 16.08
N ASP A 344 -23.54 28.63 17.22
CA ASP A 344 -23.64 27.82 18.43
C ASP A 344 -25.09 27.48 18.83
N THR A 345 -25.54 26.28 18.49
CA THR A 345 -26.82 25.76 18.98
C THR A 345 -26.71 25.41 20.46
N THR A 346 -27.56 26.05 21.27
CA THR A 346 -27.82 25.63 22.65
C THR A 346 -28.25 24.16 22.69
N GLU A 347 -28.13 23.50 23.85
CA GLU A 347 -28.51 22.09 24.01
C GLU A 347 -29.97 21.83 23.56
N LYS A 348 -30.88 22.76 23.85
CA LYS A 348 -32.28 22.71 23.42
C LYS A 348 -32.46 22.84 21.90
N GLU A 349 -31.78 23.79 21.27
CA GLU A 349 -31.84 23.97 19.81
C GLU A 349 -31.26 22.76 19.07
N ARG A 350 -30.26 22.13 19.67
CA ARG A 350 -29.67 20.90 19.16
C ARG A 350 -30.62 19.72 19.27
N GLU A 351 -31.33 19.56 20.38
CA GLU A 351 -32.39 18.55 20.48
C GLU A 351 -33.50 18.78 19.45
N LEU A 352 -33.89 20.03 19.21
CA LEU A 352 -34.87 20.37 18.16
C LEU A 352 -34.34 20.01 16.78
N LEU A 353 -33.08 20.33 16.47
CA LEU A 353 -32.41 19.96 15.21
C LEU A 353 -32.39 18.44 15.03
N TYR A 354 -32.06 17.68 16.06
CA TYR A 354 -31.97 16.22 15.99
C TYR A 354 -33.35 15.58 15.78
N ASN A 355 -34.38 16.08 16.48
CA ASN A 355 -35.76 15.70 16.23
C ASN A 355 -36.23 16.07 14.82
N GLN A 356 -35.82 17.24 14.31
CA GLN A 356 -36.12 17.66 12.95
C GLN A 356 -35.47 16.73 11.93
N ILE A 357 -34.21 16.33 12.14
CA ILE A 357 -33.52 15.35 11.29
C ILE A 357 -34.25 14.01 11.34
N ALA A 358 -34.60 13.50 12.52
CA ALA A 358 -35.25 12.20 12.68
C ALA A 358 -36.61 12.13 11.98
N ASN A 359 -37.46 13.14 12.19
CA ASN A 359 -38.87 13.12 11.76
C ASN A 359 -39.11 13.56 10.31
N ASN A 360 -38.13 14.18 9.64
CA ASN A 360 -38.28 14.63 8.26
C ASN A 360 -37.48 13.75 7.28
N ASN A 361 -37.98 13.66 6.05
CA ASN A 361 -37.33 12.93 4.96
C ASN A 361 -36.46 13.86 4.11
N TYR A 362 -35.26 14.16 4.60
CA TYR A 362 -34.24 14.89 3.84
C TYR A 362 -33.49 13.96 2.89
N ASP A 363 -33.08 14.47 1.73
CA ASP A 363 -32.17 13.79 0.80
C ASP A 363 -30.76 13.72 1.38
N ALA A 364 -30.30 14.85 1.91
CA ALA A 364 -29.04 14.96 2.64
C ALA A 364 -29.16 15.96 3.78
N VAL A 365 -28.37 15.74 4.83
CA VAL A 365 -28.17 16.66 5.94
C VAL A 365 -26.70 17.07 5.94
N ILE A 366 -26.42 18.36 5.78
CA ILE A 366 -25.06 18.91 5.76
C ILE A 366 -24.79 19.58 7.11
N ILE A 367 -23.78 19.08 7.83
CA ILE A 367 -23.37 19.59 9.13
C ILE A 367 -21.88 19.95 9.15
N ALA A 368 -21.52 20.87 10.03
CA ALA A 368 -20.12 21.13 10.33
C ALA A 368 -19.51 19.97 11.13
N HIS A 369 -18.20 19.75 10.98
CA HIS A 369 -17.46 18.75 11.76
C HIS A 369 -17.64 18.89 13.28
N THR A 370 -17.73 20.12 13.78
CA THR A 370 -17.98 20.36 15.21
C THR A 370 -19.33 19.83 15.66
N HIS A 371 -20.35 19.83 14.79
CA HIS A 371 -21.65 19.24 15.10
C HIS A 371 -21.60 17.70 15.06
N LEU A 372 -20.79 17.11 14.17
CA LEU A 372 -20.59 15.65 14.13
C LEU A 372 -20.07 15.13 15.48
N GLU A 373 -19.12 15.84 16.10
CA GLU A 373 -18.54 15.53 17.41
C GLU A 373 -19.57 15.63 18.56
N LEU A 374 -20.66 16.35 18.35
CA LEU A 374 -21.72 16.59 19.33
C LEU A 374 -22.93 15.65 19.12
N LEU A 375 -22.94 14.83 18.06
CA LEU A 375 -23.97 13.84 17.82
C LEU A 375 -23.81 12.66 18.79
N SER A 376 -24.89 12.33 19.50
CA SER A 376 -24.94 11.17 20.38
C SER A 376 -24.72 9.87 19.59
N ASN A 377 -23.95 8.95 20.18
CA ASN A 377 -23.61 7.65 19.61
C ASN A 377 -24.44 6.54 20.27
N PRO A 378 -24.69 5.42 19.56
CA PRO A 378 -25.52 4.35 20.10
C PRO A 378 -24.83 3.68 21.29
N ARG A 379 -25.57 3.53 22.38
CA ARG A 379 -25.04 3.02 23.66
C ARG A 379 -24.45 1.62 23.53
N GLU A 380 -25.11 0.73 22.79
CA GLU A 380 -24.69 -0.66 22.57
C GLU A 380 -23.28 -0.74 21.94
N ILE A 381 -22.97 0.16 21.01
CA ILE A 381 -21.67 0.22 20.33
C ILE A 381 -20.57 0.68 21.30
N ILE A 382 -20.87 1.68 22.13
CA ILE A 382 -19.94 2.18 23.15
C ILE A 382 -19.62 1.08 24.17
N GLU A 383 -20.64 0.37 24.64
CA GLU A 383 -20.48 -0.74 25.59
C GLU A 383 -19.74 -1.93 24.97
N GLY A 384 -20.02 -2.28 23.71
CA GLY A 384 -19.29 -3.32 22.97
C GLY A 384 -17.79 -3.01 22.82
N LEU A 385 -17.45 -1.78 22.42
CA LEU A 385 -16.05 -1.35 22.30
C LEU A 385 -15.32 -1.30 23.66
N LYS A 386 -16.03 -0.91 24.72
CA LYS A 386 -15.52 -0.96 26.10
C LYS A 386 -15.12 -2.40 26.46
N GLU A 387 -15.98 -3.38 26.17
CA GLU A 387 -15.72 -4.78 26.47
C GLU A 387 -14.54 -5.33 25.64
N GLU A 388 -14.49 -5.03 24.33
CA GLU A 388 -13.36 -5.40 23.46
C GLU A 388 -12.01 -4.88 24.01
N GLU A 389 -11.94 -3.62 24.45
CA GLU A 389 -10.73 -3.05 25.03
C GLU A 389 -10.35 -3.68 26.37
N LEU A 390 -11.33 -4.03 27.21
CA LEU A 390 -11.08 -4.71 28.49
C LEU A 390 -10.51 -6.12 28.26
N VAL A 391 -11.11 -6.91 27.36
CA VAL A 391 -10.63 -8.25 27.00
C VAL A 391 -9.21 -8.18 26.42
N ASN A 392 -8.92 -7.18 25.58
CA ASN A 392 -7.57 -6.98 25.04
C ASN A 392 -6.55 -6.62 26.14
N ALA A 393 -6.94 -5.80 27.11
CA ALA A 393 -6.09 -5.47 28.26
C ALA A 393 -5.82 -6.70 29.15
N GLU A 394 -6.83 -7.54 29.39
CA GLU A 394 -6.73 -8.79 30.14
C GLU A 394 -5.76 -9.77 29.48
N LYS A 395 -5.96 -10.09 28.19
CA LYS A 395 -5.05 -10.97 27.44
C LYS A 395 -3.61 -10.43 27.43
N ASN A 396 -3.43 -9.11 27.33
CA ASN A 396 -2.11 -8.49 27.41
C ASN A 396 -1.44 -8.68 28.77
N PHE A 397 -2.22 -8.67 29.86
CA PHE A 397 -1.72 -8.94 31.21
C PHE A 397 -1.36 -10.42 31.40
N GLU A 398 -2.22 -11.34 30.95
CA GLU A 398 -1.94 -12.79 30.97
C GLU A 398 -0.62 -13.12 30.26
N ARG A 399 -0.37 -12.50 29.10
CA ARG A 399 0.90 -12.61 28.38
C ARG A 399 2.09 -12.15 29.23
N GLN A 400 1.97 -11.01 29.91
CA GLN A 400 3.04 -10.51 30.78
C GLN A 400 3.29 -11.44 31.98
N GLU A 401 2.25 -12.09 32.51
CA GLU A 401 2.39 -13.08 33.57
C GLU A 401 3.11 -14.34 33.08
N LEU A 402 2.77 -14.81 31.88
CA LEU A 402 3.43 -15.96 31.27
C LEU A 402 4.92 -15.67 31.01
N ALA A 403 5.22 -14.50 30.44
CA ALA A 403 6.58 -14.00 30.24
C ALA A 403 7.39 -13.97 31.54
N TYR A 404 6.78 -13.46 32.63
CA TYR A 404 7.42 -13.45 33.95
C TYR A 404 7.64 -14.86 34.51
N LYS A 405 6.66 -15.76 34.38
CA LYS A 405 6.79 -17.16 34.84
C LYS A 405 7.92 -17.88 34.11
N ASN A 406 8.09 -17.62 32.82
CA ASN A 406 9.13 -18.25 31.99
C ASN A 406 10.53 -17.71 32.30
N ASN A 407 10.68 -16.39 32.53
CA ASN A 407 11.98 -15.80 32.88
C ASN A 407 11.89 -14.64 33.92
N PRO A 408 11.81 -14.97 35.23
CA PRO A 408 11.68 -13.96 36.29
C PRO A 408 12.89 -13.02 36.46
N ARG A 409 14.06 -13.34 35.88
CA ARG A 409 15.29 -12.55 36.03
C ARG A 409 15.34 -11.37 35.05
N GLU A 410 14.80 -11.56 33.85
CA GLU A 410 14.73 -10.56 32.77
C GLU A 410 13.42 -9.79 32.82
N ASN A 411 12.32 -10.49 33.08
CA ASN A 411 10.98 -9.92 33.06
C ASN A 411 10.59 -9.40 34.45
N LYS A 412 10.03 -8.18 34.49
CA LYS A 412 9.47 -7.64 35.74
C LYS A 412 8.15 -8.32 36.04
N LYS A 413 7.92 -8.66 37.31
CA LYS A 413 6.60 -9.12 37.75
C LYS A 413 5.55 -8.08 37.31
N PRO A 414 4.51 -8.50 36.56
CA PRO A 414 3.46 -7.60 36.12
C PRO A 414 2.81 -6.92 37.33
N ASN A 415 2.61 -5.62 37.24
CA ASN A 415 2.07 -4.86 38.35
C ASN A 415 0.54 -4.96 38.34
N GLU A 416 0.00 -5.86 39.16
CA GLU A 416 -1.44 -6.08 39.34
C GLU A 416 -2.21 -4.77 39.64
N ARG A 417 -1.61 -3.85 40.41
CA ARG A 417 -2.21 -2.54 40.70
C ARG A 417 -2.22 -1.64 39.46
N ALA A 418 -1.16 -1.64 38.67
CA ALA A 418 -1.11 -0.87 37.42
C ALA A 418 -2.10 -1.42 36.38
N PHE A 419 -2.25 -2.74 36.32
CA PHE A 419 -3.24 -3.41 35.48
C PHE A 419 -4.66 -3.04 35.90
N LYS A 420 -4.99 -3.15 37.19
CA LYS A 420 -6.29 -2.71 37.73
C LYS A 420 -6.56 -1.24 37.42
N ASN A 421 -5.57 -0.37 37.62
CA ASN A 421 -5.67 1.05 37.25
C ASN A 421 -5.89 1.25 35.74
N LYS A 422 -5.35 0.39 34.87
CA LYS A 422 -5.59 0.44 33.42
C LYS A 422 -7.04 0.08 33.11
N LEU A 423 -7.57 -1.00 33.69
CA LEU A 423 -8.98 -1.39 33.54
C LEU A 423 -9.92 -0.29 34.06
N ASP A 424 -9.62 0.29 35.22
CA ASP A 424 -10.42 1.38 35.81
C ASP A 424 -10.37 2.64 34.93
N LYS A 425 -9.23 2.93 34.28
CA LYS A 425 -9.12 4.02 33.30
C LYS A 425 -9.97 3.77 32.05
N ILE A 426 -9.93 2.56 31.49
CA ILE A 426 -10.77 2.18 30.34
C ILE A 426 -12.24 2.34 30.72
N ARG A 427 -12.67 1.79 31.87
CA ARG A 427 -14.04 1.94 32.38
C ARG A 427 -14.43 3.42 32.50
N ALA A 428 -13.66 4.20 33.26
CA ALA A 428 -13.93 5.62 33.45
C ALA A 428 -13.95 6.41 32.13
N GLN A 429 -13.12 6.05 31.15
CA GLN A 429 -13.08 6.69 29.84
C GLN A 429 -14.37 6.45 29.05
N TYR A 430 -14.89 5.22 29.03
CA TYR A 430 -16.13 4.88 28.33
C TYR A 430 -17.37 5.35 29.10
N ASP A 431 -17.35 5.27 30.43
CA ASP A 431 -18.42 5.80 31.28
C ASP A 431 -18.55 7.32 31.09
N ALA A 432 -17.42 8.05 30.99
CA ALA A 432 -17.44 9.47 30.67
C ALA A 432 -17.94 9.80 29.25
N ILE A 433 -17.87 8.86 28.28
CA ILE A 433 -18.53 9.05 26.97
C ILE A 433 -20.04 8.94 27.13
N LEU A 434 -20.49 7.92 27.88
CA LEU A 434 -21.91 7.66 28.13
C LEU A 434 -22.56 8.81 28.89
N GLU A 435 -21.88 9.35 29.91
CA GLU A 435 -22.35 10.53 30.66
C GLU A 435 -22.42 11.81 29.82
N LYS A 436 -21.56 11.94 28.80
CA LYS A 436 -21.52 13.09 27.90
C LYS A 436 -22.51 13.02 26.74
N GLN A 437 -23.31 11.95 26.63
CA GLN A 437 -24.38 11.86 25.64
C GLN A 437 -25.46 12.90 25.99
N GLY A 438 -25.40 14.07 25.34
CA GLY A 438 -26.22 15.24 25.68
C GLY A 438 -27.62 15.25 25.05
N SER A 439 -27.96 14.28 24.19
CA SER A 439 -29.29 14.15 23.61
C SER A 439 -29.88 12.78 23.86
N HIS A 440 -31.20 12.75 24.08
CA HIS A 440 -31.99 11.52 24.12
C HIS A 440 -32.04 10.77 22.78
N ILE A 441 -31.70 11.43 21.66
CA ILE A 441 -31.69 10.84 20.33
C ILE A 441 -30.25 10.62 19.87
N ASP A 442 -29.91 9.39 19.53
CA ASP A 442 -28.62 9.03 18.92
C ASP A 442 -28.69 8.94 17.39
N ILE A 443 -27.52 8.83 16.76
CA ILE A 443 -27.39 8.73 15.29
C ILE A 443 -28.21 7.59 14.67
N SER A 444 -28.43 6.48 15.39
CA SER A 444 -29.20 5.34 14.88
C SER A 444 -30.70 5.68 14.77
N GLN A 445 -31.20 6.46 15.72
CA GLN A 445 -32.60 6.89 15.77
C GLN A 445 -32.91 8.03 14.79
N MET A 446 -31.89 8.74 14.30
CA MET A 446 -32.05 9.76 13.25
C MET A 446 -32.35 9.18 11.87
N GLY A 447 -32.19 7.85 11.70
CA GLY A 447 -32.41 7.15 10.44
C GLY A 447 -31.30 7.38 9.41
N ILE A 448 -30.09 7.73 9.88
CA ILE A 448 -28.92 7.93 9.02
C ILE A 448 -28.33 6.57 8.64
N ASP A 449 -28.25 6.30 7.35
CA ASP A 449 -27.72 5.04 6.80
C ASP A 449 -26.55 5.22 5.82
N ASN A 450 -26.13 6.47 5.61
CA ASN A 450 -24.92 6.82 4.87
C ASN A 450 -24.22 8.01 5.53
N LEU A 451 -22.92 7.88 5.82
CA LEU A 451 -22.09 8.94 6.37
C LEU A 451 -21.00 9.35 5.38
N ILE A 452 -21.02 10.61 4.94
CA ILE A 452 -19.98 11.23 4.13
C ILE A 452 -19.17 12.17 5.01
N VAL A 453 -17.84 12.02 5.02
CA VAL A 453 -16.93 12.89 5.76
C VAL A 453 -15.97 13.57 4.78
N ASP A 454 -16.13 14.87 4.61
CA ASP A 454 -15.21 15.70 3.83
C ASP A 454 -13.96 16.06 4.65
N GLU A 455 -12.83 16.20 3.98
CA GLU A 455 -11.52 16.35 4.64
C GLU A 455 -11.28 15.33 5.77
N ALA A 456 -11.57 14.06 5.50
CA ALA A 456 -11.50 12.96 6.46
C ALA A 456 -10.09 12.80 7.11
N HIS A 457 -9.05 13.35 6.48
CA HIS A 457 -7.70 13.43 7.04
C HIS A 457 -7.63 14.21 8.37
N LEU A 458 -8.65 15.00 8.74
CA LEU A 458 -8.73 15.64 10.06
C LEU A 458 -9.06 14.64 11.20
N PHE A 459 -9.56 13.43 10.87
CA PHE A 459 -9.96 12.39 11.83
C PHE A 459 -8.97 11.22 11.92
N LYS A 460 -7.77 11.37 11.35
CA LYS A 460 -6.77 10.30 11.25
C LYS A 460 -5.99 10.01 12.54
N ASN A 461 -6.16 10.80 13.59
CA ASN A 461 -5.47 10.61 14.88
C ASN A 461 -6.29 9.69 15.80
N LEU A 462 -6.49 8.44 15.41
CA LEU A 462 -7.15 7.43 16.24
C LEU A 462 -6.16 6.87 17.27
N ALA A 463 -6.65 6.51 18.46
CA ALA A 463 -5.80 5.88 19.47
C ALA A 463 -5.45 4.44 19.07
N PHE A 464 -4.20 4.05 19.34
CA PHE A 464 -3.72 2.70 19.13
C PHE A 464 -2.67 2.36 20.19
N GLU A 465 -2.64 1.09 20.61
CA GLU A 465 -1.61 0.59 21.50
C GLU A 465 -0.41 0.10 20.69
N THR A 466 0.80 0.39 21.19
CA THR A 466 2.05 -0.10 20.59
C THR A 466 3.11 -0.31 21.67
N SER A 467 3.92 -1.36 21.50
CA SER A 467 5.09 -1.62 22.33
C SER A 467 6.34 -0.87 21.85
N MET A 468 6.25 -0.16 20.72
CA MET A 468 7.31 0.62 20.09
C MET A 468 7.54 1.94 20.84
N GLU A 469 8.46 1.92 21.80
CA GLU A 469 8.85 3.12 22.55
C GLU A 469 9.91 3.95 21.80
N LYS A 470 9.76 5.29 21.86
CA LYS A 470 10.73 6.28 21.32
C LYS A 470 11.00 6.17 19.81
N ILE A 471 10.10 5.60 19.04
CA ILE A 471 10.18 5.60 17.58
C ILE A 471 9.46 6.85 17.06
N ALA A 472 10.20 7.69 16.35
CA ALA A 472 9.63 8.86 15.71
C ALA A 472 8.83 8.44 14.45
N GLY A 473 7.80 9.22 14.13
CA GLY A 473 6.98 8.98 12.93
C GLY A 473 5.75 8.09 13.14
N LEU A 474 5.43 7.66 14.37
CA LEU A 474 4.21 6.88 14.68
C LEU A 474 2.95 7.74 14.91
N GLY A 475 3.08 9.06 15.03
CA GLY A 475 1.97 9.95 15.36
C GLY A 475 1.64 9.97 16.86
N ASN A 476 0.47 10.50 17.22
CA ASN A 476 0.01 10.58 18.61
C ASN A 476 -0.75 9.33 19.04
N GLN A 477 -0.13 8.50 19.88
CA GLN A 477 -0.70 7.22 20.36
C GLN A 477 -1.98 7.39 21.19
N GLN A 478 -2.14 8.51 21.90
CA GLN A 478 -3.34 8.79 22.69
C GLN A 478 -4.57 9.07 21.81
N GLY A 479 -4.35 9.35 20.52
CA GLY A 479 -5.39 9.76 19.60
C GLY A 479 -6.06 11.08 19.97
N SER A 480 -7.18 11.37 19.31
CA SER A 480 -8.02 12.54 19.55
C SER A 480 -9.45 12.11 19.84
N ASN A 481 -10.15 12.88 20.69
CA ASN A 481 -11.56 12.61 21.00
C ASN A 481 -12.44 12.59 19.74
N ARG A 482 -12.18 13.52 18.81
CA ARG A 482 -12.85 13.61 17.52
C ARG A 482 -12.69 12.35 16.67
N ALA A 483 -11.47 11.81 16.56
CA ALA A 483 -11.23 10.56 15.82
C ALA A 483 -11.96 9.37 16.48
N ARG A 484 -11.91 9.28 17.81
CA ARG A 484 -12.61 8.23 18.56
C ARG A 484 -14.13 8.31 18.37
N ASP A 485 -14.70 9.51 18.39
CA ASP A 485 -16.11 9.72 18.13
C ASP A 485 -16.52 9.23 16.72
N LEU A 486 -15.76 9.61 15.69
CA LEU A 486 -15.98 9.07 14.34
C LEU A 486 -15.82 7.55 14.29
N PHE A 487 -14.88 6.98 15.05
CA PHE A 487 -14.65 5.53 15.07
C PHE A 487 -15.86 4.78 15.58
N ILE A 488 -16.48 5.26 16.67
CA ILE A 488 -17.73 4.70 17.20
C ILE A 488 -18.83 4.74 16.13
N LYS A 489 -18.98 5.88 15.43
CA LYS A 489 -19.97 6.02 14.34
C LYS A 489 -19.70 5.06 13.18
N THR A 490 -18.44 4.90 12.75
CA THR A 490 -18.10 3.95 11.68
C THR A 490 -18.34 2.49 12.11
N ARG A 491 -18.07 2.14 13.38
CA ARG A 491 -18.36 0.80 13.92
C ARG A 491 -19.86 0.49 13.90
N TYR A 492 -20.68 1.45 14.32
CA TYR A 492 -22.14 1.37 14.17
C TYR A 492 -22.55 1.08 12.72
N LEU A 493 -22.02 1.84 11.76
CA LEU A 493 -22.36 1.71 10.35
C LEU A 493 -21.95 0.35 9.78
N HIS A 494 -20.75 -0.15 10.11
CA HIS A 494 -20.31 -1.49 9.70
C HIS A 494 -21.19 -2.61 10.26
N GLN A 495 -21.52 -2.57 11.56
CA GLN A 495 -22.34 -3.61 12.19
C GLN A 495 -23.79 -3.67 11.68
N ASN A 496 -24.27 -2.60 11.06
CA ASN A 496 -25.64 -2.48 10.54
C ASN A 496 -25.69 -2.45 9.01
N ASP A 497 -24.62 -2.90 8.34
CA ASP A 497 -24.52 -2.96 6.87
C ASP A 497 -24.78 -1.62 6.16
N LYS A 498 -24.40 -0.51 6.80
CA LYS A 498 -24.60 0.87 6.30
C LYS A 498 -23.40 1.40 5.52
N LYS A 499 -23.57 2.55 4.87
CA LYS A 499 -22.56 3.11 3.97
C LYS A 499 -21.69 4.19 4.61
N ILE A 500 -20.42 4.24 4.18
CA ILE A 500 -19.40 5.17 4.64
C ILE A 500 -18.65 5.71 3.42
N MET A 501 -18.51 7.03 3.31
CA MET A 501 -17.72 7.68 2.28
C MET A 501 -16.77 8.71 2.89
N PHE A 502 -15.47 8.51 2.70
CA PHE A 502 -14.46 9.50 3.06
C PHE A 502 -14.01 10.27 1.84
N LEU A 503 -13.89 11.60 1.95
CA LEU A 503 -13.33 12.45 0.92
C LEU A 503 -12.04 13.06 1.45
N THR A 504 -10.96 12.87 0.71
CA THR A 504 -9.65 13.45 1.04
C THR A 504 -8.80 13.55 -0.22
N GLY A 505 -7.87 14.50 -0.30
CA GLY A 505 -6.82 14.49 -1.34
C GLY A 505 -5.44 14.14 -0.79
N THR A 506 -5.40 13.90 0.51
CA THR A 506 -4.20 13.71 1.33
C THR A 506 -4.55 12.68 2.42
N PRO A 507 -4.83 11.42 2.05
CA PRO A 507 -5.24 10.38 2.99
C PRO A 507 -4.18 10.11 4.05
N ILE A 508 -2.91 10.32 3.67
CA ILE A 508 -1.77 10.32 4.55
C ILE A 508 -1.21 11.73 4.51
N ALA A 509 -1.04 12.31 5.69
CA ALA A 509 -0.65 13.70 5.82
C ALA A 509 0.52 13.88 6.80
N ASN A 510 0.74 12.99 7.79
CA ASN A 510 1.81 13.18 8.77
C ASN A 510 2.54 11.90 9.20
N SER A 511 1.87 10.74 9.22
CA SER A 511 2.45 9.48 9.68
C SER A 511 1.90 8.29 8.90
N LEU A 512 2.74 7.27 8.70
CA LEU A 512 2.33 6.01 8.09
C LEU A 512 1.25 5.27 8.90
N SER A 513 1.15 5.51 10.21
CA SER A 513 0.09 4.93 11.05
C SER A 513 -1.32 5.40 10.66
N GLU A 514 -1.42 6.50 9.90
CA GLU A 514 -2.69 7.02 9.40
C GLU A 514 -3.35 6.07 8.39
N MET A 515 -2.57 5.27 7.64
CA MET A 515 -3.11 4.24 6.77
C MET A 515 -3.83 3.16 7.57
N TYR A 516 -3.20 2.70 8.66
CA TYR A 516 -3.80 1.74 9.57
C TYR A 516 -5.11 2.27 10.16
N HIS A 517 -5.17 3.56 10.51
CA HIS A 517 -6.41 4.18 10.98
C HIS A 517 -7.49 4.22 9.90
N LEU A 518 -7.16 4.58 8.65
CA LEU A 518 -8.12 4.54 7.54
C LEU A 518 -8.66 3.12 7.30
N GLN A 519 -7.80 2.10 7.38
CA GLN A 519 -8.22 0.70 7.29
C GLN A 519 -9.13 0.30 8.47
N ARG A 520 -8.85 0.76 9.69
CA ARG A 520 -9.75 0.57 10.84
C ARG A 520 -11.11 1.23 10.66
N TYR A 521 -11.17 2.39 10.02
CA TYR A 521 -12.43 3.08 9.73
C TYR A 521 -13.23 2.41 8.62
N LEU A 522 -12.59 1.95 7.54
CA LEU A 522 -13.27 1.58 6.30
C LEU A 522 -13.29 0.07 6.02
N THR A 523 -12.31 -0.68 6.51
CA THR A 523 -12.16 -2.12 6.27
C THR A 523 -11.67 -2.89 7.51
N PRO A 524 -12.34 -2.78 8.68
CA PRO A 524 -11.89 -3.45 9.89
C PRO A 524 -11.85 -4.98 9.77
N ASP A 525 -12.82 -5.59 9.08
CA ASP A 525 -12.88 -7.05 8.92
C ASP A 525 -11.72 -7.57 8.06
N ALA A 526 -11.29 -6.79 7.07
CA ALA A 526 -10.15 -7.14 6.22
C ALA A 526 -8.82 -7.14 6.99
N LEU A 527 -8.68 -6.32 8.03
CA LEU A 527 -7.53 -6.36 8.95
C LEU A 527 -7.58 -7.62 9.82
N LYS A 528 -8.77 -7.96 10.34
CA LYS A 528 -9.00 -9.16 11.14
C LYS A 528 -8.69 -10.45 10.41
N GLU A 529 -9.20 -10.60 9.20
CA GLU A 529 -8.96 -11.79 8.36
C GLU A 529 -7.48 -12.04 8.07
N ARG A 530 -6.63 -11.00 8.11
CA ARG A 530 -5.19 -11.08 7.87
C ARG A 530 -4.35 -11.14 9.15
N GLY A 531 -4.97 -11.16 10.33
CA GLY A 531 -4.26 -11.13 11.61
C GLY A 531 -3.56 -9.78 11.89
N LEU A 532 -4.05 -8.69 11.32
CA LEU A 532 -3.46 -7.34 11.44
C LEU A 532 -4.33 -6.39 12.26
N GLU A 533 -5.09 -6.92 13.23
CA GLU A 533 -5.93 -6.13 14.14
C GLU A 533 -5.14 -5.27 15.13
N PHE A 534 -3.87 -5.62 15.36
CA PHE A 534 -2.97 -4.87 16.24
C PHE A 534 -2.01 -4.04 15.39
N PHE A 535 -1.80 -2.79 15.82
CA PHE A 535 -0.91 -1.87 15.12
C PHE A 535 0.51 -2.43 14.99
N ASP A 536 1.03 -3.10 16.02
CA ASP A 536 2.38 -3.66 15.99
C ASP A 536 2.52 -4.77 14.94
N ASP A 537 1.50 -5.61 14.74
CA ASP A 537 1.51 -6.66 13.70
C ASP A 537 1.43 -6.05 12.30
N TRP A 538 0.56 -5.05 12.13
CA TRP A 538 0.49 -4.26 10.90
C TRP A 538 1.84 -3.59 10.60
N ALA A 539 2.47 -2.97 11.60
CA ALA A 539 3.73 -2.27 11.47
C ALA A 539 4.91 -3.20 11.20
N LYS A 540 4.93 -4.42 11.75
CA LYS A 540 5.95 -5.45 11.49
C LYS A 540 5.80 -6.13 10.12
N THR A 541 4.58 -6.16 9.60
CA THR A 541 4.28 -6.71 8.26
C THR A 541 4.67 -5.72 7.18
N TYR A 542 4.20 -4.48 7.30
CA TYR A 542 4.33 -3.50 6.24
C TYR A 542 5.44 -2.50 6.43
N GLY A 543 5.94 -2.28 7.64
CA GLY A 543 6.88 -1.20 7.91
C GLY A 543 8.22 -1.64 8.50
N GLU A 544 9.19 -0.74 8.39
CA GLU A 544 10.53 -0.93 8.94
C GLU A 544 10.93 0.26 9.83
N VAL A 545 11.50 -0.06 10.99
CA VAL A 545 12.14 0.91 11.87
C VAL A 545 13.61 1.04 11.50
N VAL A 546 13.95 2.19 10.91
CA VAL A 546 15.31 2.52 10.48
C VAL A 546 15.91 3.52 11.45
N SER A 547 17.19 3.34 11.79
CA SER A 547 17.96 4.35 12.51
C SER A 547 18.58 5.29 11.49
N ASP A 548 18.19 6.57 11.48
CA ASP A 548 18.76 7.58 10.56
C ASP A 548 19.33 8.76 11.32
N PHE A 549 20.29 9.46 10.72
CA PHE A 549 20.88 10.66 11.28
C PHE A 549 20.04 11.89 10.95
N GLU A 550 19.68 12.61 11.98
CA GLU A 550 18.89 13.82 11.87
C GLU A 550 19.64 15.02 12.37
N LEU A 551 19.43 16.15 11.69
CA LEU A 551 19.81 17.43 12.24
C LEU A 551 19.12 17.60 13.59
N ASP A 552 19.92 17.91 14.59
CA ASP A 552 19.44 18.34 15.88
C ASP A 552 18.71 19.69 15.75
N THR A 553 18.21 20.18 16.87
CA THR A 553 17.50 21.46 16.93
C THR A 553 18.37 22.67 16.58
N SER A 554 19.69 22.52 16.47
CA SER A 554 20.61 23.58 16.07
C SER A 554 20.82 23.66 14.55
N ALA A 555 20.44 22.60 13.83
CA ALA A 555 20.77 22.38 12.42
C ALA A 555 22.28 22.40 12.12
N GLN A 556 23.13 22.19 13.14
CA GLN A 556 24.60 22.13 13.02
C GLN A 556 25.15 20.76 13.44
N SER A 557 24.47 20.02 14.31
CA SER A 557 24.93 18.70 14.77
C SER A 557 23.92 17.60 14.42
N TYR A 558 24.37 16.34 14.39
CA TYR A 558 23.54 15.20 14.04
C TYR A 558 23.24 14.32 15.25
N LYS A 559 22.00 13.85 15.33
CA LYS A 559 21.54 12.87 16.30
C LYS A 559 20.94 11.67 15.58
N MET A 560 21.32 10.48 16.03
CA MET A 560 20.69 9.25 15.55
C MET A 560 19.28 9.12 16.13
N VAL A 561 18.28 8.95 15.26
CA VAL A 561 16.87 8.82 15.63
C VAL A 561 16.29 7.57 14.96
N ASN A 562 15.55 6.78 15.73
CA ASN A 562 14.82 5.63 15.20
C ASN A 562 13.50 6.10 14.60
N ARG A 563 13.24 5.76 13.33
CA ARG A 563 12.06 6.16 12.59
C ARG A 563 11.34 5.00 11.94
N PHE A 564 10.03 5.01 12.07
CA PHE A 564 9.14 4.22 11.23
C PHE A 564 9.00 4.95 9.88
N SER A 565 9.76 4.52 8.87
CA SER A 565 10.02 5.36 7.68
C SER A 565 9.94 4.67 6.32
N LYS A 566 10.00 3.34 6.26
CA LYS A 566 9.94 2.59 5.00
C LYS A 566 8.84 1.55 5.05
N PHE A 567 8.23 1.30 3.88
CA PHE A 567 7.38 0.14 3.69
C PHE A 567 8.20 -1.02 3.10
N SER A 568 8.07 -2.22 3.66
CA SER A 568 8.71 -3.45 3.17
C SER A 568 7.85 -4.19 2.14
N ASP A 569 6.53 -4.10 2.25
CA ASP A 569 5.57 -4.70 1.31
C ASP A 569 4.56 -3.65 0.86
N VAL A 570 4.98 -2.82 -0.10
CA VAL A 570 4.16 -1.70 -0.57
C VAL A 570 3.03 -2.17 -1.49
N GLN A 571 3.23 -3.25 -2.26
CA GLN A 571 2.24 -3.74 -3.22
C GLN A 571 1.04 -4.38 -2.50
N GLY A 572 1.27 -5.24 -1.50
CA GLY A 572 0.22 -5.83 -0.69
C GLY A 572 -0.60 -4.74 0.01
N LEU A 573 0.08 -3.77 0.63
CA LEU A 573 -0.57 -2.64 1.28
C LEU A 573 -1.35 -1.75 0.30
N SER A 574 -0.79 -1.46 -0.88
CA SER A 574 -1.44 -0.65 -1.92
C SER A 574 -2.71 -1.34 -2.44
N THR A 575 -2.66 -2.65 -2.64
CA THR A 575 -3.81 -3.44 -3.09
C THR A 575 -4.92 -3.42 -2.03
N MET A 576 -4.58 -3.62 -0.75
CA MET A 576 -5.54 -3.49 0.36
C MET A 576 -6.16 -2.10 0.46
N TYR A 577 -5.36 -1.06 0.27
CA TYR A 577 -5.86 0.32 0.31
C TYR A 577 -6.78 0.62 -0.87
N ARG A 578 -6.39 0.25 -2.09
CA ARG A 578 -7.18 0.44 -3.32
C ARG A 578 -8.49 -0.35 -3.32
N ALA A 579 -8.60 -1.41 -2.53
CA ALA A 579 -9.84 -2.13 -2.35
C ALA A 579 -11.00 -1.24 -1.86
N PHE A 580 -10.70 -0.25 -1.02
CA PHE A 580 -11.71 0.73 -0.56
C PHE A 580 -11.46 2.16 -1.07
N ALA A 581 -10.24 2.50 -1.49
CA ALA A 581 -9.90 3.83 -1.95
C ALA A 581 -9.89 3.96 -3.48
N ASP A 582 -10.57 4.99 -3.99
CA ASP A 582 -10.49 5.44 -5.38
C ASP A 582 -9.47 6.56 -5.49
N ILE A 583 -8.33 6.27 -6.11
CA ILE A 583 -7.19 7.18 -6.18
C ILE A 583 -7.18 7.85 -7.56
N VAL A 584 -7.30 9.17 -7.58
CA VAL A 584 -7.23 9.96 -8.82
C VAL A 584 -6.21 11.08 -8.66
N SER A 585 -5.10 10.98 -9.38
CA SER A 585 -4.07 12.01 -9.43
C SER A 585 -4.27 12.98 -10.61
N ASN A 586 -3.64 14.16 -10.55
CA ASN A 586 -3.60 15.09 -11.67
C ASN A 586 -3.00 14.43 -12.92
N ASP A 587 -1.98 13.58 -12.78
CA ASP A 587 -1.38 12.84 -13.92
C ASP A 587 -2.41 11.96 -14.61
N ASP A 588 -3.30 11.32 -13.85
CA ASP A 588 -4.32 10.44 -14.42
C ASP A 588 -5.37 11.24 -15.20
N ILE A 589 -5.70 12.45 -14.73
CA ILE A 589 -6.60 13.36 -15.46
C ILE A 589 -5.89 13.94 -16.68
N LEU A 590 -4.61 14.29 -16.58
CA LEU A 590 -3.80 14.84 -17.67
C LEU A 590 -3.66 13.89 -18.85
N LYS A 591 -3.64 12.56 -18.62
CA LYS A 591 -3.67 11.55 -19.70
C LYS A 591 -4.86 11.71 -20.64
N HIS A 592 -5.99 12.15 -20.13
CA HIS A 592 -7.23 12.34 -20.90
C HIS A 592 -7.52 13.80 -21.23
N ASN A 593 -6.89 14.72 -20.49
CA ASN A 593 -7.05 16.17 -20.67
C ASN A 593 -5.70 16.89 -20.44
N PRO A 594 -4.83 16.98 -21.46
CA PRO A 594 -3.45 17.47 -21.34
C PRO A 594 -3.32 18.90 -20.79
N HIS A 595 -4.37 19.71 -20.90
CA HIS A 595 -4.40 21.11 -20.45
C HIS A 595 -5.22 21.32 -19.19
N PHE A 596 -5.45 20.26 -18.40
CA PHE A 596 -6.32 20.30 -17.22
C PHE A 596 -5.85 21.28 -16.13
N VAL A 597 -4.55 21.34 -15.86
CA VAL A 597 -3.94 22.22 -14.86
C VAL A 597 -2.68 22.91 -15.42
N PRO A 598 -2.31 24.10 -14.91
CA PRO A 598 -1.06 24.74 -15.26
C PRO A 598 0.15 23.88 -14.91
N LYS A 599 1.18 23.89 -15.77
CA LYS A 599 2.49 23.29 -15.48
C LYS A 599 3.32 24.23 -14.61
N VAL A 600 4.24 23.67 -13.82
CA VAL A 600 5.18 24.44 -12.98
C VAL A 600 6.39 24.87 -13.81
N TYR A 601 6.90 26.08 -13.58
CA TYR A 601 8.08 26.59 -14.25
C TYR A 601 9.30 25.72 -13.94
N GLY A 602 10.02 25.26 -14.98
CA GLY A 602 11.18 24.37 -14.84
C GLY A 602 10.84 22.98 -14.28
N ASP A 603 9.55 22.61 -14.29
CA ASP A 603 9.00 21.38 -13.71
C ASP A 603 9.30 21.21 -12.21
N LYS A 604 9.84 22.20 -11.48
CA LYS A 604 10.07 22.11 -10.04
C LYS A 604 9.99 23.45 -9.32
N PRO A 605 9.76 23.46 -7.99
CA PRO A 605 9.83 24.69 -7.20
C PRO A 605 11.20 25.36 -7.30
N ILE A 606 11.20 26.69 -7.24
CA ILE A 606 12.40 27.54 -7.24
C ILE A 606 12.83 27.74 -5.79
N ASN A 607 13.97 27.14 -5.41
CA ASN A 607 14.56 27.34 -4.10
C ASN A 607 15.28 28.69 -4.04
N VAL A 608 14.98 29.47 -3.00
CA VAL A 608 15.58 30.77 -2.74
C VAL A 608 16.20 30.73 -1.33
N VAL A 609 17.51 30.49 -1.29
CA VAL A 609 18.24 30.35 -0.04
C VAL A 609 19.00 31.64 0.26
N VAL A 610 18.77 32.22 1.44
CA VAL A 610 19.47 33.43 1.91
C VAL A 610 20.55 33.06 2.93
N LYS A 611 21.61 33.86 2.96
CA LYS A 611 22.71 33.66 3.93
C LYS A 611 22.24 34.00 5.34
N ARG A 612 22.88 33.36 6.32
CA ARG A 612 22.70 33.66 7.75
C ARG A 612 23.58 34.84 8.15
N SER A 613 23.03 35.81 8.88
CA SER A 613 23.82 36.90 9.49
C SER A 613 24.59 36.42 10.73
N GLU A 614 25.61 37.19 11.14
CA GLU A 614 26.41 36.89 12.32
C GLU A 614 25.59 36.98 13.62
N GLU A 615 24.68 37.95 13.73
CA GLU A 615 23.77 38.08 14.88
C GLU A 615 22.87 36.84 15.04
N VAL A 616 22.32 36.34 13.93
CA VAL A 616 21.53 35.11 13.91
C VAL A 616 22.39 33.90 14.29
N ALA A 617 23.63 33.83 13.82
CA ALA A 617 24.57 32.78 14.18
C ALA A 617 24.81 32.72 15.70
N GLN A 618 25.06 33.88 16.31
CA GLN A 618 25.28 34.01 17.75
C GLN A 618 24.03 33.66 18.56
N PHE A 619 22.84 34.08 18.12
CA PHE A 619 21.61 33.76 18.84
C PHE A 619 21.26 32.26 18.79
N ILE A 620 21.45 31.62 17.63
CA ILE A 620 21.27 30.16 17.51
C ILE A 620 22.30 29.45 18.41
N GLY A 621 23.56 29.83 18.26
CA GLY A 621 24.65 29.36 19.09
C GLY A 621 25.91 29.10 18.27
N VAL A 622 27.02 29.67 18.73
CA VAL A 622 28.36 29.42 18.22
C VAL A 622 29.16 28.82 19.37
N ALA A 623 29.66 27.59 19.21
CA ALA A 623 30.51 27.00 20.24
C ALA A 623 31.92 27.61 20.21
N ASP A 624 32.56 27.64 21.36
CA ASP A 624 33.97 27.96 21.52
C ASP A 624 34.88 26.76 21.17
N GLU A 625 36.19 26.95 21.33
CA GLU A 625 37.24 25.93 21.15
C GLU A 625 37.09 24.70 22.06
N ASN A 626 36.31 24.80 23.14
CA ASN A 626 36.02 23.70 24.06
C ASN A 626 34.64 23.05 23.79
N GLY A 627 33.97 23.42 22.69
CA GLY A 627 32.64 22.91 22.33
C GLY A 627 31.50 23.46 23.18
N LYS A 628 31.74 24.52 23.98
CA LYS A 628 30.70 25.17 24.80
C LYS A 628 30.04 26.29 24.00
N TYR A 629 28.71 26.24 23.90
CA TYR A 629 27.93 27.27 23.23
C TYR A 629 27.87 28.56 24.04
N ASN A 630 27.80 29.70 23.35
CA ASN A 630 27.64 30.99 24.01
C ASN A 630 26.37 30.99 24.89
N GLU A 631 26.53 31.54 26.10
CA GLU A 631 25.49 31.53 27.12
C GLU A 631 24.23 32.29 26.65
N GLY A 632 23.05 31.69 26.89
CA GLY A 632 21.77 32.26 26.47
C GLY A 632 21.37 31.96 25.02
N SER A 633 22.26 31.38 24.21
CA SER A 633 21.92 30.88 22.88
C SER A 633 20.82 29.81 22.93
N ILE A 634 20.13 29.59 21.80
CA ILE A 634 19.12 28.54 21.69
C ILE A 634 19.71 27.18 22.10
N ILE A 635 20.94 26.87 21.67
CA ILE A 635 21.59 25.59 21.96
C ILE A 635 21.92 25.46 23.46
N ASP A 636 22.50 26.49 24.08
CA ASP A 636 22.76 26.50 25.52
C ASP A 636 21.47 26.34 26.35
N ARG A 637 20.40 27.05 25.97
CA ARG A 637 19.08 26.92 26.61
C ARG A 637 18.53 25.51 26.47
N MET A 638 18.66 24.88 25.30
CA MET A 638 18.20 23.51 25.07
C MET A 638 18.98 22.48 25.89
N GLN A 639 20.31 22.58 25.94
CA GLN A 639 21.15 21.71 26.77
C GLN A 639 20.78 21.80 28.24
N LYS A 640 20.49 23.01 28.75
CA LYS A 640 20.02 23.22 30.13
C LYS A 640 18.65 22.59 30.43
N CYS A 641 17.82 22.40 29.41
CA CYS A 641 16.49 21.79 29.48
C CYS A 641 16.49 20.26 29.40
N GLU A 642 17.56 19.63 28.91
CA GLU A 642 17.60 18.16 28.77
C GLU A 642 17.50 17.45 30.13
N GLY A 643 16.62 16.45 30.22
CA GLY A 643 16.46 15.60 31.41
C GLY A 643 15.70 16.22 32.58
N LYS A 644 15.19 17.47 32.47
CA LYS A 644 14.48 18.17 33.56
C LYS A 644 12.99 18.33 33.26
N LYS A 645 12.14 18.18 34.29
CA LYS A 645 10.73 18.62 34.23
C LYS A 645 10.69 20.14 34.38
N ASN A 646 10.44 20.84 33.30
CA ASN A 646 10.43 22.31 33.30
C ASN A 646 9.23 22.84 34.09
N LYS A 647 9.48 23.81 34.97
CA LYS A 647 8.42 24.52 35.69
C LYS A 647 7.74 25.49 34.73
N LYS A 648 6.45 25.75 34.96
CA LYS A 648 5.66 26.72 34.18
C LYS A 648 6.37 28.08 34.20
N GLY A 649 6.72 28.61 33.03
CA GLY A 649 7.42 29.91 32.88
C GLY A 649 8.94 29.83 32.64
N GLN A 650 9.55 28.64 32.64
CA GLN A 650 10.95 28.45 32.24
C GLN A 650 11.05 27.97 30.78
N ASP A 651 12.23 28.16 30.17
CA ASP A 651 12.57 27.57 28.88
C ASP A 651 12.30 26.08 28.86
N ASN A 652 11.81 25.61 27.72
CA ASN A 652 11.65 24.20 27.42
C ASN A 652 12.03 23.93 25.96
N ILE A 653 12.19 22.65 25.62
CA ILE A 653 12.62 22.24 24.28
C ILE A 653 11.67 22.77 23.18
N LEU A 654 10.37 22.88 23.46
CA LEU A 654 9.39 23.42 22.51
C LEU A 654 9.51 24.94 22.37
N SER A 655 9.75 25.69 23.45
CA SER A 655 9.97 27.15 23.37
C SER A 655 11.25 27.47 22.62
N CYS A 656 12.36 26.79 22.90
CA CYS A 656 13.61 26.98 22.15
C CYS A 656 13.48 26.60 20.68
N THR A 657 12.72 25.54 20.36
CA THR A 657 12.40 25.16 18.97
C THR A 657 11.58 26.24 18.27
N THR A 658 10.64 26.86 18.98
CA THR A 658 9.82 27.97 18.45
C THR A 658 10.70 29.18 18.14
N ASP A 659 11.61 29.55 19.06
CA ASP A 659 12.55 30.65 18.85
C ASP A 659 13.45 30.38 17.64
N ALA A 660 13.95 29.14 17.48
CA ALA A 660 14.77 28.75 16.33
C ALA A 660 14.04 28.95 15.00
N ARG A 661 12.74 28.62 14.96
CA ARG A 661 11.88 28.84 13.79
C ARG A 661 11.63 30.32 13.52
N LYS A 662 11.35 31.11 14.56
CA LYS A 662 11.16 32.57 14.44
C LYS A 662 12.41 33.24 13.89
N VAL A 663 13.59 32.90 14.40
CA VAL A 663 14.87 33.44 13.92
C VAL A 663 15.20 32.98 12.51
N ALA A 664 14.88 31.74 12.15
CA ALA A 664 15.04 31.27 10.78
C ALA A 664 14.15 32.06 9.79
N LEU A 665 12.96 32.49 10.21
CA LEU A 665 12.07 33.37 9.44
C LEU A 665 12.58 34.81 9.38
N ASP A 666 12.68 35.47 10.53
CA ASP A 666 13.20 36.83 10.68
C ASP A 666 13.60 37.10 12.14
N TYR A 667 14.84 37.54 12.36
CA TYR A 667 15.34 37.78 13.72
C TYR A 667 14.56 38.85 14.49
N ARG A 668 13.88 39.77 13.78
CA ARG A 668 13.03 40.81 14.38
C ARG A 668 11.80 40.27 15.10
N LEU A 669 11.44 39.01 14.88
CA LEU A 669 10.40 38.32 15.66
C LEU A 669 10.84 38.00 17.09
N ILE A 670 12.15 38.00 17.36
CA ILE A 670 12.75 37.86 18.68
C ILE A 670 13.18 39.22 19.22
N ASP A 671 13.98 39.96 18.46
CA ASP A 671 14.40 41.32 18.81
C ASP A 671 13.90 42.33 17.75
N PRO A 672 12.77 43.01 18.00
CA PRO A 672 12.18 43.96 17.06
C PRO A 672 13.12 45.08 16.60
N ASN A 673 14.21 45.36 17.33
CA ASN A 673 15.19 46.38 17.00
C ASN A 673 16.40 45.86 16.21
N ALA A 674 16.45 44.55 15.93
CA ALA A 674 17.55 43.94 15.18
C ALA A 674 17.66 44.52 13.77
N LYS A 675 18.89 44.75 13.32
CA LYS A 675 19.18 45.26 11.97
C LYS A 675 19.34 44.08 11.02
N VAL A 676 18.36 43.90 10.13
CA VAL A 676 18.40 42.84 9.12
C VAL A 676 18.73 43.46 7.77
N GLU A 677 19.94 43.22 7.29
CA GLU A 677 20.35 43.67 5.95
C GLU A 677 19.60 42.89 4.85
N LYS A 678 19.41 43.55 3.69
CA LYS A 678 18.62 43.01 2.57
C LYS A 678 19.12 41.65 2.07
N GLU A 679 20.43 41.40 2.13
CA GLU A 679 21.03 40.13 1.69
C GLU A 679 20.77 38.94 2.63
N PHE A 680 20.37 39.20 3.88
CA PHE A 680 20.04 38.18 4.89
C PHE A 680 18.53 38.07 5.13
N SER A 681 17.71 38.86 4.42
CA SER A 681 16.26 38.96 4.66
C SER A 681 15.45 38.09 3.70
N LYS A 682 14.73 37.10 4.24
CA LYS A 682 13.74 36.33 3.48
C LYS A 682 12.56 37.18 3.03
N SER A 683 12.07 38.11 3.87
CA SER A 683 10.95 39.00 3.54
C SER A 683 11.30 39.89 2.34
N TYR A 684 12.53 40.42 2.27
CA TYR A 684 13.03 41.19 1.14
C TYR A 684 13.19 40.33 -0.12
N ALA A 685 13.78 39.13 0.00
CA ALA A 685 13.92 38.20 -1.13
C ALA A 685 12.56 37.81 -1.71
N MET A 686 11.55 37.59 -0.85
CA MET A 686 10.17 37.35 -1.27
C MET A 686 9.57 38.56 -1.97
N ALA A 687 9.68 39.75 -1.40
CA ALA A 687 9.17 40.97 -2.01
C ALA A 687 9.78 41.24 -3.39
N LYS A 688 11.10 41.00 -3.54
CA LYS A 688 11.81 41.14 -4.81
C LYS A 688 11.23 40.21 -5.88
N ASN A 689 11.06 38.92 -5.58
CA ASN A 689 10.52 37.96 -6.56
C ASN A 689 9.04 38.26 -6.88
N ILE A 690 8.24 38.68 -5.90
CA ILE A 690 6.86 39.13 -6.13
C ILE A 690 6.85 40.32 -7.09
N TYR A 691 7.74 41.29 -6.88
CA TYR A 691 7.84 42.48 -7.73
C TYR A 691 8.28 42.14 -9.15
N GLU A 692 9.25 41.25 -9.33
CA GLU A 692 9.68 40.77 -10.66
C GLU A 692 8.52 40.12 -11.43
N ASN A 693 7.77 39.21 -10.78
CA ASN A 693 6.59 38.60 -11.39
C ASN A 693 5.46 39.60 -11.64
N TYR A 694 5.31 40.61 -10.77
CA TYR A 694 4.32 41.67 -10.93
C TYR A 694 4.57 42.49 -12.21
N LEU A 695 5.84 42.81 -12.48
CA LEU A 695 6.28 43.51 -13.70
C LEU A 695 6.09 42.63 -14.94
N GLU A 696 6.55 41.38 -14.90
CA GLU A 696 6.43 40.42 -15.99
C GLU A 696 4.97 40.22 -16.42
N THR A 697 4.06 40.19 -15.44
CA THR A 697 2.63 39.87 -15.66
C THR A 697 1.72 41.10 -15.58
N HIS A 698 2.29 42.31 -15.66
CA HIS A 698 1.54 43.56 -15.53
C HIS A 698 0.44 43.69 -16.61
N ALA A 699 0.75 43.31 -17.85
CA ALA A 699 -0.20 43.38 -18.97
C ALA A 699 -1.43 42.48 -18.77
N THR A 700 -1.26 41.34 -18.10
CA THR A 700 -2.32 40.36 -17.84
C THR A 700 -2.95 40.50 -16.45
N LYS A 701 -2.49 41.47 -15.65
CA LYS A 701 -2.85 41.63 -14.23
C LYS A 701 -2.68 40.32 -13.45
N GLY A 702 -1.56 39.64 -13.65
CA GLY A 702 -1.24 38.41 -12.93
C GLY A 702 -1.25 38.63 -11.41
N THR A 703 -1.78 37.65 -10.68
CA THR A 703 -1.93 37.68 -9.22
C THR A 703 -1.05 36.66 -8.53
N GLN A 704 -0.75 36.88 -7.24
CA GLN A 704 0.24 36.11 -6.50
C GLN A 704 -0.24 35.82 -5.07
N LEU A 705 0.11 34.64 -4.56
CA LEU A 705 -0.15 34.25 -3.17
C LEU A 705 1.15 34.18 -2.37
N GLY A 706 1.17 34.79 -1.19
CA GLY A 706 2.26 34.70 -0.23
C GLY A 706 1.83 34.00 1.05
N PHE A 707 2.46 32.86 1.36
CA PHE A 707 2.21 32.07 2.55
C PHE A 707 3.23 32.41 3.64
N ILE A 708 2.72 32.87 4.79
CA ILE A 708 3.51 33.21 5.97
C ILE A 708 2.83 32.57 7.19
N GLY A 709 3.40 31.47 7.70
CA GLY A 709 2.82 30.67 8.78
C GLY A 709 3.21 31.12 10.19
N LEU A 710 4.45 31.57 10.37
CA LEU A 710 5.06 31.88 11.66
C LEU A 710 4.88 33.33 12.16
N SER A 711 4.05 34.13 11.48
CA SER A 711 3.76 35.52 11.85
C SER A 711 2.27 35.81 11.66
N THR A 712 1.75 36.85 12.33
CA THR A 712 0.37 37.32 12.17
C THR A 712 0.37 38.84 11.99
N PRO A 713 -0.39 39.40 11.04
CA PRO A 713 -0.45 40.84 10.84
C PRO A 713 -1.13 41.52 12.04
N LYS A 714 -0.61 42.67 12.45
CA LYS A 714 -1.16 43.45 13.57
C LYS A 714 -2.07 44.57 13.13
N THR A 715 -1.79 45.09 11.95
CA THR A 715 -2.54 46.19 11.36
C THR A 715 -3.18 45.71 10.08
N HIS A 716 -4.36 46.23 9.78
CA HIS A 716 -5.02 46.02 8.49
C HIS A 716 -4.09 46.47 7.35
N SER A 717 -4.02 45.74 6.24
CA SER A 717 -3.06 46.00 5.13
C SER A 717 -3.04 47.47 4.68
N GLN A 718 -4.22 48.06 4.52
CA GLN A 718 -4.42 49.45 4.08
C GLN A 718 -4.09 50.52 5.14
N LYS A 719 -3.83 50.12 6.38
CA LYS A 719 -3.45 51.01 7.50
C LYS A 719 -1.99 50.85 7.90
N VAL A 720 -1.23 49.99 7.23
CA VAL A 720 0.20 49.80 7.50
C VAL A 720 0.95 51.09 7.14
N SER A 721 1.68 51.65 8.10
CA SER A 721 2.57 52.79 7.87
C SER A 721 3.75 52.42 6.97
N LEU A 722 4.05 53.28 5.99
CA LEU A 722 5.09 53.10 4.97
C LEU A 722 6.44 53.73 5.35
N GLU A 723 6.48 54.53 6.42
CA GLU A 723 7.72 55.11 6.93
C GLU A 723 8.54 54.05 7.68
N VAL A 724 9.85 54.02 7.42
CA VAL A 724 10.78 53.16 8.16
C VAL A 724 10.91 53.77 9.56
N LEU A 725 10.58 53.00 10.60
CA LEU A 725 10.81 53.39 12.00
C LEU A 725 12.31 53.42 12.29
N ASP A 726 13.00 54.45 11.80
CA ASP A 726 14.30 54.87 12.30
C ASP A 726 14.05 55.89 13.42
N ASN A 727 14.14 55.41 14.66
CA ASN A 727 14.14 56.10 15.96
C ASN A 727 12.87 55.97 16.81
N ALA A 728 13.17 55.75 18.10
CA ALA A 728 12.25 55.51 19.20
C ALA A 728 11.30 56.67 19.49
N HIS A 729 10.17 56.29 20.11
CA HIS A 729 9.07 57.09 20.67
C HIS A 729 7.88 57.33 19.75
N GLU A 730 7.03 56.32 19.63
CA GLU A 730 5.61 56.45 19.97
C GLU A 730 5.03 55.07 20.31
N ILE A 731 4.72 54.88 21.59
CA ILE A 731 4.04 53.70 22.10
C ILE A 731 2.55 53.94 21.81
N GLU A 732 2.02 53.34 20.75
CA GLU A 732 0.58 53.07 20.72
C GLU A 732 0.32 51.94 21.71
N ASN A 733 -0.02 52.33 22.93
CA ASN A 733 -0.67 51.46 23.90
C ASN A 733 -2.00 51.00 23.28
N THR A 734 -2.05 49.80 22.73
CA THR A 734 -3.33 49.07 22.71
C THR A 734 -3.65 48.74 24.17
N ASN A 735 -4.53 49.54 24.76
CA ASN A 735 -5.03 49.32 26.11
C ASN A 735 -5.64 47.91 26.17
N PRO A 736 -5.37 47.11 27.23
CA PRO A 736 -6.06 45.83 27.47
C PRO A 736 -7.60 45.96 27.57
N LEU A 737 -8.08 47.20 27.73
CA LEU A 737 -9.49 47.55 27.72
C LEU A 737 -10.13 47.38 26.32
N ASP A 738 -9.42 47.63 25.21
CA ASP A 738 -10.02 47.55 23.86
C ASP A 738 -10.34 46.11 23.43
N GLU A 739 -9.50 45.12 23.74
CA GLU A 739 -9.83 43.71 23.44
C GLU A 739 -11.00 43.20 24.28
N THR A 740 -11.12 43.68 25.53
CA THR A 740 -12.22 43.28 26.42
C THR A 740 -13.53 43.96 26.02
N GLN A 741 -13.44 45.18 25.51
CA GLN A 741 -14.55 46.01 25.05
C GLN A 741 -15.03 45.59 23.66
N GLU A 742 -14.13 45.23 22.72
CA GLU A 742 -14.47 44.57 21.44
C GLU A 742 -15.13 43.21 21.67
N LEU A 743 -14.68 42.42 22.66
CA LEU A 743 -15.34 41.16 23.02
C LEU A 743 -16.76 41.40 23.56
N LEU A 744 -16.93 42.39 24.44
CA LEU A 744 -18.22 42.79 25.00
C LEU A 744 -19.19 43.34 23.94
N GLU A 745 -18.69 44.12 22.97
CA GLU A 745 -19.48 44.62 21.84
C GLU A 745 -19.84 43.50 20.85
N SER A 746 -18.94 42.52 20.63
CA SER A 746 -19.23 41.39 19.74
C SER A 746 -20.25 40.39 20.30
N LEU A 747 -20.43 40.38 21.62
CA LEU A 747 -21.29 39.44 22.36
C LEU A 747 -22.60 40.07 22.87
N SER A 748 -22.78 41.38 22.71
CA SER A 748 -24.00 42.05 23.16
C SER A 748 -25.09 41.97 22.09
N GLY A 749 -26.28 41.54 22.50
CA GLY A 749 -27.49 41.55 21.67
C GLY A 749 -28.39 42.72 22.03
N TYR A 750 -29.35 43.04 21.16
CA TYR A 750 -30.41 44.00 21.47
C TYR A 750 -31.72 43.25 21.74
N ASP A 751 -32.47 43.64 22.77
CA ASP A 751 -33.82 43.14 22.97
C ASP A 751 -34.81 43.72 21.94
N GLU A 752 -36.04 43.24 21.95
CA GLU A 752 -37.13 43.67 21.04
C GLU A 752 -37.46 45.17 21.17
N ASN A 753 -37.00 45.83 22.22
CA ASN A 753 -37.18 47.25 22.51
C ASN A 753 -35.90 48.08 22.25
N GLY A 754 -34.84 47.47 21.72
CA GLY A 754 -33.58 48.14 21.38
C GLY A 754 -32.63 48.39 22.56
N ASN A 755 -32.81 47.71 23.69
CA ASN A 755 -31.89 47.80 24.83
C ASN A 755 -30.73 46.79 24.69
N LEU A 756 -29.52 47.22 25.02
CA LEU A 756 -28.33 46.36 25.06
C LEU A 756 -28.45 45.28 26.14
N ILE A 757 -28.39 44.02 25.73
CA ILE A 757 -28.25 42.84 26.59
C ILE A 757 -26.77 42.52 26.70
N ALA A 758 -26.19 42.72 27.89
CA ALA A 758 -24.81 42.35 28.16
C ALA A 758 -24.67 40.83 28.37
N PRO A 759 -23.63 40.18 27.82
CA PRO A 759 -23.39 38.74 27.99
C PRO A 759 -23.08 38.40 29.46
N SER A 760 -23.52 37.22 29.90
CA SER A 760 -23.24 36.75 31.25
C SER A 760 -21.77 36.39 31.43
N LYS A 761 -21.26 36.50 32.66
CA LYS A 761 -19.87 36.16 33.00
C LYS A 761 -19.48 34.73 32.59
N LYS A 762 -20.45 33.81 32.57
CA LYS A 762 -20.26 32.40 32.23
C LYS A 762 -20.14 32.18 30.71
N GLU A 763 -20.82 32.99 29.90
CA GLU A 763 -20.71 32.99 28.43
C GLU A 763 -19.34 33.53 27.98
N LEU A 764 -18.91 34.64 28.57
CA LEU A 764 -17.56 35.20 28.37
C LEU A 764 -16.44 34.18 28.69
N GLU A 765 -16.58 33.43 29.79
CA GLU A 765 -15.60 32.41 30.17
C GLU A 765 -15.60 31.17 29.25
N ASN A 766 -16.78 30.77 28.76
CA ASN A 766 -16.92 29.66 27.81
C ASN A 766 -16.34 30.00 26.44
N GLU A 767 -16.54 31.23 25.96
CA GLU A 767 -16.03 31.67 24.67
C GLU A 767 -14.51 31.91 24.70
N LEU A 768 -13.96 32.36 25.84
CA LEU A 768 -12.50 32.40 26.06
C LEU A 768 -11.89 30.99 26.11
N LYS A 769 -12.60 30.01 26.69
CA LYS A 769 -12.19 28.60 26.65
C LYS A 769 -12.30 28.02 25.25
N GLU A 770 -13.33 28.37 24.49
CA GLU A 770 -13.49 27.96 23.10
C GLU A 770 -12.46 28.60 22.18
N LYS A 771 -12.15 29.89 22.29
CA LYS A 771 -11.08 30.53 21.51
C LYS A 771 -9.73 29.88 21.76
N LYS A 772 -9.44 29.50 23.02
CA LYS A 772 -8.25 28.72 23.39
C LYS A 772 -8.29 27.25 22.95
N ALA A 773 -9.48 26.70 22.68
CA ALA A 773 -9.65 25.33 22.20
C ALA A 773 -9.74 25.25 20.66
N LYS A 774 -10.18 26.33 20.00
CA LYS A 774 -10.34 26.48 18.53
C LYS A 774 -9.07 27.02 17.85
N SER A 775 -8.08 27.54 18.60
CA SER A 775 -6.75 27.89 18.06
C SER A 775 -5.90 26.64 17.81
N VAL A 776 -6.17 25.95 16.71
CA VAL A 776 -5.40 24.76 16.29
C VAL A 776 -3.95 25.11 15.90
N ASN A 777 -3.61 26.40 15.77
CA ASN A 777 -2.27 26.84 15.40
C ASN A 777 -1.57 27.57 16.56
N LEU A 778 -0.79 26.81 17.34
CA LEU A 778 0.02 27.32 18.45
C LEU A 778 0.96 28.47 18.00
N ASP A 779 1.40 28.43 16.74
CA ASP A 779 2.28 29.43 16.13
C ASP A 779 1.58 30.80 15.97
N GLU A 780 0.27 30.83 15.65
CA GLU A 780 -0.50 32.08 15.52
C GLU A 780 -0.77 32.74 16.88
N GLU A 781 -0.98 31.97 17.95
CA GLU A 781 -1.12 32.53 19.31
C GLU A 781 0.22 33.08 19.84
N LEU A 782 1.34 32.40 19.55
CA LEU A 782 2.68 32.83 19.95
C LEU A 782 3.19 34.06 19.18
N ALA A 783 2.59 34.38 18.02
CA ALA A 783 2.92 35.56 17.21
C ALA A 783 2.27 36.85 17.74
N LYS A 784 1.15 36.76 18.50
CA LYS A 784 0.42 37.93 19.03
C LYS A 784 1.19 38.76 20.06
N GLY A 785 2.22 38.20 20.69
CA GLY A 785 2.99 38.87 21.76
C GLY A 785 4.21 39.69 21.29
N CYS A 786 4.52 39.74 19.99
CA CYS A 786 5.67 40.51 19.46
C CYS A 786 5.22 41.90 18.99
N SER A 787 6.11 42.89 18.80
CA SER A 787 5.80 44.21 18.21
C SER A 787 6.10 44.30 16.70
N PHE A 788 6.99 43.46 16.17
CA PHE A 788 7.24 43.29 14.73
C PHE A 788 6.33 42.20 14.06
N ASP A 789 5.91 42.40 12.81
CA ASP A 789 5.24 41.39 11.99
C ASP A 789 5.76 41.37 10.54
N VAL A 790 5.93 40.17 9.99
CA VAL A 790 6.55 39.95 8.67
C VAL A 790 5.63 40.37 7.52
N TYR A 791 4.31 40.36 7.74
CA TYR A 791 3.30 40.76 6.76
C TYR A 791 3.47 42.23 6.38
N SER A 792 3.54 43.11 7.39
CA SER A 792 3.74 44.54 7.21
C SER A 792 5.10 44.84 6.58
N ASP A 793 6.14 44.09 6.94
CA ASP A 793 7.48 44.24 6.38
C ASP A 793 7.54 43.90 4.88
N VAL A 794 6.96 42.76 4.47
CA VAL A 794 6.83 42.39 3.06
C VAL A 794 6.02 43.46 2.31
N LEU A 795 4.89 43.92 2.86
CA LEU A 795 4.08 44.97 2.25
C LEU A 795 4.89 46.25 2.03
N ARG A 796 5.64 46.72 3.04
CA ARG A 796 6.49 47.92 2.91
C ARG A 796 7.52 47.75 1.80
N HIS A 797 8.19 46.61 1.72
CA HIS A 797 9.14 46.35 0.64
C HIS A 797 8.47 46.37 -0.75
N LEU A 798 7.29 45.77 -0.89
CA LEU A 798 6.54 45.78 -2.15
C LEU A 798 6.14 47.20 -2.56
N VAL A 799 5.67 48.02 -1.61
CA VAL A 799 5.30 49.42 -1.89
C VAL A 799 6.51 50.27 -2.22
N GLN A 800 7.62 50.10 -1.51
CA GLN A 800 8.90 50.75 -1.82
C GLN A 800 9.45 50.38 -3.19
N MET A 801 9.21 49.15 -3.65
CA MET A 801 9.59 48.69 -4.99
C MET A 801 8.64 49.22 -6.09
N GLY A 802 7.46 49.73 -5.73
CA GLY A 802 6.53 50.39 -6.65
C GLY A 802 5.18 49.71 -6.84
N ILE A 803 4.82 48.69 -6.05
CA ILE A 803 3.47 48.10 -6.08
C ILE A 803 2.52 48.98 -5.26
N PRO A 804 1.37 49.41 -5.82
CA PRO A 804 0.40 50.19 -5.05
C PRO A 804 -0.15 49.41 -3.83
N GLN A 805 -0.22 50.06 -2.67
CA GLN A 805 -0.68 49.43 -1.41
C GLN A 805 -2.11 48.86 -1.51
N ASN A 806 -2.98 49.48 -2.32
CA ASN A 806 -4.34 49.01 -2.57
C ASN A 806 -4.42 47.72 -3.41
N GLU A 807 -3.33 47.32 -4.07
CA GLU A 807 -3.24 46.04 -4.79
C GLU A 807 -2.69 44.91 -3.90
N ILE A 808 -2.37 45.20 -2.63
CA ILE A 808 -1.83 44.25 -1.65
C ILE A 808 -2.86 44.09 -0.53
N ALA A 809 -3.22 42.86 -0.19
CA ALA A 809 -4.16 42.58 0.89
C ALA A 809 -3.67 41.45 1.79
N PHE A 810 -4.14 41.43 3.04
CA PHE A 810 -3.96 40.32 3.95
C PHE A 810 -5.27 39.54 4.06
N ILE A 811 -5.23 38.21 4.08
CA ILE A 811 -6.46 37.41 4.32
C ILE A 811 -7.11 37.74 5.68
N HIS A 812 -6.30 38.26 6.61
CA HIS A 812 -6.69 38.69 7.94
C HIS A 812 -7.56 39.95 7.96
N ASP A 813 -7.51 40.76 6.89
CA ASP A 813 -8.33 41.95 6.73
C ASP A 813 -9.83 41.58 6.67
N ALA A 814 -10.14 40.38 6.16
CA ALA A 814 -11.48 39.83 6.09
C ALA A 814 -11.81 38.99 7.34
N LYS A 815 -12.62 39.55 8.25
CA LYS A 815 -13.03 38.88 9.50
C LYS A 815 -14.21 37.92 9.29
N THR A 816 -15.09 38.20 8.33
CA THR A 816 -16.28 37.39 8.04
C THR A 816 -16.13 36.60 6.75
N GLU A 817 -16.89 35.50 6.59
CA GLU A 817 -16.86 34.72 5.34
C GLU A 817 -17.32 35.52 4.12
N GLU A 818 -18.29 36.41 4.27
CA GLU A 818 -18.73 37.31 3.19
C GLU A 818 -17.59 38.23 2.74
N GLN A 819 -16.84 38.81 3.69
CA GLN A 819 -15.66 39.63 3.39
C GLN A 819 -14.56 38.82 2.71
N LYS A 820 -14.34 37.56 3.11
CA LYS A 820 -13.35 36.69 2.45
C LYS A 820 -13.74 36.39 1.01
N GLN A 821 -15.02 36.09 0.77
CA GLN A 821 -15.53 35.86 -0.59
C GLN A 821 -15.37 37.10 -1.47
N ASP A 822 -15.63 38.30 -0.94
CA ASP A 822 -15.41 39.56 -1.67
C ASP A 822 -13.92 39.76 -2.01
N LEU A 823 -13.03 39.51 -1.04
CA LEU A 823 -11.59 39.58 -1.26
C LEU A 823 -11.11 38.59 -2.34
N PHE A 824 -11.64 37.37 -2.35
CA PHE A 824 -11.33 36.37 -3.39
C PHE A 824 -11.81 36.81 -4.78
N LYS A 825 -12.98 37.44 -4.88
CA LYS A 825 -13.49 38.01 -6.14
C LYS A 825 -12.57 39.13 -6.64
N LYS A 826 -12.10 40.01 -5.75
CA LYS A 826 -11.14 41.08 -6.09
C LYS A 826 -9.82 40.53 -6.61
N LEU A 827 -9.32 39.45 -5.99
CA LEU A 827 -8.11 38.76 -6.43
C LEU A 827 -8.30 38.12 -7.83
N ASN A 828 -9.40 37.41 -8.08
CA ASN A 828 -9.67 36.82 -9.41
C ASN A 828 -9.82 37.88 -10.52
N ARG A 829 -10.34 39.07 -10.19
CA ARG A 829 -10.43 40.21 -11.13
C ARG A 829 -9.10 40.93 -11.35
N GLY A 830 -8.09 40.67 -10.51
CA GLY A 830 -6.81 41.38 -10.53
C GLY A 830 -6.91 42.81 -10.00
N GLU A 831 -7.90 43.11 -9.14
CA GLU A 831 -7.99 44.37 -8.38
C GLU A 831 -7.02 44.35 -7.19
N VAL A 832 -6.94 43.20 -6.52
CA VAL A 832 -5.84 42.85 -5.61
C VAL A 832 -4.91 41.94 -6.40
N ARG A 833 -3.61 42.24 -6.44
CA ARG A 833 -2.60 41.46 -7.18
C ARG A 833 -1.70 40.64 -6.26
N VAL A 834 -1.60 40.99 -4.98
CA VAL A 834 -0.84 40.23 -3.98
C VAL A 834 -1.71 39.96 -2.77
N LEU A 835 -1.92 38.69 -2.43
CA LEU A 835 -2.62 38.27 -1.22
C LEU A 835 -1.66 37.52 -0.29
N LEU A 836 -1.46 38.04 0.92
CA LEU A 836 -0.66 37.40 1.96
C LEU A 836 -1.54 36.73 3.02
N GLY A 837 -1.17 35.54 3.48
CA GLY A 837 -1.92 34.81 4.49
C GLY A 837 -1.22 33.59 5.05
N SER A 838 -1.79 33.01 6.11
CA SER A 838 -1.28 31.77 6.68
C SER A 838 -1.79 30.56 5.89
N PRO A 839 -1.03 29.44 5.86
CA PRO A 839 -1.49 28.18 5.29
C PRO A 839 -2.84 27.75 5.88
N ALA A 840 -3.12 27.98 7.16
CA ALA A 840 -4.39 27.63 7.77
C ALA A 840 -5.58 28.44 7.22
N LYS A 841 -5.42 29.76 7.02
CA LYS A 841 -6.51 30.64 6.54
C LYS A 841 -6.74 30.59 5.04
N MET A 842 -5.71 30.26 4.25
CA MET A 842 -5.81 30.17 2.79
C MET A 842 -5.83 28.73 2.25
N GLY A 843 -5.45 27.75 3.08
CA GLY A 843 -5.15 26.38 2.69
C GLY A 843 -6.35 25.45 2.50
N VAL A 844 -7.58 25.80 2.90
CA VAL A 844 -8.79 24.96 2.68
C VAL A 844 -9.94 25.80 2.11
N GLY A 845 -10.51 25.38 0.96
CA GLY A 845 -11.75 25.97 0.41
C GLY A 845 -11.63 27.21 -0.48
N THR A 846 -10.42 27.69 -0.78
CA THR A 846 -10.23 29.03 -1.37
C THR A 846 -10.27 29.07 -2.92
N ASN A 847 -11.31 29.72 -3.45
CA ASN A 847 -11.63 30.21 -4.82
C ASN A 847 -10.73 31.22 -5.59
N VAL A 848 -9.39 31.16 -5.69
CA VAL A 848 -8.56 32.33 -6.15
C VAL A 848 -7.61 32.15 -7.36
N GLN A 849 -7.89 31.21 -8.27
CA GLN A 849 -6.92 30.77 -9.29
C GLN A 849 -6.97 31.51 -10.63
N GLU A 850 -8.00 32.32 -10.90
CA GLU A 850 -8.29 32.78 -12.27
C GLU A 850 -7.08 33.45 -12.92
N ARG A 851 -6.36 34.30 -12.19
CA ARG A 851 -5.20 35.05 -12.68
C ARG A 851 -3.89 34.70 -11.97
N LEU A 852 -3.83 33.58 -11.26
CA LEU A 852 -2.68 33.26 -10.41
C LEU A 852 -1.45 32.90 -11.26
N VAL A 853 -0.32 33.57 -11.03
CA VAL A 853 0.94 33.36 -11.78
C VAL A 853 2.08 32.84 -10.91
N ALA A 854 2.06 33.17 -9.63
CA ALA A 854 3.11 32.77 -8.71
C ALA A 854 2.60 32.51 -7.29
N MET A 855 3.32 31.63 -6.59
CA MET A 855 3.11 31.28 -5.20
C MET A 855 4.43 31.36 -4.45
N HIS A 856 4.40 31.86 -3.22
CA HIS A 856 5.58 32.09 -2.40
C HIS A 856 5.40 31.47 -1.01
N GLU A 857 6.26 30.52 -0.65
CA GLU A 857 6.26 29.79 0.62
C GLU A 857 7.43 30.27 1.48
N LEU A 858 7.17 31.25 2.37
CA LEU A 858 8.24 31.97 3.10
C LEU A 858 8.89 31.13 4.22
N ASP A 859 8.10 30.24 4.81
CA ASP A 859 8.51 29.33 5.87
C ASP A 859 8.06 27.89 5.59
N CYS A 860 8.88 26.93 6.01
CA CYS A 860 8.60 25.52 5.82
C CYS A 860 7.54 25.03 6.83
N PRO A 861 6.43 24.42 6.38
CA PRO A 861 5.42 23.85 7.28
C PRO A 861 5.92 22.57 7.97
N TRP A 862 5.17 22.10 8.97
CA TRP A 862 5.48 20.85 9.67
C TRP A 862 5.07 19.60 8.90
N ARG A 863 4.11 19.72 7.99
CA ARG A 863 3.44 18.59 7.35
C ARG A 863 3.48 18.70 5.82
N PRO A 864 3.81 17.62 5.10
CA PRO A 864 3.86 17.63 3.63
C PRO A 864 2.51 17.90 2.95
N ASP A 865 1.39 17.52 3.59
CA ASP A 865 0.05 17.79 3.05
C ASP A 865 -0.25 19.28 2.95
N GLU A 866 0.26 20.10 3.87
CA GLU A 866 0.10 21.56 3.81
C GLU A 866 0.74 22.13 2.55
N LEU A 867 1.94 21.67 2.16
CA LEU A 867 2.57 22.06 0.89
C LEU A 867 1.69 21.71 -0.31
N LEU A 868 1.23 20.44 -0.37
CA LEU A 868 0.35 19.99 -1.46
C LEU A 868 -0.97 20.75 -1.52
N GLN A 869 -1.55 21.09 -0.36
CA GLN A 869 -2.80 21.86 -0.28
C GLN A 869 -2.60 23.31 -0.72
N MET A 870 -1.46 23.93 -0.37
CA MET A 870 -1.08 25.26 -0.85
C MET A 870 -0.92 25.21 -2.37
N GLU A 871 -0.05 24.36 -2.90
CA GLU A 871 0.20 24.23 -4.35
C GLU A 871 -1.09 23.94 -5.14
N GLY A 872 -2.00 23.13 -4.58
CA GLY A 872 -3.32 22.86 -5.13
C GLY A 872 -4.27 24.06 -5.22
N ARG A 873 -3.90 25.24 -4.71
CA ARG A 873 -4.61 26.52 -4.94
C ARG A 873 -4.26 27.12 -6.30
N GLY A 874 -3.06 26.85 -6.80
CA GLY A 874 -2.60 27.33 -8.10
C GLY A 874 -2.58 26.28 -9.19
N ILE A 875 -2.07 25.08 -8.91
CA ILE A 875 -2.06 23.92 -9.83
C ILE A 875 -3.46 23.31 -9.89
N ARG A 876 -4.40 24.05 -10.47
CA ARG A 876 -5.79 23.65 -10.58
C ARG A 876 -6.49 24.28 -11.79
N GLN A 877 -7.60 23.68 -12.19
CA GLN A 877 -8.45 24.17 -13.28
C GLN A 877 -9.04 25.56 -13.00
N GLY A 878 -9.35 26.30 -14.06
CA GLY A 878 -10.01 27.61 -14.00
C GLY A 878 -9.07 28.81 -14.01
N ASN A 879 -7.77 28.59 -14.20
CA ASN A 879 -6.82 29.68 -14.48
C ASN A 879 -7.00 30.15 -15.93
N ILE A 880 -7.48 31.39 -16.11
CA ILE A 880 -7.78 31.96 -17.43
C ILE A 880 -6.51 32.24 -18.25
N LEU A 881 -5.37 32.49 -17.59
CA LEU A 881 -4.09 32.72 -18.27
C LEU A 881 -3.59 31.41 -18.91
N HIS A 882 -3.68 30.31 -18.17
CA HIS A 882 -3.41 28.97 -18.68
C HIS A 882 -4.37 28.57 -19.80
N GLN A 883 -5.67 28.86 -19.66
CA GLN A 883 -6.65 28.55 -20.71
C GLN A 883 -6.38 29.30 -22.02
N ASN A 884 -5.89 30.53 -21.94
CA ASN A 884 -5.55 31.34 -23.11
C ASN A 884 -4.22 30.93 -23.76
N ASP A 885 -3.27 30.42 -22.98
CA ASP A 885 -1.96 29.95 -23.48
C ASP A 885 -1.49 28.66 -22.77
N PRO A 886 -2.11 27.51 -23.07
CA PRO A 886 -1.81 26.26 -22.37
C PRO A 886 -0.40 25.72 -22.60
N GLU A 887 0.22 26.08 -23.73
CA GLU A 887 1.54 25.57 -24.12
C GLU A 887 2.68 26.33 -23.42
N ASN A 888 2.58 27.64 -23.27
CA ASN A 888 3.68 28.45 -22.71
C ASN A 888 3.44 28.89 -21.27
N PHE A 889 2.20 28.99 -20.80
CA PHE A 889 1.94 29.43 -19.43
C PHE A 889 2.53 28.43 -18.42
N ARG A 890 3.36 28.93 -17.51
CA ARG A 890 3.95 28.16 -16.41
C ARG A 890 3.81 28.94 -15.11
N MET A 891 3.31 28.27 -14.09
CA MET A 891 3.19 28.86 -12.76
C MET A 891 4.52 28.75 -12.01
N LYS A 892 4.92 29.80 -11.31
CA LYS A 892 6.15 29.80 -10.50
C LYS A 892 5.82 29.51 -9.04
N ILE A 893 6.56 28.61 -8.41
CA ILE A 893 6.42 28.27 -6.99
C ILE A 893 7.78 28.53 -6.34
N TYR A 894 7.83 29.44 -5.38
CA TYR A 894 9.06 29.83 -4.69
C TYR A 894 9.07 29.29 -3.26
N ARG A 895 10.20 28.70 -2.86
CA ARG A 895 10.45 28.21 -1.50
C ARG A 895 11.63 28.93 -0.90
N TYR A 896 11.45 29.52 0.28
CA TYR A 896 12.48 30.32 0.93
C TYR A 896 13.08 29.58 2.13
N ALA A 897 14.40 29.66 2.29
CA ALA A 897 15.09 29.11 3.46
C ALA A 897 16.31 29.96 3.85
N THR A 898 16.71 29.91 5.12
CA THR A 898 17.93 30.55 5.62
C THR A 898 18.99 29.48 5.91
N GLU A 899 20.19 29.60 5.33
CA GLU A 899 21.28 28.63 5.50
C GLU A 899 21.66 28.41 6.98
N LYS A 900 22.01 27.18 7.37
CA LYS A 900 22.50 26.85 8.72
C LYS A 900 21.56 27.33 9.85
N THR A 901 20.26 27.26 9.60
CA THR A 901 19.20 27.54 10.58
C THR A 901 18.25 26.35 10.69
N TYR A 902 17.23 26.48 11.54
CA TYR A 902 16.21 25.46 11.74
C TYR A 902 15.45 25.08 10.45
N ASP A 903 15.46 25.92 9.41
CA ASP A 903 14.85 25.62 8.10
C ASP A 903 15.39 24.30 7.51
N SER A 904 16.70 24.02 7.62
CA SER A 904 17.32 22.80 7.11
C SER A 904 16.75 21.54 7.77
N ARG A 905 16.48 21.63 9.08
CA ARG A 905 15.84 20.56 9.85
C ARG A 905 14.38 20.36 9.44
N MET A 906 13.65 21.45 9.22
CA MET A 906 12.25 21.39 8.78
C MET A 906 12.12 20.71 7.42
N TRP A 907 12.98 21.08 6.46
CA TRP A 907 13.01 20.43 5.15
C TRP A 907 13.43 18.96 5.23
N GLN A 908 14.34 18.57 6.15
CA GLN A 908 14.63 17.16 6.42
C GLN A 908 13.41 16.40 6.98
N ILE A 909 12.62 17.04 7.86
CA ILE A 909 11.41 16.44 8.42
C ILE A 909 10.37 16.24 7.31
N ILE A 910 10.18 17.23 6.43
CA ILE A 910 9.30 17.13 5.27
C ILE A 910 9.77 16.04 4.30
N GLU A 911 11.07 16.00 3.97
CA GLU A 911 11.69 14.96 3.14
C GLU A 911 11.34 13.57 3.68
N THR A 912 11.63 13.35 4.96
CA THR A 912 11.42 12.06 5.64
C THR A 912 9.96 11.62 5.61
N LYS A 913 9.02 12.54 5.85
CA LYS A 913 7.59 12.25 5.83
C LYS A 913 7.06 12.01 4.41
N SER A 914 7.59 12.74 3.42
CA SER A 914 7.12 12.66 2.02
C SER A 914 7.53 11.35 1.35
N LYS A 915 8.74 10.84 1.65
CA LYS A 915 9.27 9.59 1.09
C LYS A 915 8.28 8.42 1.22
N GLY A 916 7.76 8.16 2.42
CA GLY A 916 6.82 7.05 2.63
C GLY A 916 5.47 7.23 1.93
N ILE A 917 5.00 8.48 1.79
CA ILE A 917 3.73 8.81 1.12
C ILE A 917 3.87 8.62 -0.40
N GLU A 918 4.97 9.08 -0.99
CA GLU A 918 5.27 8.90 -2.41
C GLU A 918 5.47 7.42 -2.75
N GLN A 919 6.16 6.68 -1.87
CA GLN A 919 6.30 5.24 -2.02
C GLN A 919 4.93 4.57 -2.14
N PHE A 920 4.03 4.89 -1.22
CA PHE A 920 2.71 4.30 -1.27
C PHE A 920 1.92 4.66 -2.55
N ARG A 921 1.95 5.93 -2.98
CA ARG A 921 1.17 6.41 -4.13
C ARG A 921 1.62 5.79 -5.46
N ASN A 922 2.92 5.54 -5.63
CA ASN A 922 3.48 5.08 -6.90
C ASN A 922 3.57 3.55 -7.03
N ALA A 923 3.37 2.78 -5.96
CA ALA A 923 3.63 1.35 -5.92
C ALA A 923 2.94 0.56 -7.05
N HIS A 924 1.68 0.91 -7.35
CA HIS A 924 0.91 0.25 -8.40
C HIS A 924 1.31 0.67 -9.83
N LYS A 925 1.85 1.88 -10.05
CA LYS A 925 2.22 2.34 -11.41
C LYS A 925 3.44 1.57 -11.95
N LEU A 926 4.30 1.09 -11.07
CA LEU A 926 5.59 0.49 -11.41
C LEU A 926 5.66 -1.01 -11.17
N GLY A 927 4.69 -1.61 -10.45
CA GLY A 927 4.62 -3.06 -10.24
C GLY A 927 5.77 -3.62 -9.39
N LEU A 928 6.34 -2.80 -8.51
CA LEU A 928 7.51 -3.15 -7.69
C LEU A 928 7.14 -3.11 -6.19
N ASN A 929 7.62 -4.10 -5.43
CA ASN A 929 7.46 -4.19 -3.97
C ASN A 929 8.32 -3.18 -3.21
N GLU A 930 9.34 -2.63 -3.86
CA GLU A 930 10.13 -1.48 -3.42
C GLU A 930 10.08 -0.43 -4.53
N LEU A 931 9.78 0.82 -4.20
CA LEU A 931 9.92 1.88 -5.20
C LEU A 931 11.38 2.26 -5.36
N GLU A 932 11.86 1.94 -6.55
CA GLU A 932 13.22 2.20 -6.97
C GLU A 932 13.40 3.62 -7.53
N ASP A 933 12.32 4.27 -7.99
CA ASP A 933 12.38 5.57 -8.66
C ASP A 933 12.09 6.78 -7.77
N PHE A 934 13.05 7.72 -7.80
CA PHE A 934 12.94 9.08 -7.27
C PHE A 934 11.89 9.86 -8.08
N ASN A 935 10.73 10.17 -7.49
CA ASN A 935 9.80 11.13 -8.07
C ASN A 935 9.71 12.40 -7.23
N MET A 936 10.11 13.51 -7.87
CA MET A 936 9.94 14.95 -7.63
C MET A 936 9.78 15.52 -6.19
N GLY A 937 8.84 15.07 -5.35
CA GLY A 937 8.51 15.79 -4.11
C GLY A 937 9.53 15.61 -2.98
N SER A 938 9.96 14.37 -2.70
CA SER A 938 11.08 14.10 -1.79
C SER A 938 12.39 14.68 -2.30
N SER A 939 12.64 14.64 -3.61
CA SER A 939 13.82 15.25 -4.25
C SER A 939 13.90 16.75 -3.99
N ASN A 940 12.79 17.48 -4.11
CA ASN A 940 12.76 18.93 -3.87
C ASN A 940 13.11 19.28 -2.41
N ALA A 941 12.60 18.50 -1.45
CA ALA A 941 12.91 18.69 -0.03
C ALA A 941 14.37 18.29 0.30
N SER A 942 14.89 17.23 -0.33
CA SER A 942 16.29 16.83 -0.24
C SER A 942 17.24 17.89 -0.82
N GLU A 943 16.92 18.46 -1.99
CA GLU A 943 17.67 19.56 -2.63
C GLU A 943 17.71 20.79 -1.72
N MET A 944 16.54 21.24 -1.23
CA MET A 944 16.45 22.37 -0.31
C MET A 944 17.24 22.12 0.99
N LYS A 945 17.20 20.90 1.55
CA LYS A 945 18.01 20.52 2.71
C LYS A 945 19.51 20.58 2.40
N ALA A 946 19.95 20.07 1.25
CA ALA A 946 21.36 20.09 0.86
C ALA A 946 21.87 21.54 0.69
N GLU A 947 21.09 22.38 0.02
CA GLU A 947 21.38 23.81 -0.16
C GLU A 947 21.38 24.56 1.18
N ALA A 948 20.43 24.26 2.07
CA ALA A 948 20.34 24.93 3.38
C ALA A 948 21.37 24.44 4.42
N THR A 949 21.96 23.24 4.27
CA THR A 949 22.98 22.71 5.20
C THR A 949 24.41 23.12 4.86
N GLY A 950 24.74 23.18 3.57
CA GLY A 950 26.07 23.59 3.10
C GLY A 950 27.23 22.63 3.41
N ASN A 951 26.97 21.34 3.75
CA ASN A 951 28.01 20.35 4.06
C ASN A 951 28.20 19.33 2.90
N PRO A 952 29.38 19.26 2.25
CA PRO A 952 29.65 18.35 1.13
C PRO A 952 29.55 16.86 1.45
N LEU A 953 29.79 16.43 2.69
CA LEU A 953 29.71 15.00 3.06
C LEU A 953 28.28 14.45 3.00
N ILE A 954 27.27 15.31 3.16
CA ILE A 954 25.87 14.91 3.02
C ILE A 954 25.58 14.56 1.56
N ILE A 955 26.20 15.29 0.62
CA ILE A 955 26.07 15.00 -0.81
C ILE A 955 26.70 13.65 -1.14
N GLU A 956 27.86 13.32 -0.55
CA GLU A 956 28.49 12.00 -0.71
C GLU A 956 27.69 10.87 -0.03
N GLU A 957 27.03 11.13 1.11
CA GLU A 957 26.14 10.15 1.75
C GLU A 957 24.98 9.77 0.85
N VAL A 958 24.34 10.78 0.23
CA VAL A 958 23.24 10.58 -0.73
C VAL A 958 23.70 9.75 -1.92
N LYS A 959 24.91 9.99 -2.44
CA LYS A 959 25.49 9.19 -3.54
C LYS A 959 25.77 7.75 -3.13
N LEU A 960 26.43 7.53 -1.99
CA LEU A 960 26.73 6.18 -1.49
C LEU A 960 25.45 5.37 -1.24
N ARG A 961 24.41 5.99 -0.67
CA ARG A 961 23.10 5.33 -0.52
C ARG A 961 22.50 4.91 -1.85
N ALA A 962 22.59 5.76 -2.87
CA ALA A 962 22.09 5.44 -4.21
C ALA A 962 22.89 4.29 -4.86
N GLU A 963 24.22 4.27 -4.69
CA GLU A 963 25.08 3.19 -5.18
C GLU A 963 24.83 1.85 -4.46
N ILE A 964 24.72 1.85 -3.13
CA ILE A 964 24.36 0.65 -2.34
C ILE A 964 23.05 0.08 -2.87
N LYS A 965 22.02 0.92 -3.02
CA LYS A 965 20.70 0.50 -3.49
C LYS A 965 20.77 -0.13 -4.89
N SER A 966 21.51 0.49 -5.81
CA SER A 966 21.70 -0.04 -7.17
C SER A 966 22.38 -1.41 -7.16
N GLU A 967 23.38 -1.60 -6.30
CA GLU A 967 24.14 -2.84 -6.23
C GLU A 967 23.38 -3.95 -5.49
N GLU A 968 22.60 -3.62 -4.45
CA GLU A 968 21.66 -4.55 -3.79
C GLU A 968 20.61 -5.08 -4.77
N SER A 969 20.12 -4.23 -5.67
CA SER A 969 19.15 -4.63 -6.70
C SER A 969 19.72 -5.69 -7.64
N LYS A 970 21.00 -5.54 -8.04
CA LYS A 970 21.71 -6.55 -8.85
C LYS A 970 21.96 -7.84 -8.08
N TYR A 971 22.29 -7.73 -6.80
CA TYR A 971 22.44 -8.90 -5.93
C TYR A 971 21.11 -9.67 -5.78
N LYS A 972 19.97 -8.98 -5.61
CA LYS A 972 18.63 -9.60 -5.62
C LYS A 972 18.34 -10.31 -6.94
N ALA A 973 18.65 -9.68 -8.08
CA ALA A 973 18.47 -10.28 -9.40
C ALA A 973 19.31 -11.56 -9.59
N PHE A 974 20.54 -11.57 -9.08
CA PHE A 974 21.41 -12.75 -9.07
C PHE A 974 20.82 -13.90 -8.24
N ASN A 975 20.30 -13.61 -7.03
CA ASN A 975 19.63 -14.62 -6.20
C ASN A 975 18.35 -15.17 -6.87
N LYS A 976 17.62 -14.32 -7.62
CA LYS A 976 16.44 -14.73 -8.39
C LYS A 976 16.78 -15.78 -9.44
N GLU A 977 17.91 -15.62 -10.12
CA GLU A 977 18.39 -16.61 -11.09
C GLU A 977 18.72 -17.95 -10.41
N HIS A 978 19.39 -17.92 -9.26
CA HIS A 978 19.68 -19.15 -8.50
C HIS A 978 18.43 -19.89 -8.06
N TYR A 979 17.46 -19.19 -7.48
CA TYR A 979 16.22 -19.82 -7.03
C TYR A 979 15.41 -20.35 -8.21
N PHE A 980 15.38 -19.63 -9.33
CA PHE A 980 14.76 -20.10 -10.57
C PHE A 980 15.42 -21.38 -11.08
N ASN A 981 16.74 -21.50 -11.01
CA ASN A 981 17.47 -22.70 -11.43
C ASN A 981 17.14 -23.91 -10.52
N GLU A 982 17.05 -23.72 -9.20
CA GLU A 982 16.65 -24.78 -8.26
C GLU A 982 15.20 -25.23 -8.48
N GLU A 983 14.28 -24.28 -8.67
CA GLU A 983 12.87 -24.57 -8.97
C GLU A 983 12.73 -25.29 -10.31
N SER A 984 13.43 -24.81 -11.33
CA SER A 984 13.46 -25.46 -12.65
C SER A 984 13.99 -26.89 -12.54
N LEU A 985 15.04 -27.13 -11.74
CA LEU A 985 15.55 -28.48 -11.51
C LEU A 985 14.50 -29.41 -10.91
N LYS A 986 13.79 -28.97 -9.85
CA LYS A 986 12.74 -29.78 -9.22
C LYS A 986 11.55 -30.02 -10.13
N ASN A 987 11.09 -28.98 -10.84
CA ASN A 987 9.98 -29.09 -11.78
C ASN A 987 10.32 -30.07 -12.92
N ASN A 988 11.53 -29.96 -13.49
CA ASN A 988 12.00 -30.90 -14.51
C ASN A 988 12.15 -32.32 -13.93
N ALA A 989 12.59 -32.49 -12.68
CA ALA A 989 12.68 -33.80 -12.04
C ALA A 989 11.29 -34.45 -11.85
N SER A 990 10.33 -33.70 -11.33
CA SER A 990 8.94 -34.19 -11.18
C SER A 990 8.29 -34.48 -12.54
N GLN A 991 8.52 -33.61 -13.53
CA GLN A 991 8.06 -33.85 -14.90
C GLN A 991 8.73 -35.09 -15.51
N TRP A 992 10.01 -35.32 -15.25
CA TRP A 992 10.72 -36.51 -15.71
C TRP A 992 10.17 -37.80 -15.11
N ASP A 993 9.86 -37.80 -13.81
CA ASP A 993 9.20 -38.94 -13.15
C ASP A 993 7.81 -39.21 -13.75
N TYR A 994 7.02 -38.15 -13.98
CA TYR A 994 5.73 -38.26 -14.65
C TYR A 994 5.84 -38.81 -16.07
N LEU A 995 6.70 -38.22 -16.92
CA LEU A 995 6.89 -38.65 -18.30
C LEU A 995 7.42 -40.09 -18.39
N LYS A 996 8.26 -40.51 -17.44
CA LYS A 996 8.72 -41.91 -17.34
C LYS A 996 7.59 -42.86 -17.00
N GLN A 997 6.72 -42.46 -16.08
CA GLN A 997 5.55 -43.26 -15.72
C GLN A 997 4.61 -43.37 -16.92
N GLU A 998 4.33 -42.25 -17.61
CA GLU A 998 3.51 -42.22 -18.83
C GLU A 998 4.14 -43.06 -19.98
N LEU A 999 5.46 -42.98 -20.17
CA LEU A 999 6.17 -43.80 -21.16
C LEU A 999 6.01 -45.29 -20.85
N LYS A 1000 6.20 -45.68 -19.58
CA LYS A 1000 6.04 -47.08 -19.14
C LYS A 1000 4.62 -47.59 -19.38
N ASP A 1001 3.63 -46.74 -19.14
CA ASP A 1001 2.22 -47.06 -19.36
C ASP A 1001 1.92 -47.21 -20.87
N LEU A 1002 2.48 -46.35 -21.73
CA LEU A 1002 2.36 -46.45 -23.19
C LEU A 1002 3.12 -47.65 -23.79
N GLU A 1003 4.31 -47.98 -23.30
CA GLU A 1003 5.08 -49.16 -23.71
C GLU A 1003 4.34 -50.46 -23.33
N ALA A 1004 3.72 -50.49 -22.15
CA ALA A 1004 2.85 -51.59 -21.73
C ALA A 1004 1.62 -51.73 -22.65
N LEU A 1005 1.04 -50.61 -23.08
CA LEU A 1005 -0.02 -50.61 -24.10
C LEU A 1005 0.48 -51.11 -25.45
N GLN A 1006 1.64 -50.64 -25.93
CA GLN A 1006 2.18 -51.03 -27.23
C GLN A 1006 2.55 -52.52 -27.29
N SER A 1007 3.13 -53.06 -26.22
CA SER A 1007 3.47 -54.49 -26.12
C SER A 1007 2.24 -55.40 -26.06
N SER A 1008 1.09 -54.85 -25.68
CA SER A 1008 -0.20 -55.54 -25.65
C SER A 1008 -0.93 -55.52 -27.01
N ILE A 1009 -0.36 -54.88 -28.04
CA ILE A 1009 -0.87 -54.92 -29.41
C ILE A 1009 -0.72 -56.35 -29.94
N ILE A 1010 -1.82 -57.09 -29.99
CA ILE A 1010 -1.88 -58.38 -30.68
C ILE A 1010 -1.96 -58.07 -32.18
N ILE A 1011 -1.03 -58.58 -32.99
CA ILE A 1011 -1.13 -58.57 -34.46
C ILE A 1011 -2.06 -59.73 -34.85
N PRO A 1012 -3.35 -59.49 -35.14
CA PRO A 1012 -4.29 -60.59 -35.28
C PRO A 1012 -4.25 -61.13 -36.71
N THR A 1013 -4.27 -62.45 -36.86
CA THR A 1013 -4.58 -63.11 -38.14
C THR A 1013 -6.05 -62.92 -38.54
N HIS A 1014 -6.94 -62.64 -37.56
CA HIS A 1014 -8.39 -62.37 -37.68
C HIS A 1014 -8.79 -61.25 -36.70
N THR A 1015 -9.72 -60.35 -37.04
CA THR A 1015 -10.11 -59.24 -36.15
C THR A 1015 -11.23 -59.68 -35.22
N GLU A 1016 -10.88 -59.99 -33.96
CA GLU A 1016 -11.84 -60.26 -32.90
C GLU A 1016 -12.34 -58.94 -32.27
N ILE A 1017 -13.66 -58.81 -32.15
CA ILE A 1017 -14.32 -57.70 -31.46
C ILE A 1017 -15.26 -58.29 -30.42
N LYS A 1018 -15.00 -58.00 -29.15
CA LYS A 1018 -15.88 -58.40 -28.04
C LYS A 1018 -16.66 -57.18 -27.57
N LEU A 1019 -17.98 -57.24 -27.55
CA LEU A 1019 -18.82 -56.12 -27.10
C LEU A 1019 -19.51 -56.49 -25.79
N TYR A 1020 -19.44 -55.58 -24.82
CA TYR A 1020 -20.10 -55.74 -23.52
C TYR A 1020 -21.51 -55.17 -23.57
N ASP A 1021 -22.49 -55.81 -22.94
CA ASP A 1021 -23.81 -55.20 -22.74
C ASP A 1021 -23.81 -54.37 -21.47
N LEU A 1022 -23.95 -53.05 -21.60
CA LEU A 1022 -23.92 -52.13 -20.47
C LEU A 1022 -25.14 -52.26 -19.53
N LYS A 1023 -26.18 -53.01 -19.90
CA LYS A 1023 -27.38 -53.20 -19.05
C LYS A 1023 -27.32 -54.44 -18.16
N ASN A 1024 -26.61 -55.49 -18.58
CA ASN A 1024 -26.64 -56.81 -17.94
C ASN A 1024 -25.23 -57.40 -17.64
N GLU A 1025 -24.14 -56.68 -17.93
CA GLU A 1025 -22.73 -57.12 -17.80
C GLU A 1025 -22.32 -58.40 -18.57
N GLU A 1026 -23.24 -59.04 -19.30
CA GLU A 1026 -22.93 -60.17 -20.19
C GLU A 1026 -22.20 -59.67 -21.47
N SER A 1027 -21.12 -60.35 -21.85
CA SER A 1027 -20.34 -60.04 -23.05
C SER A 1027 -20.68 -60.97 -24.22
N LYS A 1028 -20.78 -60.44 -25.45
CA LYS A 1028 -20.92 -61.25 -26.67
C LYS A 1028 -19.65 -61.16 -27.52
N ASP A 1029 -19.11 -62.31 -27.89
CA ASP A 1029 -17.91 -62.45 -28.71
C ASP A 1029 -18.27 -62.48 -30.21
N TYR A 1030 -17.62 -61.62 -31.01
CA TYR A 1030 -17.78 -61.62 -32.46
C TYR A 1030 -16.41 -61.77 -33.14
N GLU A 1031 -16.26 -62.83 -33.95
CA GLU A 1031 -15.06 -63.07 -34.75
C GLU A 1031 -15.33 -62.68 -36.22
N LEU A 1032 -14.58 -61.69 -36.73
CA LEU A 1032 -14.62 -61.24 -38.12
C LEU A 1032 -13.42 -61.82 -38.89
N ILE A 1033 -13.71 -62.56 -39.97
CA ILE A 1033 -12.68 -63.25 -40.77
C ILE A 1033 -12.11 -62.28 -41.81
N LYS A 1034 -10.79 -62.07 -41.87
CA LYS A 1034 -10.17 -61.24 -42.92
C LYS A 1034 -10.41 -61.86 -44.30
N VAL A 1035 -11.01 -61.10 -45.20
CA VAL A 1035 -11.14 -61.48 -46.62
C VAL A 1035 -9.77 -61.28 -47.28
N LYS A 1036 -9.19 -62.31 -47.92
CA LYS A 1036 -7.98 -62.13 -48.73
C LYS A 1036 -8.34 -61.32 -49.97
N GLU A 1037 -7.78 -60.13 -50.16
CA GLU A 1037 -7.95 -59.39 -51.41
C GLU A 1037 -7.46 -60.25 -52.59
N VAL A 1038 -8.33 -60.46 -53.58
CA VAL A 1038 -7.96 -61.21 -54.78
C VAL A 1038 -7.46 -60.21 -55.81
N GLU A 1039 -6.16 -60.20 -56.08
CA GLU A 1039 -5.55 -59.33 -57.11
C GLU A 1039 -6.20 -59.58 -58.48
N PRO A 1040 -6.46 -58.54 -59.30
CA PRO A 1040 -7.04 -58.73 -60.63
C PRO A 1040 -6.18 -59.66 -61.50
N LEU A 1041 -6.82 -60.65 -62.14
CA LEU A 1041 -6.15 -61.58 -63.05
C LEU A 1041 -5.53 -60.82 -64.24
N LYS A 1042 -4.28 -61.18 -64.60
CA LYS A 1042 -3.63 -60.70 -65.82
C LYS A 1042 -4.30 -61.35 -67.04
N GLU A 1043 -4.40 -60.63 -68.17
CA GLU A 1043 -5.21 -60.97 -69.36
C GLU A 1043 -4.93 -62.34 -70.02
N ASN A 1044 -3.90 -63.09 -69.60
CA ASN A 1044 -3.53 -64.41 -70.16
C ASN A 1044 -3.46 -65.54 -69.09
N ALA A 1045 -4.35 -65.53 -68.09
CA ALA A 1045 -4.37 -66.58 -67.06
C ALA A 1045 -4.99 -67.91 -67.56
N SER A 1046 -4.50 -69.04 -67.06
CA SER A 1046 -5.00 -70.37 -67.45
C SER A 1046 -6.44 -70.61 -66.94
N MET A 1047 -7.22 -71.44 -67.65
CA MET A 1047 -8.60 -71.80 -67.23
C MET A 1047 -8.69 -72.38 -65.81
N SER A 1048 -7.63 -73.03 -65.31
CA SER A 1048 -7.56 -73.48 -63.92
C SER A 1048 -7.40 -72.34 -62.91
N GLU A 1049 -6.66 -71.28 -63.25
CA GLU A 1049 -6.45 -70.10 -62.40
C GLU A 1049 -7.67 -69.18 -62.35
N GLU A 1050 -8.38 -69.02 -63.47
CA GLU A 1050 -9.69 -68.34 -63.47
C GLU A 1050 -10.70 -69.04 -62.56
N LEU A 1051 -10.73 -70.38 -62.56
CA LEU A 1051 -11.66 -71.14 -61.74
C LEU A 1051 -11.34 -71.05 -60.24
N THR A 1052 -10.06 -71.08 -59.87
CA THR A 1052 -9.64 -70.84 -58.47
C THR A 1052 -9.87 -69.40 -58.04
N HIS A 1053 -9.62 -68.41 -58.89
CA HIS A 1053 -9.90 -66.99 -58.59
C HIS A 1053 -11.40 -66.75 -58.40
N LYS A 1054 -12.23 -67.33 -59.27
CA LYS A 1054 -13.70 -67.24 -59.17
C LYS A 1054 -14.21 -67.92 -57.90
N LYS A 1055 -13.70 -69.12 -57.55
CA LYS A 1055 -13.98 -69.79 -56.27
C LYS A 1055 -13.53 -68.96 -55.06
N LEU A 1056 -12.33 -68.38 -55.09
CA LEU A 1056 -11.83 -67.49 -54.03
C LEU A 1056 -12.68 -66.23 -53.91
N LYS A 1057 -13.10 -65.63 -55.03
CA LYS A 1057 -13.96 -64.43 -55.06
C LYS A 1057 -15.36 -64.71 -54.52
N GLU A 1058 -15.90 -65.90 -54.79
CA GLU A 1058 -17.20 -66.36 -54.29
C GLU A 1058 -17.14 -66.76 -52.80
N GLN A 1059 -16.05 -67.41 -52.38
CA GLN A 1059 -15.74 -67.69 -50.98
C GLN A 1059 -15.53 -66.39 -50.17
N ASN A 1060 -14.80 -65.42 -50.74
CA ASN A 1060 -14.65 -64.08 -50.19
C ASN A 1060 -15.97 -63.31 -50.13
N LYS A 1061 -16.86 -63.48 -51.11
CA LYS A 1061 -18.19 -62.88 -51.10
C LYS A 1061 -19.07 -63.46 -49.99
N GLN A 1062 -19.05 -64.78 -49.80
CA GLN A 1062 -19.75 -65.44 -48.68
C GLN A 1062 -19.19 -65.01 -47.32
N ILE A 1063 -17.86 -64.93 -47.18
CA ILE A 1063 -17.21 -64.40 -45.96
C ILE A 1063 -17.59 -62.92 -45.75
N ALA A 1064 -17.66 -62.12 -46.82
CA ALA A 1064 -18.07 -60.73 -46.75
C ALA A 1064 -19.54 -60.55 -46.35
N GLU A 1065 -20.46 -61.40 -46.84
CA GLU A 1065 -21.87 -61.41 -46.42
C GLU A 1065 -22.02 -61.85 -44.96
N GLN A 1066 -21.32 -62.91 -44.53
CA GLN A 1066 -21.30 -63.35 -43.12
C GLN A 1066 -20.71 -62.27 -42.19
N ASN A 1067 -19.61 -61.62 -42.59
CA ASN A 1067 -19.02 -60.52 -41.84
C ASN A 1067 -19.96 -59.31 -41.81
N LYS A 1068 -20.72 -59.04 -42.89
CA LYS A 1068 -21.66 -57.93 -42.96
C LYS A 1068 -22.82 -58.10 -41.98
N GLU A 1069 -23.41 -59.29 -41.89
CA GLU A 1069 -24.46 -59.58 -40.90
C GLU A 1069 -23.95 -59.45 -39.46
N LYS A 1070 -22.75 -59.99 -39.17
CA LYS A 1070 -22.09 -59.83 -37.87
C LYS A 1070 -21.77 -58.36 -37.55
N LEU A 1071 -21.27 -57.60 -38.53
CA LEU A 1071 -20.96 -56.18 -38.40
C LEU A 1071 -22.21 -55.34 -38.14
N ASP A 1072 -23.33 -55.65 -38.80
CA ASP A 1072 -24.60 -54.96 -38.56
C ASP A 1072 -25.16 -55.25 -37.15
N ALA A 1073 -24.95 -56.46 -36.63
CA ALA A 1073 -25.28 -56.79 -35.23
C ALA A 1073 -24.39 -56.04 -34.23
N ILE A 1074 -23.08 -55.97 -34.48
CA ILE A 1074 -22.10 -55.21 -33.71
C ILE A 1074 -22.47 -53.71 -33.66
N LYS A 1075 -22.79 -53.13 -34.83
CA LYS A 1075 -23.21 -51.72 -34.96
C LYS A 1075 -24.45 -51.40 -34.13
N LYS A 1076 -25.44 -52.31 -34.15
CA LYS A 1076 -26.65 -52.17 -33.33
C LYS A 1076 -26.36 -52.23 -31.83
N GLN A 1077 -25.51 -53.17 -31.40
CA GLN A 1077 -25.13 -53.27 -29.97
C GLN A 1077 -24.31 -52.05 -29.52
N PHE A 1078 -23.34 -51.61 -30.31
CA PHE A 1078 -22.54 -50.42 -30.01
C PHE A 1078 -23.40 -49.16 -29.89
N ALA A 1079 -24.34 -48.96 -30.82
CA ALA A 1079 -25.30 -47.86 -30.74
C ALA A 1079 -26.20 -47.96 -29.49
N SER A 1080 -26.60 -49.17 -29.10
CA SER A 1080 -27.34 -49.41 -27.86
C SER A 1080 -26.51 -49.01 -26.62
N ASN A 1081 -25.23 -49.40 -26.57
CA ASN A 1081 -24.34 -49.03 -25.46
C ASN A 1081 -24.11 -47.52 -25.38
N LEU A 1082 -23.90 -46.85 -26.51
CA LEU A 1082 -23.78 -45.39 -26.56
C LEU A 1082 -25.07 -44.68 -26.11
N ASN A 1083 -26.24 -45.24 -26.42
CA ASN A 1083 -27.51 -44.75 -25.90
C ASN A 1083 -27.68 -45.03 -24.39
N THR A 1084 -27.05 -46.07 -23.83
CA THR A 1084 -27.03 -46.30 -22.38
C THR A 1084 -26.09 -45.29 -21.69
N LEU A 1085 -24.89 -45.10 -22.23
CA LEU A 1085 -23.96 -44.02 -21.82
C LEU A 1085 -24.62 -42.65 -21.91
N PHE A 1086 -25.50 -42.42 -22.89
CA PHE A 1086 -26.24 -41.17 -22.98
C PHE A 1086 -27.07 -40.87 -21.71
N VAL A 1087 -27.60 -41.90 -21.03
CA VAL A 1087 -28.49 -41.76 -19.87
C VAL A 1087 -27.73 -41.67 -18.54
N ASN A 1088 -26.52 -42.24 -18.43
CA ASN A 1088 -25.75 -42.29 -17.19
C ASN A 1088 -24.49 -41.40 -17.29
N GLU A 1089 -24.22 -40.54 -16.31
CA GLU A 1089 -23.04 -39.65 -16.27
C GLU A 1089 -22.05 -40.09 -15.18
N GLU A 1090 -20.76 -39.80 -15.41
CA GLU A 1090 -19.67 -39.96 -14.43
C GLU A 1090 -19.33 -41.39 -13.98
N GLU A 1091 -19.67 -42.41 -14.77
CA GLU A 1091 -19.25 -43.80 -14.56
C GLU A 1091 -18.38 -44.32 -15.73
N ASP A 1092 -17.39 -45.15 -15.40
CA ASP A 1092 -16.53 -45.85 -16.37
C ASP A 1092 -17.19 -47.15 -16.85
N TYR A 1093 -17.46 -47.24 -18.16
CA TYR A 1093 -18.08 -48.41 -18.76
C TYR A 1093 -17.14 -49.16 -19.68
N LYS A 1094 -16.96 -50.46 -19.43
CA LYS A 1094 -16.24 -51.35 -20.34
C LYS A 1094 -17.06 -51.53 -21.63
N LEU A 1095 -16.62 -50.92 -22.73
CA LEU A 1095 -17.42 -50.82 -23.95
C LEU A 1095 -17.20 -52.02 -24.89
N LEU A 1096 -15.93 -52.29 -25.20
CA LEU A 1096 -15.55 -53.38 -26.11
C LEU A 1096 -14.09 -53.81 -25.92
N GLU A 1097 -13.74 -55.02 -26.31
CA GLU A 1097 -12.35 -55.43 -26.53
C GLU A 1097 -12.04 -55.45 -28.04
N TYR A 1098 -10.91 -54.87 -28.42
CA TYR A 1098 -10.48 -54.72 -29.81
C TYR A 1098 -8.95 -54.74 -29.92
N LYS A 1099 -8.42 -55.63 -30.77
CA LYS A 1099 -6.97 -55.78 -31.04
C LYS A 1099 -6.10 -55.92 -29.78
N GLY A 1100 -6.58 -56.64 -28.76
CA GLY A 1100 -5.86 -56.85 -27.49
C GLY A 1100 -6.08 -55.78 -26.43
N PHE A 1101 -6.82 -54.71 -26.75
CA PHE A 1101 -7.18 -53.66 -25.81
C PHE A 1101 -8.62 -53.79 -25.33
N VAL A 1102 -8.84 -53.48 -24.07
CA VAL A 1102 -10.13 -53.10 -23.53
C VAL A 1102 -10.33 -51.61 -23.81
N VAL A 1103 -11.46 -51.24 -24.38
CA VAL A 1103 -11.85 -49.85 -24.58
C VAL A 1103 -12.94 -49.50 -23.58
N ASN A 1104 -12.63 -48.57 -22.69
CA ASN A 1104 -13.59 -48.01 -21.74
C ASN A 1104 -14.17 -46.71 -22.28
N ALA A 1105 -15.36 -46.36 -21.83
CA ALA A 1105 -16.05 -45.13 -22.17
C ALA A 1105 -16.42 -44.40 -20.87
N TYR A 1106 -16.01 -43.14 -20.78
CA TYR A 1106 -16.34 -42.24 -19.70
C TYR A 1106 -17.10 -41.04 -20.26
N LYS A 1107 -18.29 -40.77 -19.72
CA LYS A 1107 -19.10 -39.62 -20.14
C LYS A 1107 -19.14 -38.57 -19.04
N THR A 1108 -18.81 -37.34 -19.43
CA THR A 1108 -19.13 -36.13 -18.69
C THR A 1108 -20.25 -35.37 -19.39
N LYS A 1109 -20.78 -34.33 -18.75
CA LYS A 1109 -21.73 -33.39 -19.33
C LYS A 1109 -21.27 -32.74 -20.64
N TYR A 1110 -19.95 -32.61 -20.87
CA TYR A 1110 -19.39 -31.85 -21.99
C TYR A 1110 -18.66 -32.69 -23.03
N GLN A 1111 -18.30 -33.94 -22.70
CA GLN A 1111 -17.55 -34.83 -23.58
C GLN A 1111 -17.77 -36.30 -23.25
N VAL A 1112 -17.62 -37.16 -24.26
CA VAL A 1112 -17.37 -38.60 -24.08
C VAL A 1112 -15.91 -38.87 -24.43
N GLU A 1113 -15.23 -39.52 -23.51
CA GLU A 1113 -13.84 -39.92 -23.62
C GLU A 1113 -13.75 -41.44 -23.67
N PHE A 1114 -12.94 -41.95 -24.59
CA PHE A 1114 -12.65 -43.39 -24.66
C PHE A 1114 -11.19 -43.65 -24.35
N SER A 1115 -10.96 -44.51 -23.36
CA SER A 1115 -9.63 -44.93 -22.93
C SER A 1115 -9.34 -46.37 -23.35
N LEU A 1116 -8.08 -46.67 -23.63
CA LEU A 1116 -7.58 -48.00 -23.95
C LEU A 1116 -6.83 -48.54 -22.73
N SER A 1117 -7.09 -49.79 -22.38
CA SER A 1117 -6.33 -50.52 -21.38
C SER A 1117 -5.89 -51.90 -21.90
N PRO A 1118 -4.71 -52.40 -21.50
CA PRO A 1118 -4.32 -53.77 -21.78
C PRO A 1118 -5.31 -54.76 -21.17
N LYS A 1119 -5.64 -55.83 -21.90
CA LYS A 1119 -6.54 -56.88 -21.39
C LYS A 1119 -6.06 -57.50 -20.08
N ASP A 1120 -4.75 -57.66 -19.93
CA ASP A 1120 -4.11 -58.32 -18.78
C ASP A 1120 -3.76 -57.34 -17.64
N ASN A 1121 -3.94 -56.04 -17.84
CA ASN A 1121 -3.68 -55.01 -16.83
C ASN A 1121 -4.64 -53.81 -16.96
N PRO A 1122 -5.87 -53.91 -16.42
CA PRO A 1122 -6.89 -52.88 -16.56
C PRO A 1122 -6.59 -51.56 -15.83
N ASN A 1123 -5.58 -51.52 -14.95
CA ASN A 1123 -5.19 -50.32 -14.22
C ASN A 1123 -4.39 -49.31 -15.07
N ILE A 1124 -3.96 -49.70 -16.27
CA ILE A 1124 -3.30 -48.80 -17.23
C ILE A 1124 -4.36 -48.32 -18.20
N ALA A 1125 -4.72 -47.04 -18.16
CA ALA A 1125 -5.69 -46.43 -19.04
C ALA A 1125 -5.04 -45.27 -19.82
N TYR A 1126 -5.06 -45.36 -21.14
CA TYR A 1126 -4.60 -44.30 -22.04
C TYR A 1126 -5.76 -43.73 -22.83
N SER A 1127 -5.96 -42.42 -22.75
CA SER A 1127 -6.99 -41.71 -23.50
C SER A 1127 -6.37 -40.93 -24.67
N PRO A 1128 -6.50 -41.41 -25.91
CA PRO A 1128 -6.02 -40.68 -27.07
C PRO A 1128 -6.83 -39.41 -27.29
N SER A 1129 -6.18 -38.29 -27.60
CA SER A 1129 -6.87 -37.01 -27.87
C SER A 1129 -7.87 -37.09 -29.04
N ASN A 1130 -7.64 -37.98 -30.01
CA ASN A 1130 -8.55 -38.22 -31.14
C ASN A 1130 -9.77 -39.11 -30.79
N MET A 1131 -9.81 -39.63 -29.56
CA MET A 1131 -10.89 -40.43 -28.98
C MET A 1131 -11.71 -39.62 -27.95
N VAL A 1132 -11.50 -38.31 -27.85
CA VAL A 1132 -12.34 -37.40 -27.07
C VAL A 1132 -13.34 -36.72 -28.00
N TYR A 1133 -14.63 -36.86 -27.70
CA TYR A 1133 -15.72 -36.24 -28.45
C TYR A 1133 -16.33 -35.14 -27.59
N LYS A 1134 -16.06 -33.88 -27.96
CA LYS A 1134 -16.50 -32.68 -27.23
C LYS A 1134 -17.75 -32.08 -27.88
N ASN A 1135 -18.60 -31.48 -27.06
CA ASN A 1135 -19.71 -30.67 -27.55
C ASN A 1135 -19.18 -29.26 -27.93
N ASP A 1136 -18.97 -29.02 -29.22
CA ASP A 1136 -18.48 -27.72 -29.71
C ASP A 1136 -19.60 -26.66 -29.63
N THR A 1137 -19.28 -25.53 -29.01
CA THR A 1137 -20.19 -24.43 -28.63
C THR A 1137 -20.88 -23.69 -29.78
N ALA A 1138 -20.72 -24.12 -31.04
CA ALA A 1138 -21.27 -23.44 -32.21
C ALA A 1138 -22.70 -23.86 -32.61
N ASN A 1139 -23.16 -25.04 -32.18
CA ASN A 1139 -24.50 -25.55 -32.50
C ASN A 1139 -25.31 -25.82 -31.23
N MET A 1140 -25.52 -24.80 -30.39
CA MET A 1140 -26.64 -24.84 -29.46
C MET A 1140 -27.92 -24.67 -30.28
N PHE A 1141 -28.61 -25.77 -30.56
CA PHE A 1141 -30.07 -25.93 -30.43
C PHE A 1141 -30.45 -27.30 -31.03
N SER A 1142 -31.04 -28.15 -30.18
CA SER A 1142 -31.65 -29.46 -30.44
C SER A 1142 -30.76 -30.72 -30.36
N SER A 1143 -31.12 -31.56 -29.38
CA SER A 1143 -30.68 -32.93 -29.09
C SER A 1143 -29.42 -33.09 -28.23
N TYR A 1144 -29.65 -33.49 -26.98
CA TYR A 1144 -28.64 -33.90 -26.00
C TYR A 1144 -27.83 -35.16 -26.43
N ASN A 1145 -28.12 -35.78 -27.59
CA ASN A 1145 -27.61 -37.11 -27.93
C ASN A 1145 -26.42 -37.08 -28.90
N PHE A 1146 -25.31 -36.44 -28.52
CA PHE A 1146 -24.07 -36.49 -29.33
C PHE A 1146 -23.48 -37.91 -29.42
N CYS A 1147 -23.82 -38.80 -28.45
CA CYS A 1147 -23.54 -40.23 -28.54
C CYS A 1147 -24.15 -40.87 -29.81
N ALA A 1148 -25.30 -40.38 -30.31
CA ALA A 1148 -25.88 -40.85 -31.58
C ALA A 1148 -25.09 -40.43 -32.83
N GLU A 1149 -24.23 -39.43 -32.71
CA GLU A 1149 -23.36 -38.97 -33.81
C GLU A 1149 -22.08 -39.80 -33.93
N ILE A 1150 -21.72 -40.56 -32.88
CA ILE A 1150 -20.55 -41.45 -32.85
C ILE A 1150 -20.87 -42.73 -33.65
N LYS A 1151 -20.65 -42.67 -34.96
CA LYS A 1151 -20.81 -43.84 -35.85
C LYS A 1151 -19.68 -44.86 -35.60
N PHE A 1152 -20.04 -46.13 -35.43
CA PHE A 1152 -19.11 -47.23 -35.18
C PHE A 1152 -17.92 -47.29 -36.16
N ASP A 1153 -18.17 -47.09 -37.47
CA ASP A 1153 -17.10 -47.12 -38.48
C ASP A 1153 -16.09 -45.95 -38.30
N GLY A 1154 -16.60 -44.76 -37.94
CA GLY A 1154 -15.77 -43.58 -37.66
C GLY A 1154 -14.99 -43.72 -36.36
N PHE A 1155 -15.64 -44.31 -35.34
CA PHE A 1155 -15.04 -44.65 -34.06
C PHE A 1155 -13.89 -45.65 -34.23
N LEU A 1156 -14.12 -46.78 -34.92
CA LEU A 1156 -13.06 -47.77 -35.17
C LEU A 1156 -11.90 -47.19 -35.97
N LYS A 1157 -12.17 -46.31 -36.95
CA LYS A 1157 -11.10 -45.65 -37.71
C LYS A 1157 -10.25 -44.72 -36.84
N ARG A 1158 -10.87 -43.99 -35.89
CA ARG A 1158 -10.13 -43.17 -34.91
C ARG A 1158 -9.36 -44.05 -33.92
N LEU A 1159 -9.96 -45.15 -33.46
CA LEU A 1159 -9.32 -46.13 -32.58
C LEU A 1159 -8.11 -46.78 -33.27
N ASP A 1160 -8.24 -47.20 -34.53
CA ASP A 1160 -7.14 -47.73 -35.35
C ASP A 1160 -6.04 -46.69 -35.55
N ASN A 1161 -6.40 -45.44 -35.84
CA ASN A 1161 -5.42 -44.36 -35.95
C ASN A 1161 -4.70 -44.11 -34.61
N ALA A 1162 -5.40 -44.19 -33.48
CA ALA A 1162 -4.79 -44.04 -32.15
C ALA A 1162 -3.80 -45.18 -31.87
N ILE A 1163 -4.20 -46.43 -32.12
CA ILE A 1163 -3.35 -47.62 -31.95
C ILE A 1163 -2.14 -47.56 -32.88
N THR A 1164 -2.33 -47.17 -34.15
CA THR A 1164 -1.25 -47.11 -35.16
C THR A 1164 -0.23 -46.01 -34.85
N LYS A 1165 -0.66 -44.92 -34.20
CA LYS A 1165 0.20 -43.79 -33.82
C LYS A 1165 0.85 -43.92 -32.44
N LEU A 1166 0.56 -44.98 -31.67
CA LEU A 1166 1.24 -45.27 -30.40
C LEU A 1166 2.77 -45.23 -30.52
N PRO A 1167 3.42 -45.82 -31.54
CA PRO A 1167 4.87 -45.75 -31.68
C PRO A 1167 5.40 -44.32 -31.93
N GLU A 1168 4.67 -43.49 -32.67
CA GLU A 1168 5.02 -42.08 -32.89
C GLU A 1168 4.94 -41.30 -31.58
N LYS A 1169 3.89 -41.54 -30.79
CA LYS A 1169 3.67 -40.88 -29.50
C LYS A 1169 4.68 -41.30 -28.43
N ILE A 1170 5.06 -42.58 -28.40
CA ILE A 1170 6.16 -43.09 -27.58
C ILE A 1170 7.45 -42.36 -27.93
N LYS A 1171 7.76 -42.21 -29.23
CA LYS A 1171 8.95 -41.47 -29.69
C LYS A 1171 8.92 -39.98 -29.32
N GLU A 1172 7.76 -39.32 -29.38
CA GLU A 1172 7.59 -37.93 -28.92
C GLU A 1172 7.85 -37.81 -27.40
N LEU A 1173 7.37 -38.77 -26.61
CA LEU A 1173 7.61 -38.86 -25.17
C LEU A 1173 9.08 -39.14 -24.85
N GLU A 1174 9.73 -40.07 -25.56
CA GLU A 1174 11.17 -40.33 -25.45
C GLU A 1174 12.00 -39.08 -25.70
N ASN A 1175 11.71 -38.34 -26.78
CA ASN A 1175 12.38 -37.06 -27.08
C ASN A 1175 12.14 -36.02 -25.97
N SER A 1176 10.93 -35.97 -25.43
CA SER A 1176 10.59 -35.06 -24.32
C SER A 1176 11.35 -35.44 -23.04
N ILE A 1177 11.49 -36.73 -22.75
CA ILE A 1177 12.28 -37.26 -21.64
C ILE A 1177 13.78 -36.94 -21.81
N GLU A 1178 14.33 -37.08 -23.02
CA GLU A 1178 15.72 -36.73 -23.32
C GLU A 1178 15.96 -35.23 -23.14
N THR A 1179 15.10 -34.38 -23.68
CA THR A 1179 15.16 -32.92 -23.50
C THR A 1179 15.06 -32.53 -22.01
N THR A 1180 14.16 -33.17 -21.26
CA THR A 1180 13.99 -32.93 -19.82
C THR A 1180 15.22 -33.40 -19.04
N LYS A 1181 15.84 -34.52 -19.42
CA LYS A 1181 17.08 -35.02 -18.82
C LYS A 1181 18.28 -34.11 -19.09
N GLU A 1182 18.37 -33.53 -20.28
CA GLU A 1182 19.37 -32.50 -20.61
C GLU A 1182 19.16 -31.25 -19.74
N ASN A 1183 17.92 -30.79 -19.60
CA ASN A 1183 17.58 -29.68 -18.71
C ASN A 1183 17.95 -29.98 -17.25
N ILE A 1184 17.60 -31.17 -16.73
CA ILE A 1184 18.03 -31.61 -15.39
C ILE A 1184 19.55 -31.52 -15.28
N SER A 1185 20.30 -32.08 -16.22
CA SER A 1185 21.76 -32.04 -16.20
C SER A 1185 22.32 -30.62 -16.22
N LYS A 1186 21.73 -29.73 -17.03
CA LYS A 1186 22.07 -28.30 -17.10
C LYS A 1186 21.82 -27.60 -15.76
N TYR A 1187 20.61 -27.71 -15.21
CA TYR A 1187 20.25 -27.06 -13.96
C TYR A 1187 20.97 -27.67 -12.76
N THR A 1188 21.22 -28.98 -12.73
CA THR A 1188 22.08 -29.63 -11.72
C THR A 1188 23.45 -28.99 -11.69
N ARG A 1189 24.11 -28.80 -12.84
CA ARG A 1189 25.42 -28.12 -12.90
C ARG A 1189 25.36 -26.69 -12.36
N LEU A 1190 24.34 -25.92 -12.74
CA LEU A 1190 24.15 -24.54 -12.27
C LEU A 1190 23.89 -24.46 -10.76
N VAL A 1191 23.12 -25.41 -10.22
CA VAL A 1191 22.77 -25.50 -8.79
C VAL A 1191 23.93 -26.02 -7.95
N GLU A 1192 24.76 -26.94 -8.47
CA GLU A 1192 25.94 -27.48 -7.78
C GLU A 1192 27.10 -26.49 -7.74
N GLN A 1193 27.32 -25.71 -8.80
CA GLN A 1193 28.43 -24.75 -8.86
C GLN A 1193 28.29 -23.59 -7.87
N LYS A 1194 27.06 -23.18 -7.51
CA LYS A 1194 26.73 -22.03 -6.64
C LYS A 1194 27.77 -20.88 -6.68
N PRO A 1195 28.05 -20.29 -7.85
CA PRO A 1195 28.99 -19.17 -7.93
C PRO A 1195 28.59 -18.05 -6.95
N PRO A 1196 29.54 -17.44 -6.22
CA PRO A 1196 29.25 -16.27 -5.41
C PRO A 1196 28.94 -15.07 -6.31
N TYR A 1197 28.18 -14.10 -5.80
CA TYR A 1197 27.89 -12.88 -6.53
C TYR A 1197 29.21 -12.15 -6.90
N PRO A 1198 29.49 -11.88 -8.20
CA PRO A 1198 30.80 -11.37 -8.63
C PRO A 1198 31.23 -10.04 -8.01
N ARG A 1199 30.26 -9.20 -7.60
CA ARG A 1199 30.50 -7.88 -7.01
C ARG A 1199 30.14 -7.83 -5.53
N LEU A 1200 30.12 -8.97 -4.85
CA LEU A 1200 29.79 -9.06 -3.43
C LEU A 1200 30.74 -8.22 -2.57
N GLU A 1201 32.03 -8.27 -2.88
CA GLU A 1201 33.04 -7.46 -2.18
C GLU A 1201 32.80 -5.96 -2.36
N TYR A 1202 32.40 -5.52 -3.56
CA TYR A 1202 32.05 -4.12 -3.83
C TYR A 1202 30.81 -3.68 -3.05
N LEU A 1203 29.76 -4.51 -3.03
CA LEU A 1203 28.56 -4.22 -2.23
C LEU A 1203 28.89 -4.12 -0.74
N GLN A 1204 29.72 -5.04 -0.22
CA GLN A 1204 30.14 -5.03 1.19
C GLN A 1204 30.99 -3.80 1.52
N THR A 1205 31.91 -3.41 0.63
CA THR A 1205 32.72 -2.19 0.83
C THR A 1205 31.90 -0.91 0.70
N LEU A 1206 30.90 -0.85 -0.18
CA LEU A 1206 29.96 0.27 -0.23
C LEU A 1206 29.20 0.42 1.10
N LYS A 1207 28.67 -0.68 1.65
CA LYS A 1207 28.00 -0.67 2.97
C LYS A 1207 28.97 -0.22 4.08
N TRP A 1208 30.24 -0.65 4.01
CA TRP A 1208 31.27 -0.25 4.96
C TRP A 1208 31.67 1.23 4.83
N ASP A 1209 31.77 1.75 3.61
CA ASP A 1209 32.06 3.16 3.33
C ASP A 1209 30.93 4.05 3.84
N HIS A 1210 29.67 3.67 3.58
CA HIS A 1210 28.51 4.38 4.12
C HIS A 1210 28.53 4.40 5.64
N LYS A 1211 28.81 3.25 6.28
CA LYS A 1211 28.99 3.17 7.74
C LYS A 1211 30.11 4.09 8.24
N THR A 1212 31.25 4.12 7.55
CA THR A 1212 32.40 4.95 7.94
C THR A 1212 32.08 6.44 7.82
N LEU A 1213 31.44 6.84 6.72
CA LEU A 1213 30.99 8.22 6.50
C LEU A 1213 29.99 8.66 7.57
N ILE A 1214 29.07 7.77 7.92
CA ILE A 1214 28.10 7.96 8.99
C ILE A 1214 28.81 8.16 10.34
N ASP A 1215 29.79 7.32 10.67
CA ASP A 1215 30.58 7.44 11.90
C ASP A 1215 31.38 8.76 11.93
N ASP A 1216 31.90 9.20 10.79
CA ASP A 1216 32.63 10.45 10.65
C ASP A 1216 31.70 11.67 10.81
N LEU A 1217 30.49 11.64 10.24
CA LEU A 1217 29.45 12.64 10.48
C LEU A 1217 29.06 12.71 11.97
N ALA A 1218 28.99 11.55 12.64
CA ALA A 1218 28.72 11.49 14.08
C ALA A 1218 29.88 12.07 14.91
N LYS A 1219 31.14 11.83 14.52
CA LYS A 1219 32.33 12.41 15.17
C LYS A 1219 32.44 13.90 14.94
N MET A 1220 32.16 14.40 13.74
CA MET A 1220 32.09 15.85 13.45
C MET A 1220 31.06 16.57 14.32
N GLY A 1221 29.98 15.89 14.71
CA GLY A 1221 29.02 16.42 15.67
C GLY A 1221 29.56 16.55 17.10
N LYS A 1222 30.63 15.83 17.45
CA LYS A 1222 31.25 15.77 18.79
C LYS A 1222 32.57 16.54 18.90
N ASP A 1223 33.36 16.56 17.83
CA ASP A 1223 34.67 17.21 17.76
C ASP A 1223 34.70 18.15 16.53
N ARG A 1224 34.90 19.45 16.81
CA ARG A 1224 34.87 20.51 15.79
C ARG A 1224 36.15 20.61 14.98
N ASP A 1225 37.27 20.15 15.53
CA ASP A 1225 38.56 20.13 14.83
C ASP A 1225 38.76 18.85 14.02
N TYR A 1226 37.86 17.88 14.21
CA TYR A 1226 37.82 16.65 13.42
C TYR A 1226 37.53 16.96 11.95
N LYS A 1227 38.60 16.90 11.15
CA LYS A 1227 38.50 16.93 9.69
C LYS A 1227 38.32 15.50 9.19
N PRO A 1228 37.15 15.16 8.63
CA PRO A 1228 36.92 13.84 8.07
C PRO A 1228 37.88 13.63 6.89
N VAL A 1229 38.66 12.54 6.96
CA VAL A 1229 39.50 12.06 5.85
C VAL A 1229 38.75 10.89 5.20
N PHE A 1230 37.48 11.12 4.83
CA PHE A 1230 36.67 10.09 4.21
C PHE A 1230 37.20 9.82 2.80
N ASN A 1231 37.83 8.66 2.61
CA ASN A 1231 38.27 8.17 1.31
C ASN A 1231 37.56 6.84 1.04
N PRO A 1232 36.61 6.79 0.08
CA PRO A 1232 35.78 5.60 -0.15
C PRO A 1232 36.61 4.45 -0.72
N LYS A 1233 36.71 3.33 0.01
CA LYS A 1233 37.40 2.10 -0.43
C LYS A 1233 36.68 1.42 -1.58
N SER A 1234 35.36 1.58 -1.65
CA SER A 1234 34.53 1.09 -2.74
C SER A 1234 35.01 1.56 -4.12
N LYS A 1235 35.60 2.76 -4.23
CA LYS A 1235 36.18 3.26 -5.49
C LYS A 1235 37.42 2.47 -5.92
N GLU A 1236 38.23 2.00 -4.97
CA GLU A 1236 39.40 1.16 -5.27
C GLU A 1236 38.97 -0.24 -5.69
N VAL A 1237 38.02 -0.84 -4.96
CA VAL A 1237 37.44 -2.15 -5.32
C VAL A 1237 36.80 -2.10 -6.70
N LEU A 1238 36.04 -1.04 -7.00
CA LEU A 1238 35.43 -0.85 -8.32
C LEU A 1238 36.49 -0.78 -9.43
N LYS A 1239 37.56 -0.02 -9.21
CA LYS A 1239 38.66 0.12 -10.16
C LYS A 1239 39.39 -1.21 -10.41
N ASN A 1240 39.58 -2.02 -9.37
CA ASN A 1240 40.18 -3.35 -9.49
C ASN A 1240 39.27 -4.30 -10.28
N LEU A 1241 37.97 -4.33 -9.97
CA LEU A 1241 36.97 -5.10 -10.72
C LEU A 1241 36.91 -4.70 -12.21
N GLU A 1242 36.98 -3.40 -12.50
CA GLU A 1242 37.01 -2.91 -13.88
C GLU A 1242 38.31 -3.29 -14.60
N ALA A 1243 39.45 -3.32 -13.89
CA ALA A 1243 40.73 -3.74 -14.44
C ALA A 1243 40.76 -5.26 -14.73
N GLU A 1244 40.26 -6.08 -13.81
CA GLU A 1244 40.11 -7.53 -13.99
C GLU A 1244 39.16 -7.85 -15.15
N LYS A 1245 38.02 -7.15 -15.25
CA LYS A 1245 37.09 -7.31 -16.38
C LYS A 1245 37.71 -6.89 -17.71
N ARG A 1246 38.57 -5.87 -17.73
CA ARG A 1246 39.33 -5.49 -18.93
C ARG A 1246 40.38 -6.54 -19.28
N ALA A 1247 41.04 -7.15 -18.28
CA ALA A 1247 42.02 -8.21 -18.50
C ALA A 1247 41.35 -9.49 -19.04
N SER A 1248 40.21 -9.92 -18.48
CA SER A 1248 39.48 -11.10 -18.97
C SER A 1248 38.95 -10.92 -20.39
N LEU A 1249 38.49 -9.72 -20.76
CA LEU A 1249 38.09 -9.40 -22.15
C LEU A 1249 39.28 -9.36 -23.13
N VAL A 1250 40.50 -9.14 -22.64
CA VAL A 1250 41.73 -9.24 -23.44
C VAL A 1250 42.13 -10.70 -23.60
N ASP A 1251 42.06 -11.51 -22.53
CA ASP A 1251 42.32 -12.95 -22.57
C ASP A 1251 41.29 -13.69 -23.45
N GLU A 1252 39.99 -13.36 -23.39
CA GLU A 1252 38.97 -13.91 -24.31
C GLU A 1252 39.24 -13.52 -25.77
N ARG A 1253 39.73 -12.29 -26.02
CA ARG A 1253 40.13 -11.87 -27.37
C ARG A 1253 41.40 -12.58 -27.85
N GLU A 1254 42.30 -12.95 -26.94
CA GLU A 1254 43.49 -13.75 -27.25
C GLU A 1254 43.17 -15.25 -27.41
N GLU A 1255 42.22 -15.81 -26.65
CA GLU A 1255 41.70 -17.16 -26.85
C GLU A 1255 40.89 -17.29 -28.14
N VAL A 1256 40.05 -16.31 -28.49
CA VAL A 1256 39.34 -16.29 -29.78
C VAL A 1256 40.33 -16.12 -30.94
N LYS A 1257 41.41 -15.35 -30.77
CA LYS A 1257 42.52 -15.29 -31.75
C LYS A 1257 43.35 -16.59 -31.78
N GLY A 1258 43.48 -17.29 -30.66
CA GLY A 1258 44.16 -18.58 -30.53
C GLY A 1258 43.37 -19.72 -31.19
N GLN A 1259 42.05 -19.73 -31.02
CA GLN A 1259 41.13 -20.66 -31.68
C GLN A 1259 41.00 -20.35 -33.19
N ALA A 1260 40.94 -19.06 -33.57
CA ALA A 1260 40.98 -18.67 -34.98
C ALA A 1260 42.31 -19.07 -35.66
N ASN A 1261 43.44 -19.02 -34.94
CA ASN A 1261 44.73 -19.51 -35.46
C ASN A 1261 44.84 -21.04 -35.52
N GLN A 1262 44.09 -21.79 -34.71
CA GLN A 1262 44.00 -23.26 -34.84
C GLN A 1262 43.04 -23.71 -35.96
N GLU A 1263 42.04 -22.90 -36.31
CA GLU A 1263 41.10 -23.21 -37.41
C GLU A 1263 41.61 -22.85 -38.82
N THR A 1264 42.72 -22.09 -38.94
CA THR A 1264 43.33 -21.79 -40.26
C THR A 1264 44.01 -22.99 -40.94
N HIS A 1265 44.04 -24.18 -40.30
CA HIS A 1265 44.55 -25.42 -40.88
C HIS A 1265 43.48 -26.52 -41.07
N ARG A 1266 42.28 -26.17 -41.55
CA ARG A 1266 41.38 -27.14 -42.21
C ARG A 1266 40.76 -26.56 -43.48
N PRO A 1267 40.80 -27.25 -44.64
CA PRO A 1267 40.22 -26.73 -45.87
C PRO A 1267 38.69 -26.81 -45.81
N MET A 1268 38.03 -25.65 -45.96
CA MET A 1268 36.58 -25.50 -46.11
C MET A 1268 36.05 -26.17 -47.40
N LYS A 1269 34.91 -26.88 -47.28
CA LYS A 1269 33.96 -27.07 -48.38
C LYS A 1269 32.70 -26.24 -48.11
N LYS A 1270 32.32 -25.43 -49.10
CA LYS A 1270 31.20 -24.47 -49.16
C LYS A 1270 29.80 -25.12 -49.19
N ALA A 1271 28.83 -24.45 -48.56
CA ALA A 1271 27.47 -24.18 -49.06
C ALA A 1271 26.90 -23.02 -48.21
N ALA A 1272 26.92 -21.78 -48.72
CA ALA A 1272 25.82 -21.08 -49.41
C ALA A 1272 24.72 -20.56 -48.45
N ASN A 1273 24.90 -19.30 -48.03
CA ASN A 1273 23.87 -18.41 -47.49
C ASN A 1273 22.93 -17.97 -48.62
N ASP A 1274 21.71 -17.61 -48.23
CA ASP A 1274 20.88 -16.47 -48.68
C ASP A 1274 19.59 -16.53 -47.80
N ASP A 1275 18.98 -15.49 -47.23
CA ASP A 1275 19.34 -14.10 -47.01
C ASP A 1275 18.19 -13.42 -46.21
N TYR A 1276 18.49 -12.27 -45.59
CA TYR A 1276 17.62 -11.15 -45.18
C TYR A 1276 16.76 -11.12 -43.89
N ASP A 1277 17.42 -10.51 -42.90
CA ASP A 1277 17.06 -9.41 -41.98
C ASP A 1277 16.05 -8.33 -42.47
N MET A 1278 15.31 -7.74 -41.51
CA MET A 1278 14.70 -6.38 -41.40
C MET A 1278 13.57 -6.44 -40.34
N GLY A 1279 13.44 -5.59 -39.31
CA GLY A 1279 14.13 -4.37 -38.89
C GLY A 1279 13.18 -3.53 -37.99
N MET A 1280 13.77 -2.75 -37.07
CA MET A 1280 13.20 -1.77 -36.11
C MET A 1280 12.50 -2.26 -34.84
#